data_AF-Q39GB2-F1
#
_entry.id   AF-Q39GB2-F1
#
_cell.length_a   1.000
_cell.length_b   1.000
_cell.length_c   1.000
_cell.angle_alpha   90.00
_cell.angle_beta   90.00
_cell.angle_gamma   90.00
#
_symmetry.space_group_name_H-M   'P 1'
#
loop_
_entity.id
_entity.type
_entity.pdbx_description
1 polymer ?
#
loop_
_entity_poly.entity_id
_entity_poly.type
_entity_poly.pdbx_seq_one_letter_code
_entity_poly.pdbx_strand_id
1 'polypeptide(L)'
;MSIDIVGQLKYRLQDHVCALLAVLGSDNAGVALQIEPKDGEDALLTLSDGANVRILEVQVKGAEVRITHDVLVDWLAHFPDRDDSGSLLERLVADPRKSVLFVASGRCNDEVVPHVVELAVHTTEVKKGLVTIQTERGMRASLQDYANATSKADKGLAKKRRAHIGKLLPVISTTVLKASLQRVLVAERLDEQEILRRIRDKLVSRHRVVPDRVEEVTRRITEIVMREKRTGVDVLPEVKKVIASGVAADPLVVASYVSRGEEKALLSQLAEDSALLLTGAPRVGKSFCARSLASLLQNQGYSVRICSDVAEADRYLCEPVEGNRVALVDDPFGGAHAADYASRELMLLHALIPKLGNGRRLIVSQAQDRLLEVSRCKSIDQIRIGKLSWVEMGIGNAIFLGALWAMSADEYAVPAALKAQVAEAIQAEQLDLEPGCLVYLAANHDRLDIALPLEEVVRYARQDSKSLGSALRQELLAPLMSALVVASTPALPTAEPELAFVLDSGRIDRPGESDVRAVMSSFGQSSTAPPALPPSYVPQPVLSARESDSLEQLELRRMVSAMSRRYTFSHPFYRASAESLIDAATSRSTEEALSLVERALFTIDADTARAAATNLGWIHQNLDTREGQQGVVDLAIRGLHSIFPVVRDLCFEFLVRRLGSLPVKLQSDVSSWVRSVTMMKLSYVEWSGDQPRIPAATIANSLEVDVFPAAVSSAEVKDALELLNSVRPDPLSIRDAAKVVAFLEKSPGQLTSQITARLLSIDVSMVRAPVVRLWLSQPRNDDQHLLQRIFSEQHPAVTRAAYQGVVEAWPSCDHRRRDALTSGLRAMADSPVSAAVLIDRLVVIARDEFGGKDTPWALLEALMPRVLQQLPIGASFRDERLYDVMDKAIGNISLQSLLEIVDRWIELVQHSSLSGIPSDYILGVSHILISGVSSESGERASRVESLLALPGTAARIRVVSDLVDAWGDLSTEERTRLLQHLATKALDEVWLKAAALTRSLVPAEIQTALLPGGVDLESQPEMVINRLPPQLLDACVQIFTGDHPAIYYVGAHGSRNAVWNVILRRIARMPTHSMFDVVWRWLLSFGNSKELTEVARELGPEQAERLAGLLLERKRHTSGEFMQEVWETLFGLPVDEELKSEWISQMAALAPSALDSLEEHENWIPESQREEFLSHFAEDLVVRELLSAWLNLMENLEDPASEHSRQIPNVAEVIDLVVERAPPKHWHTYEMILNFLKLTKTSDEALKSKLEERRTLGIKRAHERPERHTSSLENWNGRS
;
A
#
# COMPACT_ATOMS: atom_id res chain seq x y z
N MET A 1 -7.87 -16.84 -59.34
CA MET A 1 -7.36 -16.01 -58.24
C MET A 1 -8.10 -14.69 -58.30
N SER A 2 -8.90 -14.36 -57.28
CA SER A 2 -9.83 -13.23 -57.34
C SER A 2 -9.08 -11.90 -57.27
N ILE A 3 -9.63 -10.90 -57.96
CA ILE A 3 -9.18 -9.51 -57.98
C ILE A 3 -9.10 -8.92 -56.55
N ASP A 4 -9.86 -9.49 -55.60
CA ASP A 4 -9.90 -9.05 -54.20
C ASP A 4 -8.57 -9.30 -53.44
N ILE A 5 -7.86 -10.41 -53.71
CA ILE A 5 -6.61 -10.74 -52.99
C ILE A 5 -5.45 -9.89 -53.53
N VAL A 6 -5.37 -9.72 -54.86
CA VAL A 6 -4.30 -8.93 -55.51
C VAL A 6 -4.50 -7.42 -55.27
N GLY A 7 -5.74 -6.96 -55.18
CA GLY A 7 -6.07 -5.58 -54.79
C GLY A 7 -5.62 -5.26 -53.37
N GLN A 8 -5.99 -6.10 -52.39
CA GLN A 8 -5.62 -5.91 -50.98
C GLN A 8 -4.10 -5.89 -50.75
N LEU A 9 -3.33 -6.74 -51.44
CA LEU A 9 -1.87 -6.76 -51.34
C LEU A 9 -1.21 -5.49 -51.90
N LYS A 10 -1.77 -4.90 -52.97
CA LYS A 10 -1.25 -3.65 -53.56
C LYS A 10 -1.49 -2.43 -52.66
N TYR A 11 -2.68 -2.33 -52.06
CA TYR A 11 -2.97 -1.25 -51.10
C TYR A 11 -2.11 -1.36 -49.83
N ARG A 12 -1.83 -2.58 -49.36
CA ARG A 12 -0.96 -2.81 -48.21
C ARG A 12 0.49 -2.39 -48.46
N LEU A 13 1.03 -2.70 -49.66
CA LEU A 13 2.36 -2.25 -50.05
C LEU A 13 2.45 -0.72 -50.09
N GLN A 14 1.43 -0.05 -50.64
CA GLN A 14 1.33 1.41 -50.66
C GLN A 14 1.39 2.00 -49.26
N ASP A 15 0.60 1.47 -48.32
CA ASP A 15 0.55 1.94 -46.94
C ASP A 15 1.91 1.81 -46.23
N HIS A 16 2.61 0.69 -46.43
CA HIS A 16 3.94 0.49 -45.86
C HIS A 16 5.00 1.39 -46.50
N VAL A 17 4.93 1.68 -47.81
CA VAL A 17 5.83 2.66 -48.46
C VAL A 17 5.61 4.05 -47.87
N CYS A 18 4.35 4.46 -47.70
CA CYS A 18 4.00 5.73 -47.06
C CYS A 18 4.50 5.80 -45.61
N ALA A 19 4.39 4.70 -44.85
CA ALA A 19 4.95 4.60 -43.50
C ALA A 19 6.48 4.72 -43.50
N LEU A 20 7.18 4.08 -44.46
CA LEU A 20 8.63 4.21 -44.59
C LEU A 20 9.06 5.65 -44.94
N LEU A 21 8.34 6.32 -45.85
CA LEU A 21 8.60 7.73 -46.17
C LEU A 21 8.35 8.64 -44.97
N ALA A 22 7.32 8.37 -44.18
CA ALA A 22 7.06 9.08 -42.94
C ALA A 22 8.23 8.92 -41.95
N VAL A 23 8.71 7.70 -41.72
CA VAL A 23 9.87 7.41 -40.87
C VAL A 23 11.15 8.10 -41.39
N LEU A 24 11.39 8.11 -42.70
CA LEU A 24 12.55 8.79 -43.29
C LEU A 24 12.45 10.32 -43.20
N GLY A 25 11.23 10.86 -43.18
CA GLY A 25 10.95 12.30 -43.18
C GLY A 25 10.99 12.96 -41.79
N SER A 26 10.67 12.24 -40.71
CA SER A 26 10.41 12.81 -39.37
C SER A 26 11.53 13.62 -38.71
N ASP A 27 12.79 13.46 -39.15
CA ASP A 27 13.94 14.20 -38.62
C ASP A 27 14.17 15.57 -39.29
N ASN A 28 13.49 15.85 -40.40
CA ASN A 28 13.84 16.97 -41.26
C ASN A 28 12.82 18.10 -41.11
N ALA A 29 13.22 19.21 -40.49
CA ALA A 29 12.36 20.36 -40.20
C ALA A 29 11.79 21.08 -41.44
N GLY A 30 12.26 20.76 -42.65
CA GLY A 30 11.83 21.33 -43.93
C GLY A 30 11.07 20.35 -44.84
N VAL A 31 10.59 19.21 -44.33
CA VAL A 31 9.83 18.22 -45.12
C VAL A 31 8.39 18.14 -44.60
N ALA A 32 7.43 18.03 -45.52
CA ALA A 32 6.02 17.72 -45.23
C ALA A 32 5.57 16.53 -46.09
N LEU A 33 4.72 15.65 -45.54
CA LEU A 33 4.21 14.45 -46.22
C LEU A 33 2.68 14.39 -46.15
N GLN A 34 2.02 14.34 -47.31
CA GLN A 34 0.58 14.12 -47.43
C GLN A 34 0.30 12.75 -48.07
N ILE A 35 -0.75 12.07 -47.60
CA ILE A 35 -1.15 10.73 -48.07
C ILE A 35 -2.38 10.85 -48.99
N GLU A 36 -2.27 10.35 -50.22
CA GLU A 36 -3.32 10.45 -51.26
C GLU A 36 -3.98 11.85 -51.37
N PRO A 37 -3.22 12.95 -51.54
CA PRO A 37 -3.82 14.29 -51.64
C PRO A 37 -4.74 14.39 -52.87
N LYS A 38 -5.76 15.25 -52.78
CA LYS A 38 -6.74 15.46 -53.84
C LYS A 38 -6.05 15.87 -55.15
N ASP A 39 -6.40 15.17 -56.23
CA ASP A 39 -5.81 15.33 -57.58
C ASP A 39 -4.30 15.00 -57.68
N GLY A 40 -3.73 14.37 -56.65
CA GLY A 40 -2.34 13.89 -56.59
C GLY A 40 -2.22 12.35 -56.64
N GLU A 41 -1.00 11.85 -56.44
CA GLU A 41 -0.67 10.42 -56.45
C GLU A 41 -0.74 9.81 -55.02
N ASP A 42 -0.16 8.62 -54.82
CA ASP A 42 -0.24 7.85 -53.57
C ASP A 42 0.31 8.61 -52.35
N ALA A 43 1.35 9.41 -52.53
CA ALA A 43 1.82 10.38 -51.53
C ALA A 43 2.47 11.62 -52.17
N LEU A 44 2.55 12.71 -51.43
CA LEU A 44 3.18 13.96 -51.85
C LEU A 44 4.17 14.44 -50.78
N LEU A 45 5.44 14.54 -51.16
CA LEU A 45 6.50 15.10 -50.34
C LEU A 45 6.79 16.54 -50.79
N THR A 46 6.75 17.48 -49.84
CA THR A 46 7.14 18.87 -50.08
C THR A 46 8.42 19.15 -49.30
N LEU A 47 9.46 19.62 -49.99
CA LEU A 47 10.74 20.01 -49.40
C LEU A 47 10.94 21.51 -49.52
N SER A 48 11.20 22.15 -48.39
CA SER A 48 11.45 23.59 -48.26
C SER A 48 12.86 23.83 -47.73
N ASP A 49 13.72 24.40 -48.57
CA ASP A 49 15.08 24.83 -48.21
C ASP A 49 15.18 26.36 -48.37
N GLY A 50 14.63 27.08 -47.38
CA GLY A 50 14.52 28.54 -47.42
C GLY A 50 13.65 29.06 -48.57
N ALA A 51 14.28 29.60 -49.63
CA ALA A 51 13.59 30.20 -50.77
C ALA A 51 13.17 29.21 -51.87
N ASN A 52 13.63 27.96 -51.81
CA ASN A 52 13.35 26.93 -52.83
C ASN A 52 12.39 25.86 -52.29
N VAL A 53 11.28 25.66 -52.99
CA VAL A 53 10.31 24.59 -52.72
C VAL A 53 10.37 23.55 -53.84
N ARG A 54 10.61 22.29 -53.48
CA ARG A 54 10.55 21.15 -54.40
C ARG A 54 9.40 20.22 -54.00
N ILE A 55 8.73 19.66 -55.00
CA ILE A 55 7.56 18.79 -54.82
C ILE A 55 7.89 17.43 -55.42
N LEU A 56 7.69 16.37 -54.67
CA LEU A 56 7.92 14.99 -55.10
C LEU A 56 6.60 14.20 -54.99
N GLU A 57 6.01 13.87 -56.14
CA GLU A 57 4.84 13.00 -56.25
C GLU A 57 5.30 11.54 -56.21
N VAL A 58 4.78 10.75 -55.28
CA VAL A 58 5.16 9.36 -55.08
C VAL A 58 4.07 8.46 -55.60
N GLN A 59 4.45 7.44 -56.37
CA GLN A 59 3.53 6.43 -56.87
C GLN A 59 4.11 5.02 -56.63
N VAL A 60 3.32 4.13 -56.03
CA VAL A 60 3.71 2.78 -55.64
C VAL A 60 3.23 1.77 -56.67
N LYS A 61 4.13 0.92 -57.16
CA LYS A 61 3.86 -0.03 -58.25
C LYS A 61 4.28 -1.44 -57.86
N GLY A 62 3.30 -2.27 -57.53
CA GLY A 62 3.49 -3.72 -57.44
C GLY A 62 3.65 -4.31 -58.84
N ALA A 63 4.87 -4.71 -59.20
CA ALA A 63 5.20 -5.32 -60.48
C ALA A 63 5.91 -6.66 -60.26
N GLU A 64 5.35 -7.74 -60.81
CA GLU A 64 6.04 -9.04 -60.94
C GLU A 64 6.96 -9.09 -62.18
N VAL A 65 6.96 -8.03 -63.01
CA VAL A 65 7.65 -7.96 -64.31
C VAL A 65 8.75 -6.87 -64.27
N ARG A 66 9.79 -7.01 -65.12
CA ARG A 66 10.86 -5.99 -65.29
C ARG A 66 10.29 -4.66 -65.77
N ILE A 67 10.84 -3.56 -65.26
CA ILE A 67 10.43 -2.19 -65.62
C ILE A 67 11.20 -1.77 -66.88
N THR A 68 10.47 -1.51 -67.97
CA THR A 68 10.98 -1.07 -69.28
C THR A 68 10.50 0.36 -69.59
N HIS A 69 10.96 0.96 -70.69
CA HIS A 69 10.48 2.29 -71.11
C HIS A 69 8.95 2.30 -71.26
N ASP A 70 8.35 1.27 -71.85
CA ASP A 70 6.89 1.19 -72.03
C ASP A 70 6.14 1.20 -70.69
N VAL A 71 6.66 0.45 -69.70
CA VAL A 71 6.08 0.42 -68.34
C VAL A 71 6.19 1.80 -67.67
N LEU A 72 7.33 2.47 -67.80
CA LEU A 72 7.53 3.80 -67.24
C LEU A 72 6.67 4.86 -67.95
N VAL A 73 6.47 4.71 -69.26
CA VAL A 73 5.58 5.55 -70.06
C VAL A 73 4.13 5.37 -69.64
N ASP A 74 3.67 4.15 -69.41
CA ASP A 74 2.32 3.88 -68.89
C ASP A 74 2.10 4.57 -67.52
N TRP A 75 3.13 4.63 -66.68
CA TRP A 75 3.06 5.34 -65.40
C TRP A 75 3.05 6.86 -65.58
N LEU A 76 3.93 7.40 -66.42
CA LEU A 76 3.98 8.84 -66.72
C LEU A 76 2.75 9.36 -67.48
N ALA A 77 2.03 8.48 -68.18
CA ALA A 77 0.77 8.76 -68.83
C ALA A 77 -0.45 8.56 -67.90
N HIS A 78 -0.25 8.51 -66.58
CA HIS A 78 -1.34 8.55 -65.61
C HIS A 78 -2.02 9.93 -65.60
N PHE A 79 -3.36 9.95 -65.59
CA PHE A 79 -4.20 11.15 -65.61
C PHE A 79 -5.14 11.17 -64.39
N PRO A 80 -5.50 12.36 -63.87
CA PRO A 80 -6.51 12.51 -62.82
C PRO A 80 -7.83 11.81 -63.16
N ASP A 81 -8.59 11.43 -62.14
CA ASP A 81 -9.83 10.69 -62.30
C ASP A 81 -10.85 11.45 -63.18
N ARG A 82 -11.37 10.75 -64.21
CA ARG A 82 -12.35 11.26 -65.19
C ARG A 82 -11.89 12.39 -66.11
N ASP A 83 -10.62 12.79 -66.06
CA ASP A 83 -10.05 13.84 -66.93
C ASP A 83 -9.25 13.23 -68.11
N ASP A 84 -9.09 13.98 -69.20
CA ASP A 84 -8.24 13.67 -70.35
C ASP A 84 -7.03 14.61 -70.51
N SER A 85 -6.83 15.53 -69.55
CA SER A 85 -5.71 16.46 -69.44
C SER A 85 -5.03 16.38 -68.06
N GLY A 86 -3.80 16.90 -67.92
CA GLY A 86 -3.08 16.95 -66.64
C GLY A 86 -2.32 15.68 -66.26
N SER A 87 -1.78 14.96 -67.26
CA SER A 87 -0.98 13.74 -67.02
C SER A 87 0.26 14.00 -66.17
N LEU A 88 0.80 12.97 -65.49
CA LEU A 88 2.06 13.07 -64.74
C LEU A 88 3.19 13.69 -65.57
N LEU A 89 3.35 13.25 -66.82
CA LEU A 89 4.32 13.82 -67.76
C LEU A 89 4.09 15.31 -68.02
N GLU A 90 2.83 15.71 -68.24
CA GLU A 90 2.44 17.10 -68.47
C GLU A 90 2.72 17.98 -67.24
N ARG A 91 2.42 17.48 -66.03
CA ARG A 91 2.73 18.16 -64.76
C ARG A 91 4.23 18.34 -64.55
N LEU A 92 5.03 17.32 -64.88
CA LEU A 92 6.50 17.38 -64.79
C LEU A 92 7.09 18.38 -65.79
N VAL A 93 6.57 18.43 -67.01
CA VAL A 93 7.03 19.39 -68.03
C VAL A 93 6.64 20.82 -67.69
N ALA A 94 5.44 21.04 -67.14
CA ALA A 94 4.92 22.37 -66.83
C ALA A 94 5.57 23.02 -65.60
N ASP A 95 5.90 22.26 -64.56
CA ASP A 95 6.51 22.79 -63.32
C ASP A 95 7.92 22.23 -63.09
N PRO A 96 8.99 23.05 -63.18
CA PRO A 96 10.37 22.62 -62.95
C PRO A 96 10.66 22.19 -61.50
N ARG A 97 9.76 22.50 -60.54
CA ARG A 97 9.90 22.12 -59.13
C ARG A 97 9.34 20.73 -58.82
N LYS A 98 8.54 20.15 -59.72
CA LYS A 98 7.91 18.84 -59.55
C LYS A 98 8.82 17.70 -59.96
N SER A 99 8.80 16.63 -59.19
CA SER A 99 9.53 15.40 -59.47
C SER A 99 8.59 14.23 -59.20
N VAL A 100 8.86 13.08 -59.80
CA VAL A 100 8.08 11.86 -59.54
C VAL A 100 8.99 10.74 -59.07
N LEU A 101 8.56 10.03 -58.03
CA LEU A 101 9.22 8.85 -57.51
C LEU A 101 8.31 7.63 -57.63
N PHE A 102 8.75 6.68 -58.45
CA PHE A 102 8.12 5.37 -58.53
C PHE A 102 8.79 4.40 -57.56
N VAL A 103 8.04 3.89 -56.59
CA VAL A 103 8.50 2.82 -55.69
C VAL A 103 7.97 1.50 -56.21
N ALA A 104 8.87 0.62 -56.66
CA ALA A 104 8.49 -0.59 -57.36
C ALA A 104 9.16 -1.85 -56.77
N SER A 105 8.38 -2.94 -56.71
CA SER A 105 8.88 -4.27 -56.32
C SER A 105 9.74 -4.91 -57.42
N GLY A 106 9.49 -4.56 -58.68
CA GLY A 106 10.23 -5.07 -59.85
C GLY A 106 11.61 -4.42 -60.04
N ARG A 107 12.44 -5.05 -60.87
CA ARG A 107 13.77 -4.56 -61.25
C ARG A 107 13.71 -3.82 -62.60
N CYS A 108 14.40 -2.70 -62.74
CA CYS A 108 14.61 -1.99 -64.00
C CYS A 108 15.49 -2.80 -64.98
N ASN A 109 15.17 -2.69 -66.27
CA ASN A 109 16.06 -3.15 -67.34
C ASN A 109 17.16 -2.11 -67.61
N ASP A 110 18.18 -2.48 -68.40
CA ASP A 110 19.35 -1.63 -68.66
C ASP A 110 18.98 -0.27 -69.31
N GLU A 111 17.82 -0.19 -69.96
CA GLU A 111 17.32 1.03 -70.61
C GLU A 111 16.78 2.06 -69.59
N VAL A 112 16.14 1.59 -68.51
CA VAL A 112 15.51 2.43 -67.47
C VAL A 112 16.40 2.58 -66.23
N VAL A 113 17.49 1.80 -66.11
CA VAL A 113 18.51 1.95 -65.05
C VAL A 113 18.97 3.40 -64.80
N PRO A 114 19.09 4.30 -65.80
CA PRO A 114 19.42 5.71 -65.55
C PRO A 114 18.48 6.47 -64.60
N HIS A 115 17.27 5.96 -64.38
CA HIS A 115 16.27 6.52 -63.46
C HIS A 115 16.35 5.97 -62.02
N VAL A 116 17.19 4.95 -61.79
CA VAL A 116 17.24 4.25 -60.50
C VAL A 116 17.93 5.08 -59.43
N VAL A 117 17.28 5.21 -58.28
CA VAL A 117 17.81 5.91 -57.09
C VAL A 117 17.57 5.10 -55.82
N GLU A 118 18.35 5.40 -54.78
CA GLU A 118 18.03 4.95 -53.43
C GLU A 118 16.81 5.73 -52.91
N LEU A 119 15.88 5.03 -52.26
CA LEU A 119 14.72 5.64 -51.64
C LEU A 119 15.14 6.57 -50.51
N ALA A 120 15.04 7.88 -50.75
CA ALA A 120 15.34 8.92 -49.77
C ALA A 120 14.49 10.16 -50.02
N VAL A 121 14.08 10.84 -48.93
CA VAL A 121 13.17 11.99 -48.99
C VAL A 121 13.75 13.22 -49.67
N HIS A 122 15.08 13.37 -49.71
CA HIS A 122 15.78 14.53 -50.30
C HIS A 122 16.17 14.35 -51.78
N THR A 123 16.03 13.13 -52.31
CA THR A 123 16.39 12.84 -53.70
C THR A 123 15.24 13.27 -54.61
N THR A 124 15.46 14.34 -55.39
CA THR A 124 14.44 14.95 -56.27
C THR A 124 14.82 14.89 -57.75
N GLU A 125 16.08 14.57 -58.07
CA GLU A 125 16.56 14.37 -59.43
C GLU A 125 17.63 13.28 -59.45
N VAL A 126 17.79 12.61 -60.58
CA VAL A 126 18.91 11.68 -60.78
C VAL A 126 20.22 12.46 -60.95
N LYS A 127 21.36 11.80 -60.73
CA LYS A 127 22.67 12.43 -60.94
C LYS A 127 22.78 12.98 -62.37
N LYS A 128 23.19 14.25 -62.48
CA LYS A 128 23.35 14.93 -63.77
C LYS A 128 24.23 14.11 -64.71
N GLY A 129 23.72 13.87 -65.92
CA GLY A 129 24.42 13.09 -66.95
C GLY A 129 23.97 11.64 -67.10
N LEU A 130 23.23 11.06 -66.13
CA LEU A 130 22.71 9.69 -66.26
C LEU A 130 21.62 9.56 -67.33
N VAL A 131 20.64 10.47 -67.33
CA VAL A 131 19.64 10.54 -68.42
C VAL A 131 20.30 11.20 -69.63
N THR A 132 20.60 10.37 -70.63
CA THR A 132 21.27 10.78 -71.87
C THR A 132 20.27 11.18 -72.95
N ILE A 133 20.77 11.69 -74.09
CA ILE A 133 19.94 11.91 -75.28
C ILE A 133 19.38 10.57 -75.81
N GLN A 134 20.10 9.46 -75.61
CA GLN A 134 19.63 8.13 -76.01
C GLN A 134 18.46 7.66 -75.14
N THR A 135 18.51 7.89 -73.83
CA THR A 135 17.40 7.62 -72.90
C THR A 135 16.15 8.45 -73.27
N GLU A 136 16.34 9.74 -73.58
CA GLU A 136 15.25 10.61 -74.03
C GLU A 136 14.63 10.12 -75.35
N ARG A 137 15.45 9.71 -76.33
CA ARG A 137 14.96 9.16 -77.60
C ARG A 137 14.18 7.87 -77.39
N GLY A 138 14.65 6.97 -76.52
CA GLY A 138 13.96 5.73 -76.16
C GLY A 138 12.61 6.00 -75.52
N MET A 139 12.57 6.85 -74.48
CA MET A 139 11.33 7.26 -73.82
C MET A 139 10.36 7.98 -74.76
N ARG A 140 10.86 8.83 -75.65
CA ARG A 140 10.04 9.53 -76.66
C ARG A 140 9.44 8.55 -77.67
N ALA A 141 10.18 7.53 -78.09
CA ALA A 141 9.66 6.48 -78.96
C ALA A 141 8.54 5.70 -78.27
N SER A 142 8.74 5.22 -77.04
CA SER A 142 7.70 4.54 -76.26
C SER A 142 6.46 5.42 -76.00
N LEU A 143 6.64 6.73 -75.76
CA LEU A 143 5.53 7.69 -75.63
C LEU A 143 4.75 7.84 -76.95
N GLN A 144 5.45 7.84 -78.09
CA GLN A 144 4.83 7.90 -79.41
C GLN A 144 4.06 6.60 -79.72
N ASP A 145 4.62 5.45 -79.33
CA ASP A 145 3.98 4.14 -79.46
C ASP A 145 2.72 4.05 -78.58
N TYR A 146 2.80 4.55 -77.34
CA TYR A 146 1.63 4.68 -76.46
C TYR A 146 0.53 5.58 -77.07
N ALA A 147 0.91 6.72 -77.68
CA ALA A 147 -0.05 7.61 -78.34
C ALA A 147 -0.71 6.97 -79.58
N ASN A 148 0.02 6.11 -80.30
CA ASN A 148 -0.43 5.43 -81.52
C ASN A 148 -1.15 4.10 -81.26
N ALA A 149 -1.02 3.53 -80.06
CA ALA A 149 -1.63 2.26 -79.69
C ALA A 149 -3.16 2.33 -79.82
N THR A 150 -3.74 1.48 -80.67
CA THR A 150 -5.18 1.39 -80.91
C THR A 150 -5.70 0.03 -80.42
N SER A 151 -6.27 -0.02 -79.21
CA SER A 151 -6.97 -1.22 -78.73
C SER A 151 -8.47 -1.09 -78.99
N LYS A 152 -9.08 -2.14 -79.55
CA LYS A 152 -10.54 -2.23 -79.75
C LYS A 152 -11.32 -2.27 -78.42
N ALA A 153 -10.65 -2.50 -77.29
CA ALA A 153 -11.24 -2.56 -75.95
C ALA A 153 -11.26 -1.21 -75.21
N ASP A 154 -10.64 -0.14 -75.74
CA ASP A 154 -10.53 1.14 -75.04
C ASP A 154 -11.85 1.93 -75.04
N LYS A 155 -12.32 2.30 -73.83
CA LYS A 155 -13.43 3.24 -73.61
C LYS A 155 -13.06 4.65 -74.13
N GLY A 156 -14.07 5.50 -74.40
CA GLY A 156 -13.88 6.82 -75.01
C GLY A 156 -12.86 7.75 -74.32
N LEU A 157 -12.73 7.69 -72.99
CA LEU A 157 -11.78 8.51 -72.22
C LEU A 157 -10.31 8.09 -72.44
N ALA A 158 -10.02 6.79 -72.55
CA ALA A 158 -8.66 6.29 -72.77
C ALA A 158 -8.12 6.71 -74.15
N LYS A 159 -9.00 6.75 -75.18
CA LYS A 159 -8.66 7.27 -76.51
C LYS A 159 -8.34 8.77 -76.48
N LYS A 160 -9.10 9.55 -75.71
CA LYS A 160 -8.85 10.98 -75.52
C LYS A 160 -7.51 11.24 -74.82
N ARG A 161 -7.20 10.48 -73.75
CA ARG A 161 -5.91 10.55 -73.04
C ARG A 161 -4.70 10.25 -73.93
N ARG A 162 -4.76 9.19 -74.76
CA ARG A 162 -3.68 8.87 -75.71
C ARG A 162 -3.52 9.94 -76.80
N ALA A 163 -4.63 10.44 -77.33
CA ALA A 163 -4.62 11.54 -78.30
C ALA A 163 -4.05 12.84 -77.70
N HIS A 164 -4.29 13.10 -76.41
CA HIS A 164 -3.72 14.24 -75.68
C HIS A 164 -2.20 14.13 -75.57
N ILE A 165 -1.67 12.97 -75.15
CA ILE A 165 -0.21 12.72 -75.14
C ILE A 165 0.37 12.87 -76.55
N GLY A 166 -0.27 12.31 -77.58
CA GLY A 166 0.16 12.45 -78.97
C GLY A 166 0.20 13.89 -79.48
N LYS A 167 -0.66 14.78 -78.98
CA LYS A 167 -0.63 16.23 -79.26
C LYS A 167 0.45 16.96 -78.46
N LEU A 168 0.76 16.49 -77.25
CA LEU A 168 1.73 17.11 -76.35
C LEU A 168 3.18 16.84 -76.81
N LEU A 169 3.49 15.62 -77.27
CA LEU A 169 4.86 15.20 -77.61
C LEU A 169 5.58 16.06 -78.67
N PRO A 170 4.94 16.48 -79.78
CA PRO A 170 5.60 17.33 -80.78
C PRO A 170 5.95 18.73 -80.27
N VAL A 171 5.25 19.20 -79.21
CA VAL A 171 5.44 20.53 -78.63
C VAL A 171 6.59 20.53 -77.62
N ILE A 172 6.92 19.39 -77.01
CA ILE A 172 8.00 19.27 -76.02
C ILE A 172 9.34 19.07 -76.74
N SER A 173 10.23 20.07 -76.63
CA SER A 173 11.60 19.99 -77.17
C SER A 173 12.43 18.89 -76.49
N THR A 174 13.44 18.38 -77.18
CA THR A 174 14.38 17.36 -76.65
C THR A 174 15.05 17.80 -75.34
N THR A 175 15.43 19.08 -75.22
CA THR A 175 16.06 19.62 -74.00
C THR A 175 15.09 19.61 -72.82
N VAL A 176 13.82 20.00 -73.05
CA VAL A 176 12.79 20.06 -72.01
C VAL A 176 12.40 18.64 -71.58
N LEU A 177 12.18 17.71 -72.51
CA LEU A 177 11.85 16.33 -72.16
C LEU A 177 12.99 15.65 -71.38
N LYS A 178 14.24 15.85 -71.80
CA LYS A 178 15.42 15.33 -71.08
C LYS A 178 15.51 15.88 -69.65
N ALA A 179 15.27 17.18 -69.46
CA ALA A 179 15.29 17.81 -68.14
C ALA A 179 14.13 17.32 -67.24
N SER A 180 12.95 17.05 -67.81
CA SER A 180 11.85 16.45 -67.06
C SER A 180 12.11 14.98 -66.70
N LEU A 181 12.71 14.20 -67.61
CA LEU A 181 13.11 12.82 -67.36
C LEU A 181 14.20 12.70 -66.27
N GLN A 182 15.05 13.72 -66.09
CA GLN A 182 15.99 13.77 -64.96
C GLN A 182 15.30 13.85 -63.59
N ARG A 183 14.03 14.26 -63.54
CA ARG A 183 13.21 14.33 -62.33
C ARG A 183 12.23 13.14 -62.20
N VAL A 184 12.43 12.11 -63.02
CA VAL A 184 11.75 10.82 -62.90
C VAL A 184 12.69 9.84 -62.20
N LEU A 185 12.26 9.40 -61.02
CA LEU A 185 13.03 8.57 -60.10
C LEU A 185 12.36 7.20 -59.94
N VAL A 186 13.15 6.14 -59.86
CA VAL A 186 12.66 4.78 -59.60
C VAL A 186 13.44 4.16 -58.44
N ALA A 187 12.76 3.79 -57.38
CA ALA A 187 13.31 2.94 -56.32
C ALA A 187 12.87 1.48 -56.58
N GLU A 188 13.80 0.64 -57.03
CA GLU A 188 13.53 -0.74 -57.43
C GLU A 188 13.72 -1.77 -56.30
N ARG A 189 13.15 -2.97 -56.48
CA ARG A 189 13.28 -4.12 -55.56
C ARG A 189 12.82 -3.86 -54.12
N LEU A 190 11.78 -3.07 -53.97
CA LEU A 190 11.16 -2.79 -52.67
C LEU A 190 9.85 -3.57 -52.57
N ASP A 191 9.95 -4.83 -52.12
CA ASP A 191 8.79 -5.60 -51.71
C ASP A 191 8.41 -5.29 -50.25
N GLU A 192 7.28 -5.85 -49.81
CA GLU A 192 6.74 -5.58 -48.47
C GLU A 192 7.71 -5.97 -47.34
N GLN A 193 8.43 -7.10 -47.49
CA GLN A 193 9.36 -7.59 -46.49
C GLN A 193 10.57 -6.65 -46.35
N GLU A 194 11.13 -6.22 -47.48
CA GLU A 194 12.26 -5.28 -47.50
C GLU A 194 11.86 -3.90 -46.95
N ILE A 195 10.63 -3.44 -47.21
CA ILE A 195 10.12 -2.19 -46.65
C ILE A 195 9.99 -2.28 -45.13
N LEU A 196 9.37 -3.34 -44.60
CA LEU A 196 9.21 -3.54 -43.15
C LEU A 196 10.58 -3.68 -42.46
N ARG A 197 11.53 -4.37 -43.09
CA ARG A 197 12.92 -4.46 -42.62
C ARG A 197 13.56 -3.08 -42.53
N ARG A 198 13.41 -2.24 -43.57
CA ARG A 198 13.94 -0.87 -43.58
C ARG A 198 13.27 0.04 -42.54
N ILE A 199 11.96 -0.10 -42.33
CA ILE A 199 11.25 0.64 -41.27
C ILE A 199 11.85 0.29 -39.91
N ARG A 200 11.96 -1.02 -39.60
CA ARG A 200 12.58 -1.50 -38.35
C ARG A 200 14.00 -0.97 -38.19
N ASP A 201 14.84 -1.13 -39.22
CA ASP A 201 16.23 -0.67 -39.19
C ASP A 201 16.33 0.84 -38.92
N LYS A 202 15.49 1.65 -39.56
CA LYS A 202 15.52 3.11 -39.37
C LYS A 202 14.95 3.53 -38.01
N LEU A 203 13.90 2.89 -37.53
CA LEU A 203 13.36 3.17 -36.20
C LEU A 203 14.39 2.85 -35.11
N VAL A 204 15.11 1.74 -35.21
CA VAL A 204 16.15 1.36 -34.25
C VAL A 204 17.41 2.21 -34.41
N SER A 205 18.02 2.21 -35.59
CA SER A 205 19.36 2.80 -35.78
C SER A 205 19.37 4.33 -35.81
N ARG A 206 18.31 4.96 -36.33
CA ARG A 206 18.25 6.41 -36.55
C ARG A 206 17.39 7.11 -35.50
N HIS A 207 16.19 6.58 -35.25
CA HIS A 207 15.24 7.18 -34.31
C HIS A 207 15.40 6.69 -32.87
N ARG A 208 16.27 5.71 -32.61
CA ARG A 208 16.55 5.15 -31.27
C ARG A 208 15.31 4.61 -30.56
N VAL A 209 14.34 4.11 -31.33
CA VAL A 209 13.18 3.41 -30.80
C VAL A 209 13.64 2.08 -30.19
N VAL A 210 13.21 1.80 -28.96
CA VAL A 210 13.55 0.53 -28.27
C VAL A 210 13.04 -0.64 -29.12
N PRO A 211 13.84 -1.70 -29.37
CA PRO A 211 13.43 -2.80 -30.27
C PRO A 211 12.05 -3.37 -29.96
N ASP A 212 11.73 -3.52 -28.67
CA ASP A 212 10.43 -4.01 -28.18
C ASP A 212 9.25 -3.13 -28.61
N ARG A 213 9.47 -1.82 -28.80
CA ARG A 213 8.43 -0.86 -29.23
C ARG A 213 8.36 -0.67 -30.74
N VAL A 214 9.26 -1.26 -31.51
CA VAL A 214 9.34 -1.03 -32.96
C VAL A 214 8.09 -1.51 -33.67
N GLU A 215 7.53 -2.65 -33.29
CA GLU A 215 6.32 -3.18 -33.92
C GLU A 215 5.10 -2.31 -33.61
N GLU A 216 4.94 -1.86 -32.36
CA GLU A 216 3.87 -0.95 -31.95
C GLU A 216 3.98 0.40 -32.67
N VAL A 217 5.17 1.00 -32.69
CA VAL A 217 5.44 2.26 -33.38
C VAL A 217 5.16 2.13 -34.86
N THR A 218 5.61 1.04 -35.50
CA THR A 218 5.33 0.78 -36.92
C THR A 218 3.84 0.65 -37.18
N ARG A 219 3.10 -0.07 -36.32
CA ARG A 219 1.64 -0.20 -36.42
C ARG A 219 0.95 1.16 -36.30
N ARG A 220 1.29 1.96 -35.30
CA ARG A 220 0.68 3.29 -35.06
C ARG A 220 1.00 4.28 -36.18
N ILE A 221 2.20 4.25 -36.73
CA ILE A 221 2.55 5.05 -37.93
C ILE A 221 1.72 4.62 -39.13
N THR A 222 1.55 3.31 -39.33
CA THR A 222 0.72 2.76 -40.42
C THR A 222 -0.75 3.15 -40.24
N GLU A 223 -1.26 3.14 -39.00
CA GLU A 223 -2.62 3.62 -38.68
C GLU A 223 -2.81 5.11 -38.97
N ILE A 224 -1.82 5.96 -38.67
CA ILE A 224 -1.86 7.37 -39.06
C ILE A 224 -1.93 7.51 -40.59
N VAL A 225 -1.09 6.76 -41.32
CA VAL A 225 -1.09 6.77 -42.79
C VAL A 225 -2.46 6.36 -43.33
N MET A 226 -3.09 5.32 -42.77
CA MET A 226 -4.41 4.85 -43.20
C MET A 226 -5.53 5.85 -42.84
N ARG A 227 -5.45 6.48 -41.66
CA ARG A 227 -6.45 7.43 -41.17
C ARG A 227 -6.44 8.75 -41.97
N GLU A 228 -5.26 9.23 -42.33
CA GLU A 228 -5.06 10.52 -43.00
C GLU A 228 -5.09 10.45 -44.54
N LYS A 229 -5.53 9.33 -45.12
CA LYS A 229 -5.73 9.23 -46.58
C LYS A 229 -6.74 10.28 -47.05
N ARG A 230 -6.36 11.06 -48.06
CA ARG A 230 -7.21 12.06 -48.72
C ARG A 230 -7.64 13.24 -47.84
N THR A 231 -7.06 13.38 -46.65
CA THR A 231 -7.32 14.53 -45.77
C THR A 231 -6.48 15.76 -46.16
N GLY A 232 -5.33 15.53 -46.80
CA GLY A 232 -4.37 16.58 -47.16
C GLY A 232 -3.55 17.12 -45.98
N VAL A 233 -3.63 16.47 -44.82
CA VAL A 233 -2.87 16.81 -43.61
C VAL A 233 -1.42 16.34 -43.74
N ASP A 234 -0.47 17.13 -43.21
CA ASP A 234 0.92 16.69 -43.04
C ASP A 234 1.01 15.70 -41.88
N VAL A 235 1.37 14.45 -42.18
CA VAL A 235 1.42 13.38 -41.18
C VAL A 235 2.69 13.41 -40.32
N LEU A 236 3.75 14.11 -40.75
CA LEU A 236 5.05 14.05 -40.08
C LEU A 236 5.04 14.55 -38.62
N PRO A 237 4.33 15.63 -38.24
CA PRO A 237 4.26 16.08 -36.86
C PRO A 237 3.68 15.03 -35.89
N GLU A 238 2.66 14.28 -36.33
CA GLU A 238 2.03 13.24 -35.50
C GLU A 238 2.88 11.96 -35.48
N VAL A 239 3.43 11.56 -36.63
CA VAL A 239 4.40 10.46 -36.71
C VAL A 239 5.60 10.72 -35.81
N LYS A 240 6.10 11.96 -35.75
CA LYS A 240 7.20 12.33 -34.85
C LYS A 240 6.84 12.15 -33.37
N LYS A 241 5.60 12.44 -32.96
CA LYS A 241 5.11 12.16 -31.61
C LYS A 241 5.05 10.65 -31.33
N VAL A 242 4.61 9.84 -32.30
CA VAL A 242 4.56 8.38 -32.18
C VAL A 242 5.97 7.79 -32.08
N ILE A 243 6.89 8.23 -32.93
CA ILE A 243 8.31 7.83 -32.85
C ILE A 243 8.88 8.20 -31.49
N ALA A 244 8.66 9.44 -31.02
CA ALA A 244 9.11 9.90 -29.71
C ALA A 244 8.56 9.04 -28.55
N SER A 245 7.32 8.54 -28.64
CA SER A 245 6.76 7.61 -27.64
C SER A 245 7.44 6.24 -27.63
N GLY A 246 8.09 5.87 -28.73
CA GLY A 246 8.86 4.63 -28.87
C GLY A 246 10.31 4.72 -28.35
N VAL A 247 10.82 5.95 -28.17
CA VAL A 247 12.14 6.19 -27.58
C VAL A 247 12.07 5.97 -26.08
N ALA A 248 13.13 5.42 -25.48
CA ALA A 248 13.22 5.34 -24.03
C ALA A 248 13.06 6.74 -23.43
N ALA A 249 12.16 6.88 -22.45
CA ALA A 249 11.81 8.17 -21.84
C ALA A 249 13.02 8.87 -21.18
N ASP A 250 14.09 8.11 -20.92
CA ASP A 250 15.33 8.60 -20.33
C ASP A 250 16.53 7.96 -21.05
N PRO A 251 17.37 8.71 -21.77
CA PRO A 251 18.73 8.25 -22.01
C PRO A 251 19.43 8.21 -20.65
N LEU A 252 19.76 7.00 -20.17
CA LEU A 252 20.53 6.75 -18.93
C LEU A 252 21.88 7.49 -18.86
N VAL A 253 22.27 8.19 -19.92
CA VAL A 253 23.53 8.91 -20.09
C VAL A 253 23.23 10.40 -20.21
N VAL A 254 23.80 11.15 -19.26
CA VAL A 254 24.12 12.58 -19.41
C VAL A 254 24.98 12.72 -20.67
N ALA A 255 24.73 13.72 -21.52
CA ALA A 255 25.41 13.91 -22.81
C ALA A 255 26.98 13.97 -22.76
N SER A 256 27.58 13.90 -21.57
CA SER A 256 28.99 14.14 -21.24
C SER A 256 29.66 13.00 -20.45
N TYR A 257 29.43 11.71 -20.77
CA TYR A 257 30.22 10.60 -20.16
C TYR A 257 31.61 10.45 -20.81
N VAL A 258 32.68 10.46 -19.98
CA VAL A 258 34.06 10.17 -20.43
C VAL A 258 34.40 8.71 -20.14
N SER A 259 34.86 7.99 -21.17
CA SER A 259 35.24 6.58 -21.03
C SER A 259 36.57 6.41 -20.28
N ARG A 260 36.58 5.44 -19.36
CA ARG A 260 37.70 5.08 -18.49
C ARG A 260 38.68 4.12 -19.15
N GLY A 261 38.23 3.35 -20.14
CA GLY A 261 39.01 2.33 -20.85
C GLY A 261 38.76 0.89 -20.37
N GLU A 262 38.07 0.71 -19.24
CA GLU A 262 37.76 -0.59 -18.63
C GLU A 262 36.39 -1.16 -19.08
N GLU A 263 35.54 -0.33 -19.70
CA GLU A 263 34.14 -0.66 -19.98
C GLU A 263 33.98 -1.90 -20.87
N LYS A 264 34.88 -2.10 -21.83
CA LYS A 264 34.87 -3.30 -22.70
C LYS A 264 35.11 -4.59 -21.90
N ALA A 265 36.00 -4.56 -20.91
CA ALA A 265 36.26 -5.71 -20.06
C ALA A 265 35.06 -5.99 -19.14
N LEU A 266 34.50 -4.94 -18.53
CA LEU A 266 33.30 -5.05 -17.68
C LEU A 266 32.08 -5.57 -18.45
N LEU A 267 31.86 -5.13 -19.70
CA LEU A 267 30.81 -5.65 -20.56
C LEU A 267 31.03 -7.13 -20.91
N SER A 268 32.28 -7.54 -21.13
CA SER A 268 32.62 -8.94 -21.43
C SER A 268 32.32 -9.84 -20.22
N GLN A 269 32.72 -9.40 -19.02
CA GLN A 269 32.40 -10.10 -17.78
C GLN A 269 30.88 -10.19 -17.54
N LEU A 270 30.15 -9.07 -17.71
CA LEU A 270 28.70 -9.05 -17.57
C LEU A 270 28.00 -9.96 -18.60
N ALA A 271 28.55 -10.09 -19.81
CA ALA A 271 28.04 -10.99 -20.84
C ALA A 271 28.21 -12.47 -20.46
N GLU A 272 29.34 -12.84 -19.83
CA GLU A 272 29.65 -14.22 -19.40
C GLU A 272 28.92 -14.61 -18.11
N ASP A 273 28.90 -13.72 -17.12
CA ASP A 273 28.45 -14.03 -15.77
C ASP A 273 26.99 -13.63 -15.49
N SER A 274 26.35 -12.92 -16.41
CA SER A 274 24.97 -12.37 -16.30
C SER A 274 24.76 -11.37 -15.14
N ALA A 275 25.71 -11.21 -14.24
CA ALA A 275 25.73 -10.16 -13.23
C ALA A 275 27.11 -9.52 -13.11
N LEU A 276 27.14 -8.22 -12.85
CA LEU A 276 28.35 -7.44 -12.60
C LEU A 276 28.22 -6.72 -11.26
N LEU A 277 29.19 -6.96 -10.38
CA LEU A 277 29.25 -6.41 -9.03
C LEU A 277 30.39 -5.40 -8.95
N LEU A 278 30.07 -4.11 -8.93
CA LEU A 278 31.04 -3.01 -8.90
C LEU A 278 31.18 -2.45 -7.49
N THR A 279 32.42 -2.24 -7.07
CA THR A 279 32.73 -1.60 -5.78
C THR A 279 33.91 -0.64 -5.90
N GLY A 280 34.24 0.07 -4.84
CA GLY A 280 35.35 1.02 -4.78
C GLY A 280 35.05 2.22 -3.87
N ALA A 281 36.07 3.04 -3.63
CA ALA A 281 35.97 4.23 -2.80
C ALA A 281 34.88 5.21 -3.28
N PRO A 282 34.28 6.03 -2.41
CA PRO A 282 33.33 7.06 -2.81
C PRO A 282 33.87 7.96 -3.94
N ARG A 283 32.98 8.50 -4.79
CA ARG A 283 33.30 9.45 -5.88
C ARG A 283 34.24 8.97 -7.00
N VAL A 284 34.60 7.68 -7.07
CA VAL A 284 35.38 7.14 -8.20
C VAL A 284 34.60 6.99 -9.52
N GLY A 285 33.28 7.25 -9.51
CA GLY A 285 32.43 7.21 -10.72
C GLY A 285 31.75 5.86 -10.99
N LYS A 286 31.57 5.02 -9.95
CA LYS A 286 30.93 3.69 -10.04
C LYS A 286 29.54 3.75 -10.65
N SER A 287 28.65 4.56 -10.08
CA SER A 287 27.26 4.70 -10.53
C SER A 287 27.18 5.25 -11.97
N PHE A 288 28.09 6.16 -12.35
CA PHE A 288 28.19 6.65 -13.73
C PHE A 288 28.66 5.58 -14.70
N CYS A 289 29.65 4.76 -14.31
CA CYS A 289 30.07 3.62 -15.11
C CYS A 289 28.94 2.60 -15.25
N ALA A 290 28.27 2.26 -14.15
CA ALA A 290 27.12 1.34 -14.15
C ALA A 290 25.99 1.82 -15.07
N ARG A 291 25.62 3.11 -15.00
CA ARG A 291 24.64 3.73 -15.91
C ARG A 291 25.10 3.76 -17.36
N SER A 292 26.39 4.03 -17.60
CA SER A 292 26.98 4.01 -18.94
C SER A 292 26.95 2.59 -19.54
N LEU A 293 27.34 1.57 -18.78
CA LEU A 293 27.24 0.16 -19.19
C LEU A 293 25.79 -0.23 -19.48
N ALA A 294 24.85 0.18 -18.62
CA ALA A 294 23.43 -0.03 -18.81
C ALA A 294 22.92 0.65 -20.10
N SER A 295 23.37 1.89 -20.39
CA SER A 295 23.06 2.58 -21.64
C SER A 295 23.69 1.92 -22.88
N LEU A 296 24.91 1.39 -22.78
CA LEU A 296 25.52 0.62 -23.86
C LEU A 296 24.72 -0.64 -24.17
N LEU A 297 24.23 -1.35 -23.14
CA LEU A 297 23.32 -2.49 -23.31
C LEU A 297 21.96 -2.04 -23.88
N GLN A 298 21.44 -0.89 -23.46
CA GLN A 298 20.23 -0.29 -24.04
C GLN A 298 20.40 -0.05 -25.55
N ASN A 299 21.56 0.47 -25.97
CA ASN A 299 21.90 0.66 -27.38
C ASN A 299 22.10 -0.67 -28.13
N GLN A 300 22.40 -1.76 -27.43
CA GLN A 300 22.43 -3.12 -27.98
C GLN A 300 21.06 -3.79 -28.01
N GLY A 301 20.00 -3.09 -27.60
CA GLY A 301 18.62 -3.57 -27.65
C GLY A 301 18.12 -4.25 -26.37
N TYR A 302 18.80 -4.06 -25.23
CA TYR A 302 18.25 -4.46 -23.93
C TYR A 302 17.22 -3.44 -23.43
N SER A 303 16.14 -3.92 -22.84
CA SER A 303 15.26 -3.13 -21.98
C SER A 303 15.95 -2.91 -20.64
N VAL A 304 16.06 -1.67 -20.17
CA VAL A 304 16.81 -1.33 -18.96
C VAL A 304 15.90 -0.67 -17.94
N ARG A 305 16.01 -1.11 -16.68
CA ARG A 305 15.32 -0.51 -15.54
C ARG A 305 16.30 -0.21 -14.42
N ILE A 306 16.25 1.01 -13.89
CA ILE A 306 16.88 1.34 -12.61
C ILE A 306 15.90 0.91 -11.51
N CYS A 307 16.36 0.09 -10.59
CA CYS A 307 15.56 -0.43 -9.49
C CYS A 307 16.00 0.24 -8.18
N SER A 308 15.03 0.47 -7.28
CA SER A 308 15.29 1.02 -5.94
C SER A 308 15.98 0.01 -5.01
N ASP A 309 15.71 -1.27 -5.22
CA ASP A 309 16.17 -2.37 -4.38
C ASP A 309 16.27 -3.69 -5.16
N VAL A 310 16.77 -4.73 -4.49
CA VAL A 310 17.01 -6.04 -5.09
C VAL A 310 15.69 -6.78 -5.37
N ALA A 311 14.62 -6.53 -4.60
CA ALA A 311 13.33 -7.17 -4.78
C ALA A 311 12.58 -6.65 -6.02
N GLU A 312 12.67 -5.36 -6.32
CA GLU A 312 12.21 -4.79 -7.59
C GLU A 312 13.00 -5.38 -8.77
N ALA A 313 14.33 -5.49 -8.64
CA ALA A 313 15.18 -6.09 -9.66
C ALA A 313 14.83 -7.57 -9.92
N ASP A 314 14.59 -8.37 -8.87
CA ASP A 314 14.15 -9.76 -8.99
C ASP A 314 12.82 -9.86 -9.75
N ARG A 315 11.84 -9.01 -9.42
CA ARG A 315 10.53 -9.00 -10.11
C ARG A 315 10.64 -8.62 -11.59
N TYR A 316 11.46 -7.62 -11.91
CA TYR A 316 11.66 -7.18 -13.30
C TYR A 316 12.45 -8.19 -14.13
N LEU A 317 13.53 -8.77 -13.58
CA LEU A 317 14.37 -9.73 -14.31
C LEU A 317 13.72 -11.11 -14.44
N CYS A 318 12.94 -11.54 -13.45
CA CYS A 318 12.28 -12.85 -13.43
C CYS A 318 10.89 -12.85 -14.09
N GLU A 319 10.44 -11.74 -14.68
CA GLU A 319 9.22 -11.75 -15.51
C GLU A 319 9.44 -12.66 -16.75
N PRO A 320 8.51 -13.59 -17.05
CA PRO A 320 8.70 -14.60 -18.09
C PRO A 320 8.37 -14.08 -19.50
N VAL A 321 9.03 -13.01 -19.92
CA VAL A 321 8.89 -12.48 -21.29
C VAL A 321 10.12 -12.76 -22.14
N GLU A 322 9.97 -12.76 -23.45
CA GLU A 322 11.08 -12.67 -24.39
C GLU A 322 11.68 -11.26 -24.37
N GLY A 323 12.88 -11.13 -24.94
CA GLY A 323 13.63 -9.88 -24.97
C GLY A 323 14.71 -9.82 -23.89
N ASN A 324 15.71 -8.99 -24.15
CA ASN A 324 16.88 -8.84 -23.29
C ASN A 324 16.60 -7.77 -22.22
N ARG A 325 16.88 -8.03 -20.94
CA ARG A 325 16.59 -7.13 -19.82
C ARG A 325 17.82 -6.87 -18.95
N VAL A 326 17.97 -5.62 -18.50
CA VAL A 326 19.01 -5.19 -17.56
C VAL A 326 18.36 -4.50 -16.37
N ALA A 327 18.68 -4.95 -15.16
CA ALA A 327 18.40 -4.19 -13.95
C ALA A 327 19.69 -3.53 -13.45
N LEU A 328 19.60 -2.26 -13.08
CA LEU A 328 20.65 -1.53 -12.39
C LEU A 328 20.17 -1.25 -10.95
N VAL A 329 20.92 -1.72 -9.96
CA VAL A 329 20.69 -1.45 -8.54
C VAL A 329 21.90 -0.69 -7.99
N ASP A 330 21.68 0.52 -7.50
CA ASP A 330 22.74 1.40 -6.99
C ASP A 330 22.65 1.48 -5.47
N ASP A 331 23.77 1.21 -4.79
CA ASP A 331 23.93 1.16 -3.33
C ASP A 331 22.84 0.35 -2.58
N PRO A 332 22.59 -0.94 -2.93
CA PRO A 332 21.57 -1.77 -2.27
C PRO A 332 21.78 -1.95 -0.76
N PHE A 333 23.02 -1.76 -0.27
CA PHE A 333 23.36 -1.85 1.15
C PHE A 333 23.39 -0.49 1.85
N GLY A 334 22.99 0.56 1.13
CA GLY A 334 23.05 1.94 1.57
C GLY A 334 24.28 2.68 1.03
N GLY A 335 24.09 3.96 0.75
CA GLY A 335 25.12 4.88 0.23
C GLY A 335 25.81 5.64 1.37
N ALA A 336 25.41 6.90 1.58
CA ALA A 336 25.90 7.70 2.71
C ALA A 336 25.56 7.05 4.07
N HIS A 337 24.34 6.52 4.16
CA HIS A 337 23.78 5.85 5.32
C HIS A 337 23.66 4.35 5.06
N ALA A 338 23.86 3.51 6.08
CA ALA A 338 23.67 2.07 5.96
C ALA A 338 22.18 1.75 5.80
N ALA A 339 21.84 0.84 4.90
CA ALA A 339 20.47 0.35 4.79
C ALA A 339 20.10 -0.47 6.03
N ASP A 340 18.89 -0.29 6.56
CA ASP A 340 18.43 -0.92 7.81
C ASP A 340 18.61 -2.45 7.86
N TYR A 341 18.58 -3.11 6.70
CA TYR A 341 18.77 -4.57 6.53
C TYR A 341 19.69 -4.91 5.36
N ALA A 342 20.84 -4.24 5.26
CA ALA A 342 21.82 -4.51 4.22
C ALA A 342 22.21 -6.00 4.11
N SER A 343 22.23 -6.74 5.22
CA SER A 343 22.47 -8.20 5.22
C SER A 343 21.36 -8.98 4.51
N ARG A 344 20.10 -8.55 4.60
CA ARG A 344 18.97 -9.16 3.87
C ARG A 344 19.07 -8.87 2.38
N GLU A 345 19.36 -7.63 2.00
CA GLU A 345 19.59 -7.26 0.59
C GLU A 345 20.73 -8.10 -0.02
N LEU A 346 21.79 -8.35 0.76
CA LEU A 346 22.86 -9.27 0.35
C LEU A 346 22.31 -10.68 0.15
N MET A 347 21.50 -11.22 1.07
CA MET A 347 20.85 -12.53 0.87
C MET A 347 19.94 -12.58 -0.37
N LEU A 348 19.19 -11.51 -0.66
CA LEU A 348 18.36 -11.41 -1.86
C LEU A 348 19.21 -11.43 -3.13
N LEU A 349 20.36 -10.76 -3.14
CA LEU A 349 21.32 -10.83 -4.25
C LEU A 349 21.86 -12.25 -4.44
N HIS A 350 22.22 -12.93 -3.35
CA HIS A 350 22.61 -14.34 -3.37
C HIS A 350 21.53 -15.25 -3.96
N ALA A 351 20.25 -14.92 -3.74
CA ALA A 351 19.12 -15.68 -4.28
C ALA A 351 18.75 -15.32 -5.73
N LEU A 352 18.94 -14.06 -6.15
CA LEU A 352 18.61 -13.56 -7.48
C LEU A 352 19.63 -14.01 -8.54
N ILE A 353 20.92 -13.86 -8.26
CA ILE A 353 22.00 -14.13 -9.24
C ILE A 353 21.89 -15.53 -9.87
N PRO A 354 21.64 -16.61 -9.12
CA PRO A 354 21.47 -17.95 -9.69
C PRO A 354 20.26 -18.11 -10.63
N LYS A 355 19.25 -17.23 -10.53
CA LYS A 355 18.04 -17.27 -11.38
C LYS A 355 18.25 -16.60 -12.74
N LEU A 356 19.33 -15.85 -12.93
CA LEU A 356 19.56 -15.06 -14.14
C LEU A 356 19.92 -15.97 -15.33
N GLY A 357 19.02 -16.03 -16.32
CA GLY A 357 19.21 -16.78 -17.56
C GLY A 357 19.78 -15.96 -18.72
N ASN A 358 19.76 -16.54 -19.93
CA ASN A 358 20.20 -15.87 -21.15
C ASN A 358 19.38 -14.58 -21.40
N GLY A 359 20.08 -13.48 -21.71
CA GLY A 359 19.44 -12.18 -21.95
C GLY A 359 18.99 -11.45 -20.69
N ARG A 360 19.25 -11.96 -19.48
CA ARG A 360 19.03 -11.23 -18.20
C ARG A 360 20.35 -10.74 -17.66
N ARG A 361 20.45 -9.45 -17.35
CA ARG A 361 21.67 -8.83 -16.84
C ARG A 361 21.38 -8.02 -15.58
N LEU A 362 22.23 -8.16 -14.58
CA LEU A 362 22.17 -7.39 -13.35
C LEU A 362 23.47 -6.59 -13.20
N ILE A 363 23.36 -5.29 -12.95
CA ILE A 363 24.48 -4.44 -12.58
C ILE A 363 24.21 -3.93 -11.17
N VAL A 364 25.13 -4.20 -10.25
CA VAL A 364 25.09 -3.70 -8.89
C VAL A 364 26.30 -2.83 -8.65
N SER A 365 26.10 -1.59 -8.20
CA SER A 365 27.17 -0.73 -7.70
C SER A 365 27.01 -0.50 -6.20
N GLN A 366 28.10 -0.63 -5.44
CA GLN A 366 28.09 -0.46 -3.99
C GLN A 366 29.37 0.20 -3.49
N ALA A 367 29.28 1.13 -2.54
CA ALA A 367 30.44 1.66 -1.84
C ALA A 367 31.23 0.57 -1.08
N GLN A 368 32.56 0.57 -1.22
CA GLN A 368 33.49 -0.41 -0.62
C GLN A 368 33.36 -0.53 0.89
N ASP A 369 33.31 0.60 1.60
CA ASP A 369 33.24 0.61 3.06
C ASP A 369 31.99 -0.10 3.59
N ARG A 370 30.84 0.17 2.95
CA ARG A 370 29.55 -0.46 3.27
C ARG A 370 29.53 -1.94 2.93
N LEU A 371 30.14 -2.32 1.82
CA LEU A 371 30.28 -3.72 1.44
C LEU A 371 31.09 -4.51 2.49
N LEU A 372 32.21 -3.95 2.96
CA LEU A 372 33.05 -4.55 4.00
C LEU A 372 32.33 -4.62 5.36
N GLU A 373 31.61 -3.56 5.74
CA GLU A 373 30.81 -3.50 6.96
C GLU A 373 29.74 -4.61 7.00
N VAL A 374 28.98 -4.75 5.91
CA VAL A 374 27.83 -5.67 5.84
C VAL A 374 28.27 -7.13 5.72
N SER A 375 29.34 -7.39 4.95
CA SER A 375 29.91 -8.73 4.79
C SER A 375 30.77 -9.17 5.99
N ARG A 376 31.13 -8.23 6.89
CA ARG A 376 32.06 -8.44 8.01
C ARG A 376 33.40 -9.05 7.58
N CYS A 377 33.86 -8.72 6.37
CA CYS A 377 35.13 -9.19 5.80
C CYS A 377 36.22 -8.12 5.88
N LYS A 378 37.50 -8.52 5.83
CA LYS A 378 38.63 -7.59 5.95
C LYS A 378 39.12 -7.02 4.61
N SER A 379 38.79 -7.69 3.51
CA SER A 379 39.14 -7.25 2.15
C SER A 379 38.07 -7.69 1.15
N ILE A 380 38.02 -7.03 0.00
CA ILE A 380 37.02 -7.29 -1.04
C ILE A 380 37.19 -8.69 -1.64
N ASP A 381 38.42 -9.18 -1.78
CA ASP A 381 38.71 -10.51 -2.34
C ASP A 381 38.06 -11.69 -1.59
N GLN A 382 37.75 -11.48 -0.31
CA GLN A 382 37.09 -12.47 0.56
C GLN A 382 35.58 -12.55 0.31
N ILE A 383 35.00 -11.52 -0.32
CA ILE A 383 33.56 -11.39 -0.52
C ILE A 383 33.20 -11.98 -1.88
N ARG A 384 32.48 -13.10 -1.88
CA ARG A 384 32.02 -13.77 -3.10
C ARG A 384 30.54 -14.09 -3.05
N ILE A 385 29.87 -13.90 -4.19
CA ILE A 385 28.49 -14.30 -4.39
C ILE A 385 28.45 -15.43 -5.42
N GLY A 386 28.38 -16.68 -4.93
CA GLY A 386 28.56 -17.86 -5.76
C GLY A 386 29.97 -17.88 -6.39
N LYS A 387 30.04 -17.82 -7.73
CA LYS A 387 31.30 -17.73 -8.48
C LYS A 387 31.80 -16.29 -8.70
N LEU A 388 31.00 -15.28 -8.37
CA LEU A 388 31.28 -13.88 -8.69
C LEU A 388 32.11 -13.20 -7.60
N SER A 389 33.09 -12.40 -8.03
CA SER A 389 33.83 -11.46 -7.20
C SER A 389 33.40 -10.02 -7.49
N TRP A 390 33.55 -9.15 -6.51
CA TRP A 390 33.37 -7.72 -6.69
C TRP A 390 34.55 -7.12 -7.44
N VAL A 391 34.27 -6.26 -8.42
CA VAL A 391 35.28 -5.53 -9.20
C VAL A 391 35.53 -4.19 -8.55
N GLU A 392 36.73 -4.00 -8.01
CA GLU A 392 37.14 -2.75 -7.35
C GLU A 392 37.57 -1.69 -8.38
N MET A 393 36.86 -0.56 -8.40
CA MET A 393 37.12 0.58 -9.26
C MET A 393 38.03 1.60 -8.58
N GLY A 394 39.15 1.93 -9.22
CA GLY A 394 40.09 2.96 -8.75
C GLY A 394 39.80 4.37 -9.28
N ILE A 395 40.75 5.28 -9.08
CA ILE A 395 40.67 6.70 -9.50
C ILE A 395 40.71 6.83 -11.04
N GLY A 396 41.40 5.92 -11.73
CA GLY A 396 41.59 5.94 -13.18
C GLY A 396 42.95 6.51 -13.57
N ASN A 397 43.31 6.43 -14.85
CA ASN A 397 44.61 6.89 -15.35
C ASN A 397 44.61 8.38 -15.74
N ALA A 398 45.79 8.98 -15.91
CA ALA A 398 45.95 10.39 -16.25
C ALA A 398 45.24 10.78 -17.57
N ILE A 399 45.13 9.87 -18.54
CA ILE A 399 44.43 10.10 -19.81
C ILE A 399 42.93 10.34 -19.55
N PHE A 400 42.31 9.46 -18.78
CA PHE A 400 40.91 9.56 -18.39
C PHE A 400 40.65 10.82 -17.55
N LEU A 401 41.45 11.06 -16.51
CA LEU A 401 41.31 12.24 -15.64
C LEU A 401 41.49 13.55 -16.42
N GLY A 402 42.45 13.60 -17.35
CA GLY A 402 42.69 14.78 -18.18
C GLY A 402 41.54 15.07 -19.15
N ALA A 403 40.96 14.03 -19.77
CA ALA A 403 39.79 14.16 -20.63
C ALA A 403 38.55 14.60 -19.85
N LEU A 404 38.33 14.02 -18.65
CA LEU A 404 37.25 14.42 -17.74
C LEU A 404 37.39 15.88 -17.31
N TRP A 405 38.59 16.30 -16.90
CA TRP A 405 38.84 17.68 -16.49
C TRP A 405 38.63 18.67 -17.64
N ALA A 406 39.12 18.37 -18.85
CA ALA A 406 38.94 19.25 -20.00
C ALA A 406 37.45 19.47 -20.32
N MET A 407 36.68 18.39 -20.33
CA MET A 407 35.23 18.43 -20.58
C MET A 407 34.49 19.20 -19.49
N SER A 408 34.72 18.88 -18.21
CA SER A 408 34.07 19.59 -17.10
C SER A 408 34.48 21.06 -17.04
N ALA A 409 35.74 21.40 -17.32
CA ALA A 409 36.19 22.78 -17.34
C ALA A 409 35.50 23.61 -18.44
N ASP A 410 35.23 23.00 -19.60
CA ASP A 410 34.47 23.65 -20.68
C ASP A 410 32.98 23.77 -20.33
N GLU A 411 32.39 22.72 -19.74
CA GLU A 411 30.97 22.69 -19.34
C GLU A 411 30.64 23.74 -18.27
N TYR A 412 31.52 23.88 -17.27
CA TYR A 412 31.33 24.82 -16.16
C TYR A 412 32.04 26.17 -16.37
N ALA A 413 32.60 26.43 -17.55
CA ALA A 413 33.31 27.69 -17.86
C ALA A 413 34.40 28.08 -16.84
N VAL A 414 35.21 27.10 -16.43
CA VAL A 414 36.27 27.28 -15.43
C VAL A 414 37.34 28.27 -15.94
N PRO A 415 37.82 29.22 -15.11
CA PRO A 415 38.86 30.18 -15.47
C PRO A 415 40.12 29.52 -16.03
N ALA A 416 40.71 30.13 -17.08
CA ALA A 416 41.85 29.56 -17.82
C ALA A 416 43.06 29.24 -16.93
N ALA A 417 43.34 30.04 -15.89
CA ALA A 417 44.45 29.81 -14.97
C ALA A 417 44.26 28.52 -14.15
N LEU A 418 43.08 28.31 -13.55
CA LEU A 418 42.76 27.10 -12.79
C LEU A 418 42.67 25.88 -13.71
N LYS A 419 42.11 26.05 -14.92
CA LYS A 419 42.05 25.00 -15.95
C LYS A 419 43.45 24.48 -16.30
N ALA A 420 44.42 25.37 -16.50
CA ALA A 420 45.81 25.01 -16.81
C ALA A 420 46.53 24.37 -15.62
N GLN A 421 46.41 24.94 -14.42
CA GLN A 421 47.05 24.44 -13.19
C GLN A 421 46.68 22.98 -12.89
N VAL A 422 45.39 22.63 -12.97
CA VAL A 422 44.91 21.26 -12.72
C VAL A 422 45.30 20.32 -13.86
N ALA A 423 45.28 20.78 -15.12
CA ALA A 423 45.68 19.96 -16.26
C ALA A 423 47.17 19.57 -16.21
N GLU A 424 48.06 20.50 -15.84
CA GLU A 424 49.49 20.24 -15.65
C GLU A 424 49.73 19.25 -14.50
N ALA A 425 49.00 19.40 -13.39
CA ALA A 425 49.12 18.48 -12.25
C ALA A 425 48.66 17.05 -12.57
N ILE A 426 47.61 16.88 -13.38
CA ILE A 426 47.17 15.56 -13.88
C ILE A 426 48.23 14.93 -14.79
N GLN A 427 48.79 15.71 -15.73
CA GLN A 427 49.82 15.21 -16.65
C GLN A 427 51.13 14.84 -15.93
N ALA A 428 51.49 15.58 -14.89
CA ALA A 428 52.67 15.30 -14.07
C ALA A 428 52.46 14.15 -13.07
N GLU A 429 51.27 13.53 -13.04
CA GLU A 429 50.86 12.52 -12.04
C GLU A 429 51.02 13.02 -10.59
N GLN A 430 50.93 14.33 -10.38
CA GLN A 430 51.02 14.99 -9.07
C GLN A 430 49.65 15.17 -8.42
N LEU A 431 48.57 14.90 -9.16
CA LEU A 431 47.20 15.01 -8.70
C LEU A 431 46.58 13.63 -8.41
N ASP A 432 46.44 13.30 -7.13
CA ASP A 432 45.69 12.13 -6.67
C ASP A 432 44.26 12.58 -6.29
N LEU A 433 43.33 12.55 -7.24
CA LEU A 433 41.98 13.07 -6.99
C LEU A 433 40.91 12.24 -7.67
N GLU A 434 39.88 11.86 -6.93
CA GLU A 434 38.78 11.05 -7.46
C GLU A 434 38.04 11.82 -8.58
N PRO A 435 37.57 11.14 -9.64
CA PRO A 435 36.81 11.75 -10.73
C PRO A 435 35.66 12.65 -10.28
N GLY A 436 34.88 12.22 -9.29
CA GLY A 436 33.78 13.03 -8.75
C GLY A 436 34.25 14.30 -8.03
N CYS A 437 35.45 14.29 -7.44
CA CYS A 437 36.06 15.47 -6.84
C CYS A 437 36.55 16.46 -7.93
N LEU A 438 37.00 15.98 -9.10
CA LEU A 438 37.36 16.83 -10.24
C LEU A 438 36.14 17.54 -10.83
N VAL A 439 35.03 16.82 -10.98
CA VAL A 439 33.75 17.41 -11.45
C VAL A 439 33.24 18.43 -10.44
N TYR A 440 33.29 18.10 -9.14
CA TYR A 440 32.90 19.03 -8.07
C TYR A 440 33.71 20.33 -8.09
N LEU A 441 35.04 20.21 -8.29
CA LEU A 441 35.95 21.34 -8.42
C LEU A 441 35.56 22.25 -9.59
N ALA A 442 35.25 21.67 -10.75
CA ALA A 442 34.82 22.44 -11.92
C ALA A 442 33.49 23.16 -11.68
N ALA A 443 32.53 22.47 -11.05
CA ALA A 443 31.19 23.01 -10.80
C ALA A 443 31.14 24.14 -9.75
N ASN A 444 32.11 24.19 -8.83
CA ASN A 444 32.15 25.17 -7.72
C ASN A 444 33.42 26.03 -7.77
N HIS A 445 33.94 26.28 -8.96
CA HIS A 445 35.16 27.05 -9.18
C HIS A 445 35.00 28.53 -8.81
N ASP A 446 33.78 29.06 -8.78
CA ASP A 446 33.40 30.43 -8.45
C ASP A 446 33.78 30.84 -7.02
N ARG A 447 33.96 29.85 -6.14
CA ARG A 447 34.38 30.03 -4.75
C ARG A 447 35.90 29.98 -4.54
N LEU A 448 36.68 29.72 -5.59
CA LEU A 448 38.14 29.67 -5.54
C LEU A 448 38.74 30.98 -6.06
N ASP A 449 39.64 31.56 -5.28
CA ASP A 449 40.50 32.64 -5.77
C ASP A 449 41.47 32.11 -6.83
N ILE A 450 41.66 32.89 -7.90
CA ILE A 450 42.39 32.50 -9.13
C ILE A 450 43.88 32.18 -8.87
N ALA A 451 44.40 32.40 -7.66
CA ALA A 451 45.81 32.26 -7.28
C ALA A 451 46.09 31.27 -6.13
N LEU A 452 45.18 30.32 -5.85
CA LEU A 452 45.38 29.33 -4.79
C LEU A 452 46.44 28.26 -5.16
N PRO A 453 47.30 27.83 -4.20
CA PRO A 453 48.25 26.74 -4.41
C PRO A 453 47.51 25.41 -4.63
N LEU A 454 48.14 24.48 -5.37
CA LEU A 454 47.53 23.19 -5.77
C LEU A 454 47.01 22.39 -4.56
N GLU A 455 47.70 22.44 -3.41
CA GLU A 455 47.29 21.76 -2.17
C GLU A 455 45.93 22.26 -1.65
N GLU A 456 45.68 23.58 -1.69
CA GLU A 456 44.39 24.17 -1.28
C GLU A 456 43.29 23.86 -2.30
N VAL A 457 43.63 23.79 -3.60
CA VAL A 457 42.71 23.34 -4.66
C VAL A 457 42.28 21.89 -4.44
N VAL A 458 43.23 21.00 -4.12
CA VAL A 458 42.96 19.58 -3.77
C VAL A 458 42.12 19.48 -2.50
N ARG A 459 42.45 20.28 -1.47
CA ARG A 459 41.70 20.31 -0.21
C ARG A 459 40.26 20.74 -0.41
N TYR A 460 40.03 21.75 -1.26
CA TYR A 460 38.70 22.21 -1.62
C TYR A 460 37.93 21.15 -2.43
N ALA A 461 38.57 20.50 -3.41
CA ALA A 461 37.93 19.47 -4.22
C ALA A 461 37.53 18.21 -3.41
N ARG A 462 38.28 17.88 -2.36
CA ARG A 462 37.99 16.78 -1.41
C ARG A 462 37.06 17.19 -0.27
N GLN A 463 36.46 18.38 -0.31
CA GLN A 463 35.50 18.81 0.70
C GLN A 463 34.38 17.77 0.85
N ASP A 464 34.08 17.40 2.10
CA ASP A 464 33.03 16.42 2.39
C ASP A 464 31.64 17.01 2.18
N SER A 465 30.63 16.12 2.06
CA SER A 465 29.25 16.55 1.79
C SER A 465 28.69 17.40 2.92
N LYS A 466 29.11 17.15 4.16
CA LYS A 466 28.71 17.90 5.36
C LYS A 466 29.18 19.36 5.33
N SER A 467 30.41 19.59 4.88
CA SER A 467 30.98 20.93 4.74
C SER A 467 30.26 21.72 3.64
N LEU A 468 29.89 21.07 2.53
CA LEU A 468 29.03 21.70 1.52
C LEU A 468 27.63 22.02 2.09
N GLY A 469 27.01 21.09 2.83
CA GLY A 469 25.75 21.36 3.54
C GLY A 469 25.85 22.59 4.44
N SER A 470 26.93 22.68 5.22
CA SER A 470 27.20 23.83 6.10
C SER A 470 27.31 25.16 5.34
N ALA A 471 27.96 25.14 4.17
CA ALA A 471 28.06 26.32 3.29
C ALA A 471 26.70 26.73 2.71
N LEU A 472 25.89 25.76 2.27
CA LEU A 472 24.54 26.03 1.74
C LEU A 472 23.57 26.56 2.81
N ARG A 473 23.79 26.17 4.07
CA ARG A 473 23.07 26.72 5.24
C ARG A 473 23.39 28.20 5.43
N GLN A 474 24.64 28.64 5.20
CA GLN A 474 25.03 30.06 5.26
C GLN A 474 24.44 30.88 4.10
N GLU A 475 24.25 30.26 2.94
CA GLU A 475 23.64 30.87 1.75
C GLU A 475 22.11 30.85 1.74
N LEU A 476 21.48 30.43 2.84
CA LEU A 476 20.01 30.40 2.99
C LEU A 476 19.27 29.46 2.03
N LEU A 477 19.96 28.51 1.39
CA LEU A 477 19.40 27.50 0.48
C LEU A 477 18.94 26.22 1.22
N ALA A 478 19.30 26.09 2.50
CA ALA A 478 19.05 24.89 3.28
C ALA A 478 17.56 24.45 3.35
N PRO A 479 16.55 25.33 3.55
CA PRO A 479 15.16 24.90 3.62
C PRO A 479 14.68 24.16 2.37
N LEU A 480 15.00 24.70 1.18
CA LEU A 480 14.62 24.11 -0.11
C LEU A 480 15.34 22.77 -0.35
N MET A 481 16.62 22.67 0.01
CA MET A 481 17.40 21.43 -0.08
C MET A 481 16.85 20.34 0.86
N SER A 482 16.52 20.71 2.10
CA SER A 482 15.89 19.84 3.10
C SER A 482 14.53 19.34 2.64
N ALA A 483 13.68 20.22 2.09
CA ALA A 483 12.39 19.82 1.54
C ALA A 483 12.55 18.88 0.34
N LEU A 484 13.46 19.20 -0.60
CA LEU A 484 13.70 18.40 -1.79
C LEU A 484 14.25 17.01 -1.45
N VAL A 485 15.15 16.88 -0.47
CA VAL A 485 15.74 15.58 -0.10
C VAL A 485 14.75 14.66 0.60
N VAL A 486 13.82 15.22 1.35
CA VAL A 486 12.70 14.49 1.95
C VAL A 486 11.67 14.09 0.87
N ALA A 487 11.33 15.01 -0.03
CA ALA A 487 10.26 14.88 -1.01
C ALA A 487 10.64 14.14 -2.31
N SER A 488 11.91 13.78 -2.52
CA SER A 488 12.37 13.16 -3.77
C SER A 488 13.36 12.02 -3.55
N THR A 489 13.48 11.16 -4.57
CA THR A 489 14.58 10.19 -4.74
C THR A 489 15.12 10.32 -6.17
N PRO A 490 16.23 9.66 -6.54
CA PRO A 490 16.69 9.65 -7.92
C PRO A 490 15.65 9.11 -8.93
N ALA A 491 14.76 8.21 -8.49
CA ALA A 491 13.70 7.64 -9.32
C ALA A 491 12.34 8.35 -9.17
N LEU A 492 12.17 9.18 -8.13
CA LEU A 492 10.92 9.84 -7.79
C LEU A 492 11.13 11.35 -7.67
N PRO A 493 10.97 12.11 -8.76
CA PRO A 493 11.10 13.56 -8.71
C PRO A 493 9.82 14.20 -8.15
N THR A 494 9.98 15.29 -7.39
CA THR A 494 8.86 16.03 -6.78
C THR A 494 8.40 17.18 -7.67
N ALA A 495 7.10 17.41 -7.79
CA ALA A 495 6.57 18.54 -8.55
C ALA A 495 6.70 19.86 -7.77
N GLU A 496 6.82 20.98 -8.49
CA GLU A 496 6.92 22.33 -7.90
C GLU A 496 5.82 22.66 -6.87
N PRO A 497 4.51 22.38 -7.11
CA PRO A 497 3.46 22.66 -6.12
C PRO A 497 3.60 21.79 -4.86
N GLU A 498 4.09 20.56 -5.00
CA GLU A 498 4.30 19.64 -3.88
C GLU A 498 5.49 20.09 -3.03
N LEU A 499 6.55 20.59 -3.68
CA LEU A 499 7.68 21.19 -2.96
C LEU A 499 7.24 22.44 -2.19
N ALA A 500 6.36 23.26 -2.76
CA ALA A 500 5.75 24.39 -2.07
C ALA A 500 4.88 23.95 -0.88
N PHE A 501 4.08 22.90 -1.04
CA PHE A 501 3.30 22.32 0.06
C PHE A 501 4.20 21.84 1.19
N VAL A 502 5.30 21.14 0.86
CA VAL A 502 6.26 20.64 1.85
C VAL A 502 6.99 21.78 2.57
N LEU A 503 7.20 22.93 1.95
CA LEU A 503 7.87 24.08 2.58
C LEU A 503 6.94 24.95 3.46
N ASP A 504 5.63 24.89 3.25
CA ASP A 504 4.65 25.74 3.94
C ASP A 504 4.47 25.37 5.42
N SER A 505 5.29 25.97 6.29
CA SER A 505 5.28 25.73 7.74
C SER A 505 4.01 26.19 8.46
N GLY A 506 3.21 27.07 7.84
CA GLY A 506 1.97 27.58 8.44
C GLY A 506 0.75 26.69 8.16
N ARG A 507 0.90 25.70 7.29
CA ARG A 507 -0.17 24.85 6.79
C ARG A 507 -0.41 23.63 7.68
N ILE A 508 -1.68 23.36 7.99
CA ILE A 508 -2.11 22.28 8.91
C ILE A 508 -2.87 21.17 8.19
N ASP A 509 -3.42 21.42 6.98
CA ASP A 509 -4.12 20.39 6.21
C ASP A 509 -3.19 19.27 5.75
N ARG A 510 -3.75 18.06 5.71
CA ARG A 510 -3.07 16.81 5.33
C ARG A 510 -3.93 16.06 4.31
N PRO A 511 -4.09 16.59 3.10
CA PRO A 511 -5.03 16.03 2.12
C PRO A 511 -4.67 14.62 1.64
N GLY A 512 -3.43 14.18 1.86
CA GLY A 512 -2.97 12.81 1.63
C GLY A 512 -3.21 11.84 2.81
N GLU A 513 -3.77 12.29 3.93
CA GLU A 513 -4.15 11.44 5.07
C GLU A 513 -5.61 10.97 4.90
N SER A 514 -5.83 9.66 4.94
CA SER A 514 -7.14 9.03 4.80
C SER A 514 -7.91 9.09 6.12
N ASP A 515 -9.17 9.48 6.03
CA ASP A 515 -10.15 9.46 7.12
C ASP A 515 -10.83 8.08 7.29
N VAL A 516 -10.57 7.14 6.38
CA VAL A 516 -11.15 5.79 6.40
C VAL A 516 -10.49 4.91 7.46
N ARG A 517 -11.25 4.59 8.52
CA ARG A 517 -10.85 3.69 9.61
C ARG A 517 -11.52 2.31 9.56
N ALA A 518 -12.65 2.21 8.85
CA ALA A 518 -13.38 0.96 8.69
C ALA A 518 -14.04 0.86 7.31
N VAL A 519 -14.49 -0.35 6.98
CA VAL A 519 -15.26 -0.64 5.77
C VAL A 519 -16.64 -1.11 6.21
N MET A 520 -17.68 -0.52 5.64
CA MET A 520 -19.07 -0.89 5.88
C MET A 520 -19.67 -1.44 4.58
N SER A 521 -20.42 -2.53 4.69
CA SER A 521 -21.14 -3.13 3.56
C SER A 521 -22.62 -2.79 3.65
N SER A 522 -23.19 -2.24 2.59
CA SER A 522 -24.64 -2.01 2.47
C SER A 522 -25.29 -3.11 1.63
N PHE A 523 -26.48 -3.54 2.05
CA PHE A 523 -27.31 -4.52 1.34
C PHE A 523 -28.63 -3.86 0.93
N GLY A 524 -28.96 -3.87 -0.37
CA GLY A 524 -30.31 -3.57 -0.86
C GLY A 524 -30.62 -2.13 -1.28
N GLN A 525 -29.66 -1.19 -1.27
CA GLN A 525 -29.77 0.11 -1.93
C GLN A 525 -28.44 0.48 -2.62
N SER A 526 -28.52 1.09 -3.80
CA SER A 526 -27.38 1.77 -4.40
C SER A 526 -26.92 2.90 -3.47
N SER A 527 -25.63 2.93 -3.10
CA SER A 527 -24.98 3.94 -2.25
C SER A 527 -25.75 5.27 -2.22
N THR A 528 -26.29 5.63 -1.04
CA THR A 528 -27.01 6.90 -0.86
C THR A 528 -26.06 8.11 -0.79
N ALA A 529 -24.75 7.87 -0.63
CA ALA A 529 -23.74 8.90 -0.59
C ALA A 529 -23.29 9.29 -2.02
N PRO A 530 -23.30 10.58 -2.39
CA PRO A 530 -22.70 11.03 -3.64
C PRO A 530 -21.18 10.73 -3.64
N PRO A 531 -20.58 10.46 -4.82
CA PRO A 531 -19.14 10.21 -4.91
C PRO A 531 -18.36 11.41 -4.35
N ALA A 532 -17.45 11.13 -3.41
CA ALA A 532 -16.63 12.15 -2.78
C ALA A 532 -15.75 12.86 -3.83
N LEU A 533 -15.60 14.17 -3.70
CA LEU A 533 -14.70 14.92 -4.58
C LEU A 533 -13.25 14.47 -4.34
N PRO A 534 -12.41 14.40 -5.39
CA PRO A 534 -10.99 14.13 -5.22
C PRO A 534 -10.35 15.14 -4.25
N PRO A 535 -9.39 14.71 -3.40
CA PRO A 535 -8.64 15.62 -2.54
C PRO A 535 -7.94 16.68 -3.38
N SER A 536 -7.97 17.93 -2.89
CA SER A 536 -7.37 19.08 -3.55
C SER A 536 -6.85 20.05 -2.52
N TYR A 537 -5.79 20.79 -2.85
CA TYR A 537 -5.29 21.87 -2.01
C TYR A 537 -6.21 23.10 -2.04
N VAL A 538 -6.55 23.62 -0.86
CA VAL A 538 -7.32 24.86 -0.71
C VAL A 538 -6.66 25.73 0.39
N PRO A 539 -5.87 26.77 0.03
CA PRO A 539 -5.50 27.22 -1.31
C PRO A 539 -4.39 26.37 -1.95
N GLN A 540 -4.22 26.50 -3.27
CA GLN A 540 -3.13 25.86 -4.01
C GLN A 540 -1.76 26.33 -3.49
N PRO A 541 -0.82 25.41 -3.21
CA PRO A 541 0.52 25.75 -2.74
C PRO A 541 1.36 26.37 -3.85
N VAL A 542 2.07 27.45 -3.53
CA VAL A 542 2.95 28.19 -4.47
C VAL A 542 4.22 28.57 -3.72
N LEU A 543 5.38 28.42 -4.38
CA LEU A 543 6.66 28.85 -3.82
C LEU A 543 6.65 30.37 -3.60
N SER A 544 7.17 30.82 -2.46
CA SER A 544 7.46 32.23 -2.24
C SER A 544 8.53 32.73 -3.22
N ALA A 545 8.60 34.04 -3.45
CA ALA A 545 9.61 34.63 -4.35
C ALA A 545 11.04 34.18 -3.99
N ARG A 546 11.36 34.15 -2.68
CA ARG A 546 12.67 33.71 -2.19
C ARG A 546 12.94 32.22 -2.47
N GLU A 547 11.94 31.36 -2.35
CA GLU A 547 12.09 29.93 -2.64
C GLU A 547 12.24 29.69 -4.14
N SER A 548 11.52 30.46 -4.97
CA SER A 548 11.70 30.44 -6.42
C SER A 548 13.11 30.87 -6.83
N ASP A 549 13.63 31.97 -6.26
CA ASP A 549 15.00 32.44 -6.51
C ASP A 549 16.05 31.39 -6.06
N SER A 550 15.79 30.75 -4.92
CA SER A 550 16.64 29.67 -4.40
C SER A 550 16.66 28.46 -5.33
N LEU A 551 15.52 28.10 -5.91
CA LEU A 551 15.39 26.99 -6.86
C LEU A 551 16.13 27.29 -8.16
N GLU A 552 15.98 28.51 -8.68
CA GLU A 552 16.74 28.99 -9.85
C GLU A 552 18.26 28.95 -9.59
N GLN A 553 18.71 29.39 -8.41
CA GLN A 553 20.13 29.35 -8.04
C GLN A 553 20.67 27.91 -8.00
N LEU A 554 19.89 26.94 -7.50
CA LEU A 554 20.28 25.52 -7.49
C LEU A 554 20.30 24.91 -8.89
N GLU A 555 19.39 25.30 -9.78
CA GLU A 555 19.41 24.90 -11.19
C GLU A 555 20.63 25.47 -11.94
N LEU A 556 20.94 26.76 -11.73
CA LEU A 556 22.10 27.42 -12.34
C LEU A 556 23.42 26.74 -11.93
N ARG A 557 23.51 26.30 -10.68
CA ARG A 557 24.65 25.54 -10.15
C ARG A 557 24.65 24.06 -10.55
N ARG A 558 23.66 23.61 -11.33
CA ARG A 558 23.48 22.22 -11.77
C ARG A 558 23.41 21.23 -10.61
N MET A 559 22.94 21.66 -9.43
CA MET A 559 22.79 20.80 -8.26
C MET A 559 21.47 20.01 -8.30
N VAL A 560 20.48 20.57 -8.98
CA VAL A 560 19.15 20.01 -9.18
C VAL A 560 18.91 19.84 -10.68
N SER A 561 18.29 18.73 -11.06
CA SER A 561 17.82 18.46 -12.41
C SER A 561 16.30 18.63 -12.46
N ALA A 562 15.80 19.29 -13.52
CA ALA A 562 14.39 19.51 -13.73
C ALA A 562 13.90 18.87 -15.05
N MET A 563 12.80 18.13 -14.99
CA MET A 563 12.07 17.64 -16.15
C MET A 563 10.58 17.90 -15.94
N SER A 564 9.94 18.64 -16.85
CA SER A 564 8.50 18.98 -16.76
C SER A 564 8.09 19.61 -15.41
N ARG A 565 8.95 20.48 -14.85
CA ARG A 565 8.79 21.07 -13.49
C ARG A 565 8.69 20.05 -12.35
N ARG A 566 9.30 18.87 -12.54
CA ARG A 566 9.60 17.93 -11.45
C ARG A 566 11.11 17.92 -11.21
N TYR A 567 11.49 17.92 -9.93
CA TYR A 567 12.82 18.20 -9.45
C TYR A 567 13.41 17.01 -8.69
N THR A 568 14.70 16.75 -8.90
CA THR A 568 15.51 15.81 -8.12
C THR A 568 16.98 16.25 -8.13
N PHE A 569 17.84 15.63 -7.32
CA PHE A 569 19.27 15.96 -7.29
C PHE A 569 19.98 15.44 -8.54
N SER A 570 20.80 16.28 -9.16
CA SER A 570 21.60 15.90 -10.34
C SER A 570 22.71 14.89 -10.00
N HIS A 571 23.14 14.86 -8.72
CA HIS A 571 24.25 14.01 -8.27
C HIS A 571 24.07 13.54 -6.82
N PRO A 572 24.41 12.27 -6.49
CA PRO A 572 24.30 11.72 -5.12
C PRO A 572 25.05 12.52 -4.05
N PHE A 573 26.16 13.15 -4.43
CA PHE A 573 26.92 14.05 -3.54
C PHE A 573 26.09 15.23 -3.03
N TYR A 574 25.35 15.94 -3.91
CA TYR A 574 24.50 17.06 -3.51
C TYR A 574 23.33 16.59 -2.65
N ARG A 575 22.79 15.41 -2.97
CA ARG A 575 21.80 14.74 -2.13
C ARG A 575 22.35 14.49 -0.73
N ALA A 576 23.54 13.87 -0.61
CA ALA A 576 24.17 13.60 0.68
C ALA A 576 24.48 14.90 1.47
N SER A 577 24.78 16.01 0.77
CA SER A 577 24.90 17.33 1.41
C SER A 577 23.55 17.81 1.96
N ALA A 578 22.45 17.62 1.22
CA ALA A 578 21.11 17.93 1.72
C ALA A 578 20.67 17.01 2.87
N GLU A 579 20.98 15.71 2.82
CA GLU A 579 20.72 14.76 3.91
C GLU A 579 21.40 15.21 5.21
N SER A 580 22.62 15.77 5.11
CA SER A 580 23.35 16.30 6.27
C SER A 580 22.73 17.57 6.88
N LEU A 581 21.79 18.23 6.18
CA LEU A 581 21.05 19.38 6.73
C LEU A 581 19.91 18.95 7.63
N ILE A 582 19.44 17.71 7.50
CA ILE A 582 18.48 17.08 8.39
C ILE A 582 19.27 16.51 9.57
N ASP A 583 19.32 17.25 10.67
CA ASP A 583 20.06 16.88 11.87
C ASP A 583 19.20 17.10 13.13
N ALA A 584 19.51 16.34 14.19
CA ALA A 584 18.93 16.57 15.51
C ALA A 584 19.80 17.50 16.38
N ALA A 585 20.48 18.49 15.76
CA ALA A 585 21.36 19.40 16.50
C ALA A 585 20.61 20.25 17.54
N THR A 586 19.31 20.51 17.32
CA THR A 586 18.42 21.21 18.25
C THR A 586 17.02 20.61 18.24
N SER A 587 16.23 20.85 19.30
CA SER A 587 14.81 20.46 19.30
C SER A 587 14.04 21.11 18.15
N ARG A 588 14.34 22.39 17.83
CA ARG A 588 13.72 23.09 16.71
C ARG A 588 14.06 22.48 15.35
N SER A 589 15.32 22.10 15.10
CA SER A 589 15.70 21.44 13.84
C SER A 589 15.06 20.06 13.71
N THR A 590 14.87 19.36 14.83
CA THR A 590 14.12 18.10 14.89
C THR A 590 12.65 18.30 14.53
N GLU A 591 11.99 19.29 15.13
CA GLU A 591 10.58 19.64 14.83
C GLU A 591 10.40 20.07 13.36
N GLU A 592 11.30 20.90 12.84
CA GLU A 592 11.28 21.35 11.44
C GLU A 592 11.45 20.14 10.48
N ALA A 593 12.40 19.24 10.77
CA ALA A 593 12.59 18.03 9.97
C ALA A 593 11.36 17.10 10.00
N LEU A 594 10.79 16.84 11.17
CA LEU A 594 9.58 16.02 11.31
C LEU A 594 8.39 16.66 10.58
N SER A 595 8.26 17.99 10.61
CA SER A 595 7.21 18.72 9.88
C SER A 595 7.37 18.59 8.36
N LEU A 596 8.60 18.64 7.83
CA LEU A 596 8.86 18.40 6.41
C LEU A 596 8.46 16.98 6.00
N VAL A 597 8.83 15.98 6.79
CA VAL A 597 8.48 14.57 6.54
C VAL A 597 6.98 14.36 6.58
N GLU A 598 6.31 14.93 7.57
CA GLU A 598 4.86 14.84 7.69
C GLU A 598 4.14 15.39 6.45
N ARG A 599 4.48 16.61 6.02
CA ARG A 599 3.86 17.21 4.83
C ARG A 599 4.20 16.41 3.58
N ALA A 600 5.43 15.92 3.45
CA ALA A 600 5.82 15.11 2.30
C ALA A 600 5.14 13.73 2.29
N LEU A 601 4.77 13.16 3.43
CA LEU A 601 4.01 11.89 3.50
C LEU A 601 2.53 12.07 3.14
N PHE A 602 1.94 13.23 3.42
CA PHE A 602 0.50 13.50 3.28
C PHE A 602 0.15 14.53 2.19
N THR A 603 0.94 14.55 1.12
CA THR A 603 0.62 15.23 -0.15
C THR A 603 -0.37 14.42 -0.99
N ILE A 604 -1.01 15.07 -1.98
CA ILE A 604 -1.89 14.44 -2.97
C ILE A 604 -1.13 13.87 -4.19
N ASP A 605 0.19 14.03 -4.28
CA ASP A 605 1.05 13.45 -5.33
C ASP A 605 1.69 12.16 -4.84
N ALA A 606 1.47 11.07 -5.59
CA ALA A 606 1.88 9.73 -5.20
C ALA A 606 3.41 9.57 -5.19
N ASP A 607 4.13 10.22 -6.11
CA ASP A 607 5.58 10.07 -6.23
C ASP A 607 6.29 10.78 -5.06
N THR A 608 5.84 11.98 -4.70
CA THR A 608 6.36 12.70 -3.53
C THR A 608 6.08 11.96 -2.22
N ALA A 609 4.85 11.46 -2.02
CA ALA A 609 4.50 10.67 -0.84
C ALA A 609 5.31 9.37 -0.74
N ARG A 610 5.50 8.67 -1.88
CA ARG A 610 6.31 7.45 -1.96
C ARG A 610 7.79 7.74 -1.68
N ALA A 611 8.31 8.86 -2.18
CA ALA A 611 9.68 9.29 -1.90
C ALA A 611 9.88 9.55 -0.40
N ALA A 612 8.96 10.28 0.24
CA ALA A 612 9.01 10.54 1.68
C ALA A 612 9.00 9.25 2.51
N ALA A 613 8.13 8.29 2.18
CA ALA A 613 8.09 6.99 2.86
C ALA A 613 9.38 6.17 2.66
N THR A 614 9.96 6.22 1.46
CA THR A 614 11.25 5.56 1.16
C THR A 614 12.40 6.16 1.98
N ASN A 615 12.33 7.47 2.26
CA ASN A 615 13.36 8.21 2.98
C ASN A 615 13.33 8.06 4.51
N LEU A 616 12.28 7.47 5.09
CA LEU A 616 12.13 7.34 6.56
C LEU A 616 13.33 6.65 7.22
N GLY A 617 13.94 5.67 6.56
CA GLY A 617 15.08 4.89 7.07
C GLY A 617 16.27 5.76 7.47
N TRP A 618 16.78 6.56 6.52
CA TRP A 618 17.95 7.42 6.78
C TRP A 618 17.58 8.65 7.64
N ILE A 619 16.35 9.15 7.54
CA ILE A 619 15.89 10.26 8.39
C ILE A 619 15.87 9.84 9.85
N HIS A 620 15.36 8.64 10.15
CA HIS A 620 15.44 8.05 11.50
C HIS A 620 16.88 7.93 12.00
N GLN A 621 17.83 7.61 11.12
CA GLN A 621 19.25 7.50 11.49
C GLN A 621 19.88 8.88 11.78
N ASN A 622 19.51 9.92 11.03
CA ASN A 622 20.03 11.27 11.20
C ASN A 622 19.39 12.03 12.37
N LEU A 623 18.13 11.74 12.67
CA LEU A 623 17.43 12.24 13.85
C LEU A 623 17.71 11.33 15.05
N ASP A 624 18.99 11.20 15.43
CA ASP A 624 19.51 10.21 16.39
C ASP A 624 19.12 10.44 17.87
N THR A 625 18.39 11.51 18.16
CA THR A 625 17.82 11.75 19.48
C THR A 625 16.59 10.86 19.72
N ARG A 626 16.29 10.55 20.98
CA ARG A 626 15.10 9.75 21.34
C ARG A 626 13.80 10.39 20.84
N GLU A 627 13.69 11.71 20.92
CA GLU A 627 12.54 12.48 20.42
C GLU A 627 12.43 12.41 18.89
N GLY A 628 13.55 12.59 18.18
CA GLY A 628 13.60 12.51 16.73
C GLY A 628 13.24 11.12 16.20
N GLN A 629 13.88 10.07 16.73
CA GLN A 629 13.60 8.67 16.36
C GLN A 629 12.14 8.29 16.62
N GLN A 630 11.61 8.64 17.80
CA GLN A 630 10.22 8.40 18.13
C GLN A 630 9.28 9.18 17.20
N GLY A 631 9.59 10.43 16.89
CA GLY A 631 8.82 11.24 15.94
C GLY A 631 8.73 10.62 14.55
N VAL A 632 9.83 10.05 14.03
CA VAL A 632 9.81 9.34 12.74
C VAL A 632 8.98 8.05 12.82
N VAL A 633 9.06 7.31 13.92
CA VAL A 633 8.22 6.13 14.16
C VAL A 633 6.74 6.51 14.20
N ASP A 634 6.38 7.59 14.89
CA ASP A 634 5.01 8.09 14.98
C ASP A 634 4.47 8.54 13.61
N LEU A 635 5.31 9.20 12.79
CA LEU A 635 4.97 9.54 11.41
C LEU A 635 4.80 8.31 10.52
N ALA A 636 5.60 7.26 10.70
CA ALA A 636 5.42 6.01 9.98
C ALA A 636 4.11 5.30 10.37
N ILE A 637 3.76 5.26 11.67
CA ILE A 637 2.47 4.74 12.15
C ILE A 637 1.32 5.53 11.52
N ARG A 638 1.41 6.85 11.46
CA ARG A 638 0.41 7.69 10.78
C ARG A 638 0.41 7.47 9.27
N GLY A 639 1.55 7.22 8.65
CA GLY A 639 1.66 6.90 7.23
C GLY A 639 0.91 5.63 6.81
N LEU A 640 0.60 4.73 7.75
CA LEU A 640 -0.35 3.61 7.53
C LEU A 640 -1.78 4.09 7.22
N HIS A 641 -2.07 5.36 7.43
CA HIS A 641 -3.31 6.04 7.04
C HIS A 641 -3.16 6.89 5.77
N SER A 642 -2.09 6.77 4.98
CA SER A 642 -2.00 7.47 3.67
C SER A 642 -3.17 7.09 2.74
N ILE A 643 -3.58 7.99 1.85
CA ILE A 643 -4.53 7.67 0.77
C ILE A 643 -3.92 6.73 -0.29
N PHE A 644 -2.59 6.60 -0.35
CA PHE A 644 -1.90 5.75 -1.31
C PHE A 644 -1.51 4.40 -0.67
N PRO A 645 -2.00 3.27 -1.20
CA PRO A 645 -1.67 1.95 -0.66
C PRO A 645 -0.16 1.67 -0.63
N VAL A 646 0.59 2.09 -1.66
CA VAL A 646 2.04 1.87 -1.73
C VAL A 646 2.80 2.59 -0.62
N VAL A 647 2.30 3.75 -0.17
CA VAL A 647 2.88 4.52 0.95
C VAL A 647 2.63 3.78 2.26
N ARG A 648 1.44 3.20 2.44
CA ARG A 648 1.14 2.36 3.61
C ARG A 648 2.06 1.14 3.66
N ASP A 649 2.30 0.50 2.53
CA ASP A 649 3.19 -0.67 2.42
C ASP A 649 4.63 -0.31 2.81
N LEU A 650 5.16 0.82 2.34
CA LEU A 650 6.50 1.31 2.69
C LEU A 650 6.63 1.72 4.16
N CYS A 651 5.63 2.41 4.71
CA CYS A 651 5.62 2.76 6.14
C CYS A 651 5.50 1.52 7.03
N PHE A 652 4.68 0.54 6.62
CA PHE A 652 4.57 -0.75 7.30
C PHE A 652 5.90 -1.49 7.28
N GLU A 653 6.56 -1.55 6.12
CA GLU A 653 7.88 -2.16 5.99
C GLU A 653 8.91 -1.47 6.90
N PHE A 654 8.92 -0.14 6.97
CA PHE A 654 9.79 0.62 7.88
C PHE A 654 9.59 0.22 9.36
N LEU A 655 8.34 0.06 9.80
CA LEU A 655 7.97 -0.32 11.18
C LEU A 655 8.34 -1.77 11.50
N VAL A 656 8.00 -2.70 10.60
CA VAL A 656 8.30 -4.14 10.76
C VAL A 656 9.80 -4.38 10.82
N ARG A 657 10.56 -3.68 9.97
CA ARG A 657 12.02 -3.67 10.00
C ARG A 657 12.55 -3.22 11.38
N ARG A 658 11.80 -2.50 12.21
CA ARG A 658 12.27 -2.09 13.55
C ARG A 658 11.57 -2.83 14.68
N LEU A 659 10.69 -3.78 14.41
CA LEU A 659 9.78 -4.37 15.39
C LEU A 659 10.47 -4.84 16.67
N GLY A 660 11.56 -5.61 16.57
CA GLY A 660 12.30 -6.11 17.73
C GLY A 660 13.01 -5.03 18.58
N SER A 661 13.23 -3.83 18.02
CA SER A 661 13.81 -2.68 18.72
C SER A 661 12.78 -1.71 19.27
N LEU A 662 11.52 -1.80 18.84
CA LEU A 662 10.45 -0.93 19.31
C LEU A 662 10.03 -1.27 20.75
N PRO A 663 9.54 -0.31 21.53
CA PRO A 663 8.94 -0.58 22.84
C PRO A 663 7.83 -1.64 22.76
N VAL A 664 7.71 -2.50 23.77
CA VAL A 664 6.69 -3.59 23.82
C VAL A 664 5.27 -3.08 23.56
N LYS A 665 4.93 -1.88 24.04
CA LYS A 665 3.63 -1.23 23.79
C LYS A 665 3.36 -0.95 22.30
N LEU A 666 4.39 -0.68 21.50
CA LEU A 666 4.24 -0.53 20.04
C LEU A 666 4.28 -1.88 19.34
N GLN A 667 5.01 -2.87 19.88
CA GLN A 667 5.00 -4.24 19.33
C GLN A 667 3.60 -4.87 19.41
N SER A 668 2.81 -4.56 20.44
CA SER A 668 1.41 -5.01 20.53
C SER A 668 0.49 -4.44 19.45
N ASP A 669 0.89 -3.34 18.78
CA ASP A 669 0.10 -2.71 17.72
C ASP A 669 0.28 -3.37 16.34
N VAL A 670 1.14 -4.39 16.21
CA VAL A 670 1.38 -5.08 14.92
C VAL A 670 0.10 -5.57 14.27
N SER A 671 -0.85 -6.12 15.03
CA SER A 671 -2.15 -6.56 14.48
C SER A 671 -2.93 -5.39 13.86
N SER A 672 -2.87 -4.20 14.48
CA SER A 672 -3.47 -2.98 13.95
C SER A 672 -2.76 -2.54 12.65
N TRP A 673 -1.43 -2.56 12.63
CA TRP A 673 -0.65 -2.20 11.45
C TRP A 673 -0.93 -3.13 10.26
N VAL A 674 -0.99 -4.44 10.53
CA VAL A 674 -1.38 -5.46 9.54
C VAL A 674 -2.78 -5.18 8.99
N ARG A 675 -3.74 -4.79 9.84
CA ARG A 675 -5.09 -4.41 9.38
C ARG A 675 -5.04 -3.20 8.44
N SER A 676 -4.24 -2.18 8.73
CA SER A 676 -4.14 -0.95 7.91
C SER A 676 -3.67 -1.21 6.47
N VAL A 677 -2.81 -2.21 6.24
CA VAL A 677 -2.31 -2.60 4.90
C VAL A 677 -3.11 -3.74 4.25
N THR A 678 -4.04 -4.38 4.96
CA THR A 678 -4.83 -5.51 4.43
C THR A 678 -6.33 -5.24 4.31
N MET A 679 -6.85 -4.15 4.90
CA MET A 679 -8.29 -3.85 4.90
C MET A 679 -8.84 -3.48 3.51
N MET A 680 -8.05 -2.77 2.69
CA MET A 680 -8.46 -2.32 1.36
C MET A 680 -8.37 -3.44 0.31
N LYS A 681 -9.28 -3.44 -0.65
CA LYS A 681 -9.30 -4.36 -1.81
C LYS A 681 -9.29 -3.57 -3.12
N LEU A 682 -8.94 -4.21 -4.23
CA LEU A 682 -8.94 -3.60 -5.57
C LEU A 682 -10.28 -2.96 -5.95
N SER A 683 -11.40 -3.55 -5.52
CA SER A 683 -12.74 -3.03 -5.79
C SER A 683 -13.10 -1.79 -4.98
N TYR A 684 -12.29 -1.41 -3.98
CA TYR A 684 -12.59 -0.31 -3.05
C TYR A 684 -11.79 0.97 -3.36
N VAL A 685 -10.86 0.92 -4.31
CA VAL A 685 -9.99 2.05 -4.63
C VAL A 685 -10.46 2.78 -5.88
N GLU A 686 -10.18 4.07 -5.90
CA GLU A 686 -10.28 4.92 -7.08
C GLU A 686 -8.95 4.94 -7.83
N TRP A 687 -8.99 5.25 -9.13
CA TRP A 687 -7.79 5.33 -9.96
C TRP A 687 -7.54 6.78 -10.38
N SER A 688 -6.38 7.31 -9.98
CA SER A 688 -5.85 8.58 -10.49
C SER A 688 -4.72 8.27 -11.47
N GLY A 689 -5.02 8.32 -12.78
CA GLY A 689 -4.12 7.78 -13.79
C GLY A 689 -3.93 6.27 -13.63
N ASP A 690 -2.68 5.85 -13.39
CA ASP A 690 -2.30 4.45 -13.15
C ASP A 690 -2.04 4.12 -11.66
N GLN A 691 -2.30 5.06 -10.76
CA GLN A 691 -2.08 4.88 -9.32
C GLN A 691 -3.40 4.64 -8.57
N PRO A 692 -3.48 3.60 -7.72
CA PRO A 692 -4.64 3.37 -6.86
C PRO A 692 -4.66 4.34 -5.69
N ARG A 693 -5.83 4.87 -5.35
CA ARG A 693 -6.08 5.80 -4.24
C ARG A 693 -7.29 5.35 -3.43
N ILE A 694 -7.19 5.44 -2.12
CA ILE A 694 -8.29 5.17 -1.19
C ILE A 694 -9.23 6.39 -1.20
N PRO A 695 -10.55 6.19 -1.46
CA PRO A 695 -11.53 7.28 -1.43
C PRO A 695 -11.73 7.81 0.00
N ALA A 696 -12.37 8.97 0.11
CA ALA A 696 -12.76 9.54 1.41
C ALA A 696 -13.85 8.68 2.09
N ALA A 697 -13.93 8.75 3.41
CA ALA A 697 -14.98 8.09 4.17
C ALA A 697 -16.36 8.66 3.82
N THR A 698 -17.35 7.77 3.71
CA THR A 698 -18.72 8.17 3.35
C THR A 698 -19.57 8.43 4.59
N ILE A 699 -19.41 7.63 5.65
CA ILE A 699 -20.22 7.72 6.88
C ILE A 699 -19.33 7.44 8.09
N ALA A 700 -19.28 8.35 9.07
CA ALA A 700 -18.63 8.15 10.36
C ALA A 700 -17.23 7.50 10.29
N ASN A 701 -16.34 8.05 9.44
CA ASN A 701 -14.99 7.54 9.19
C ASN A 701 -14.93 6.10 8.61
N SER A 702 -16.05 5.62 8.05
CA SER A 702 -16.15 4.34 7.37
C SER A 702 -16.40 4.54 5.88
N LEU A 703 -15.76 3.69 5.07
CA LEU A 703 -16.02 3.60 3.64
C LEU A 703 -17.17 2.63 3.40
N GLU A 704 -18.30 3.13 2.90
CA GLU A 704 -19.36 2.28 2.36
C GLU A 704 -18.89 1.65 1.05
N VAL A 705 -18.94 0.32 0.98
CA VAL A 705 -18.53 -0.46 -0.19
C VAL A 705 -19.68 -1.30 -0.72
N ASP A 706 -19.74 -1.40 -2.05
CA ASP A 706 -20.59 -2.36 -2.72
C ASP A 706 -20.03 -3.78 -2.55
N VAL A 707 -20.86 -4.68 -2.02
CA VAL A 707 -20.52 -6.11 -1.86
C VAL A 707 -20.50 -6.83 -3.20
N PHE A 708 -21.19 -6.29 -4.21
CA PHE A 708 -21.36 -6.88 -5.54
C PHE A 708 -20.89 -5.92 -6.64
N PRO A 709 -19.58 -5.62 -6.71
CA PRO A 709 -19.06 -4.68 -7.70
C PRO A 709 -19.41 -5.12 -9.13
N ALA A 710 -19.60 -4.12 -10.00
CA ALA A 710 -19.90 -4.34 -11.40
C ALA A 710 -18.91 -5.32 -12.05
N ALA A 711 -19.44 -6.25 -12.84
CA ALA A 711 -18.62 -7.23 -13.54
C ALA A 711 -17.77 -6.55 -14.61
N VAL A 712 -16.47 -6.80 -14.62
CA VAL A 712 -15.61 -6.44 -15.75
C VAL A 712 -15.94 -7.39 -16.91
N SER A 713 -16.23 -6.85 -18.09
CA SER A 713 -16.57 -7.67 -19.26
C SER A 713 -15.33 -8.27 -19.92
N SER A 714 -15.46 -9.42 -20.60
CA SER A 714 -14.34 -10.01 -21.34
C SER A 714 -13.82 -9.11 -22.47
N ALA A 715 -14.69 -8.26 -23.04
CA ALA A 715 -14.33 -7.32 -24.09
C ALA A 715 -13.36 -6.23 -23.58
N GLU A 716 -13.52 -5.77 -22.33
CA GLU A 716 -12.67 -4.73 -21.73
C GLU A 716 -11.25 -5.21 -21.42
N VAL A 717 -11.09 -6.50 -21.11
CA VAL A 717 -9.80 -7.08 -20.70
C VAL A 717 -9.15 -7.94 -21.76
N LYS A 718 -9.78 -8.11 -22.93
CA LYS A 718 -9.31 -9.02 -23.98
C LYS A 718 -7.85 -8.77 -24.37
N ASP A 719 -7.52 -7.53 -24.71
CA ASP A 719 -6.18 -7.16 -25.17
C ASP A 719 -5.14 -7.31 -24.04
N ALA A 720 -5.52 -6.95 -22.80
CA ALA A 720 -4.67 -7.10 -21.63
C ALA A 720 -4.43 -8.57 -21.26
N LEU A 721 -5.44 -9.44 -21.39
CA LEU A 721 -5.33 -10.89 -21.20
C LEU A 721 -4.46 -11.53 -22.27
N GLU A 722 -4.66 -11.17 -23.54
CA GLU A 722 -3.82 -11.64 -24.65
C GLU A 722 -2.37 -11.23 -24.43
N LEU A 723 -2.13 -9.99 -23.99
CA LEU A 723 -0.79 -9.52 -23.65
C LEU A 723 -0.20 -10.34 -22.48
N LEU A 724 -0.90 -10.45 -21.36
CA LEU A 724 -0.44 -11.19 -20.17
C LEU A 724 -0.18 -12.67 -20.44
N ASN A 725 -0.91 -13.28 -21.37
CA ASN A 725 -0.71 -14.68 -21.75
C ASN A 725 0.36 -14.85 -22.84
N SER A 726 0.88 -13.76 -23.39
CA SER A 726 1.98 -13.78 -24.35
C SER A 726 3.33 -13.67 -23.64
N VAL A 727 4.38 -14.04 -24.38
CA VAL A 727 5.78 -13.79 -24.01
C VAL A 727 6.25 -12.39 -24.42
N ARG A 728 5.36 -11.52 -24.91
CA ARG A 728 5.77 -10.17 -25.37
C ARG A 728 6.13 -9.28 -24.17
N PRO A 729 7.21 -8.49 -24.26
CA PRO A 729 7.66 -7.62 -23.18
C PRO A 729 6.83 -6.32 -23.06
N ASP A 730 5.72 -6.16 -23.77
CA ASP A 730 4.95 -4.92 -23.77
C ASP A 730 4.49 -4.58 -22.34
N PRO A 731 4.64 -3.30 -21.91
CA PRO A 731 4.26 -2.88 -20.58
C PRO A 731 2.74 -2.88 -20.43
N LEU A 732 2.26 -3.35 -19.28
CA LEU A 732 0.85 -3.30 -18.91
C LEU A 732 0.66 -2.27 -17.79
N SER A 733 -0.37 -1.44 -17.90
CA SER A 733 -0.75 -0.51 -16.84
C SER A 733 -1.22 -1.27 -15.60
N ILE A 734 -0.96 -0.74 -14.41
CA ILE A 734 -1.41 -1.32 -13.14
C ILE A 734 -2.95 -1.37 -13.11
N ARG A 735 -3.62 -0.36 -13.67
CA ARG A 735 -5.07 -0.29 -13.77
C ARG A 735 -5.65 -1.39 -14.65
N ASP A 736 -5.05 -1.69 -15.80
CA ASP A 736 -5.53 -2.76 -16.67
C ASP A 736 -5.24 -4.14 -16.08
N ALA A 737 -4.10 -4.30 -15.40
CA ALA A 737 -3.83 -5.50 -14.62
C ALA A 737 -4.88 -5.73 -13.52
N ALA A 738 -5.28 -4.67 -12.80
CA ALA A 738 -6.33 -4.76 -11.79
C ALA A 738 -7.69 -5.16 -12.38
N LYS A 739 -8.06 -4.64 -13.57
CA LYS A 739 -9.26 -5.08 -14.30
C LYS A 739 -9.19 -6.55 -14.70
N VAL A 740 -8.04 -7.01 -15.18
CA VAL A 740 -7.80 -8.42 -15.52
C VAL A 740 -7.97 -9.30 -14.29
N VAL A 741 -7.40 -8.91 -13.15
CA VAL A 741 -7.57 -9.64 -11.88
C VAL A 741 -9.04 -9.70 -11.48
N ALA A 742 -9.77 -8.58 -11.53
CA ALA A 742 -11.20 -8.54 -11.22
C ALA A 742 -12.05 -9.42 -12.16
N PHE A 743 -11.67 -9.50 -13.45
CA PHE A 743 -12.28 -10.45 -14.39
C PHE A 743 -11.98 -11.91 -14.02
N LEU A 744 -10.72 -12.22 -13.71
CA LEU A 744 -10.26 -13.57 -13.37
C LEU A 744 -10.81 -14.09 -12.03
N GLU A 745 -11.24 -13.23 -11.12
CA GLU A 745 -11.97 -13.64 -9.91
C GLU A 745 -13.24 -14.46 -10.23
N LYS A 746 -13.90 -14.17 -11.36
CA LYS A 746 -15.08 -14.91 -11.84
C LYS A 746 -14.73 -16.10 -12.71
N SER A 747 -13.47 -16.25 -13.12
CA SER A 747 -13.01 -17.33 -14.00
C SER A 747 -11.59 -17.78 -13.65
N PRO A 748 -11.34 -18.33 -12.44
CA PRO A 748 -9.99 -18.68 -11.98
C PRO A 748 -9.28 -19.71 -12.88
N GLY A 749 -10.04 -20.56 -13.58
CA GLY A 749 -9.51 -21.54 -14.52
C GLY A 749 -8.82 -20.95 -15.76
N GLN A 750 -9.09 -19.69 -16.10
CA GLN A 750 -8.42 -19.00 -17.22
C GLN A 750 -7.02 -18.46 -16.85
N LEU A 751 -6.69 -18.46 -15.56
CA LEU A 751 -5.40 -18.02 -15.06
C LEU A 751 -4.31 -19.04 -15.46
N THR A 752 -3.46 -18.69 -16.42
CA THR A 752 -2.32 -19.52 -16.87
C THR A 752 -1.06 -19.21 -16.06
N SER A 753 -0.06 -20.11 -16.06
CA SER A 753 1.22 -19.86 -15.38
C SER A 753 1.89 -18.57 -15.88
N GLN A 754 1.75 -18.28 -17.18
CA GLN A 754 2.27 -17.07 -17.82
C GLN A 754 1.59 -15.81 -17.27
N ILE A 755 0.25 -15.78 -17.26
CA ILE A 755 -0.52 -14.66 -16.71
C ILE A 755 -0.16 -14.45 -15.23
N THR A 756 -0.12 -15.52 -14.43
CA THR A 756 0.21 -15.43 -13.00
C THR A 756 1.60 -14.87 -12.76
N ALA A 757 2.61 -15.40 -13.44
CA ALA A 757 3.99 -14.93 -13.29
C ALA A 757 4.15 -13.45 -13.69
N ARG A 758 3.45 -12.98 -14.73
CA ARG A 758 3.46 -11.58 -15.12
C ARG A 758 2.76 -10.70 -14.09
N LEU A 759 1.57 -11.08 -13.61
CA LEU A 759 0.84 -10.34 -12.58
C LEU A 759 1.58 -10.27 -11.23
N LEU A 760 2.28 -11.35 -10.84
CA LEU A 760 3.16 -11.34 -9.65
C LEU A 760 4.39 -10.43 -9.80
N SER A 761 4.69 -9.94 -11.01
CA SER A 761 5.81 -9.02 -11.28
C SER A 761 5.42 -7.55 -11.12
N ILE A 762 4.13 -7.27 -10.90
CA ILE A 762 3.63 -5.91 -10.70
C ILE A 762 3.96 -5.43 -9.28
N ASP A 763 4.42 -4.19 -9.17
CA ASP A 763 4.85 -3.58 -7.91
C ASP A 763 3.72 -3.02 -7.04
N VAL A 764 2.59 -3.72 -6.98
CA VAL A 764 1.45 -3.35 -6.14
C VAL A 764 0.90 -4.60 -5.44
N SER A 765 1.02 -4.66 -4.11
CA SER A 765 0.58 -5.79 -3.28
C SER A 765 -0.92 -6.08 -3.45
N MET A 766 -1.74 -5.03 -3.63
CA MET A 766 -3.18 -5.15 -3.90
C MET A 766 -3.51 -5.90 -5.19
N VAL A 767 -2.62 -5.93 -6.18
CA VAL A 767 -2.77 -6.73 -7.41
C VAL A 767 -2.27 -8.16 -7.18
N ARG A 768 -1.11 -8.31 -6.53
CA ARG A 768 -0.47 -9.62 -6.31
C ARG A 768 -1.27 -10.51 -5.37
N ALA A 769 -1.79 -9.97 -4.27
CA ALA A 769 -2.50 -10.77 -3.26
C ALA A 769 -3.73 -11.52 -3.83
N PRO A 770 -4.67 -10.89 -4.55
CA PRO A 770 -5.76 -11.62 -5.19
C PRO A 770 -5.29 -12.68 -6.18
N VAL A 771 -4.22 -12.42 -6.95
CA VAL A 771 -3.65 -13.39 -7.89
C VAL A 771 -3.11 -14.62 -7.18
N VAL A 772 -2.44 -14.43 -6.04
CA VAL A 772 -1.97 -15.54 -5.18
C VAL A 772 -3.15 -16.39 -4.70
N ARG A 773 -4.21 -15.76 -4.19
CA ARG A 773 -5.42 -16.50 -3.76
C ARG A 773 -6.00 -17.30 -4.92
N LEU A 774 -6.22 -16.67 -6.07
CA LEU A 774 -6.84 -17.30 -7.24
C LEU A 774 -5.99 -18.44 -7.83
N TRP A 775 -4.66 -18.33 -7.80
CA TRP A 775 -3.78 -19.39 -8.25
C TRP A 775 -3.82 -20.58 -7.30
N LEU A 776 -3.73 -20.32 -5.99
CA LEU A 776 -3.66 -21.36 -4.97
C LEU A 776 -5.01 -22.01 -4.65
N SER A 777 -6.14 -21.35 -4.95
CA SER A 777 -7.50 -21.90 -4.76
C SER A 777 -7.91 -22.97 -5.76
N GLN A 778 -7.03 -23.32 -6.71
CA GLN A 778 -7.23 -24.38 -7.67
C GLN A 778 -6.10 -25.43 -7.53
N PRO A 779 -6.39 -26.73 -7.71
CA PRO A 779 -5.35 -27.74 -7.80
C PRO A 779 -4.56 -27.52 -9.08
N ARG A 780 -3.26 -27.23 -8.95
CA ARG A 780 -2.31 -26.99 -10.04
C ARG A 780 -1.14 -27.97 -9.95
N ASN A 781 -0.57 -28.29 -11.11
CA ASN A 781 0.62 -29.14 -11.25
C ASN A 781 1.75 -28.33 -11.91
N ASP A 782 2.99 -28.79 -11.71
CA ASP A 782 4.20 -28.27 -12.37
C ASP A 782 4.46 -26.76 -12.19
N ASP A 783 4.01 -26.19 -11.07
CA ASP A 783 4.08 -24.76 -10.74
C ASP A 783 5.09 -24.45 -9.61
N GLN A 784 6.09 -25.31 -9.38
CA GLN A 784 7.06 -25.16 -8.28
C GLN A 784 7.75 -23.79 -8.26
N HIS A 785 8.07 -23.23 -9.43
CA HIS A 785 8.68 -21.91 -9.56
C HIS A 785 7.73 -20.79 -9.08
N LEU A 786 6.41 -20.92 -9.32
CA LEU A 786 5.40 -19.99 -8.82
C LEU A 786 5.24 -20.14 -7.31
N LEU A 787 5.18 -21.37 -6.79
CA LEU A 787 5.09 -21.59 -5.35
C LEU A 787 6.27 -20.97 -4.61
N GLN A 788 7.49 -21.19 -5.09
CA GLN A 788 8.69 -20.60 -4.49
C GLN A 788 8.59 -19.07 -4.47
N ARG A 789 8.12 -18.46 -5.56
CA ARG A 789 7.92 -17.01 -5.65
C ARG A 789 6.88 -16.51 -4.67
N ILE A 790 5.71 -17.15 -4.62
CA ILE A 790 4.59 -16.78 -3.75
C ILE A 790 5.00 -16.88 -2.28
N PHE A 791 5.56 -18.01 -1.85
CA PHE A 791 5.90 -18.25 -0.45
C PHE A 791 7.14 -17.49 0.04
N SER A 792 7.92 -16.90 -0.87
CA SER A 792 9.01 -15.98 -0.51
C SER A 792 8.55 -14.56 -0.19
N GLU A 793 7.30 -14.20 -0.53
CA GLU A 793 6.77 -12.87 -0.31
C GLU A 793 6.31 -12.68 1.14
N GLN A 794 6.77 -11.61 1.80
CA GLN A 794 6.49 -11.33 3.22
C GLN A 794 5.37 -10.30 3.43
N HIS A 795 4.69 -9.86 2.37
CA HIS A 795 3.65 -8.85 2.50
C HIS A 795 2.40 -9.43 3.19
N PRO A 796 1.82 -8.78 4.22
CA PRO A 796 0.68 -9.33 4.98
C PRO A 796 -0.53 -9.72 4.13
N ALA A 797 -0.84 -8.90 3.12
CA ALA A 797 -1.96 -9.16 2.21
C ALA A 797 -1.74 -10.44 1.39
N VAL A 798 -0.49 -10.75 1.04
CA VAL A 798 -0.11 -11.94 0.28
C VAL A 798 -0.12 -13.17 1.17
N THR A 799 0.40 -13.10 2.40
CA THR A 799 0.27 -14.18 3.39
C THR A 799 -1.20 -14.55 3.62
N ARG A 800 -2.06 -13.55 3.81
CA ARG A 800 -3.51 -13.77 3.99
C ARG A 800 -4.14 -14.45 2.78
N ALA A 801 -3.81 -13.97 1.58
CA ALA A 801 -4.31 -14.52 0.34
C ALA A 801 -3.80 -15.96 0.08
N ALA A 802 -2.54 -16.24 0.42
CA ALA A 802 -1.96 -17.56 0.29
C ALA A 802 -2.67 -18.56 1.19
N TYR A 803 -2.87 -18.22 2.46
CA TYR A 803 -3.63 -19.05 3.40
C TYR A 803 -5.06 -19.32 2.90
N GLN A 804 -5.78 -18.27 2.47
CA GLN A 804 -7.15 -18.41 1.96
C GLN A 804 -7.22 -19.32 0.73
N GLY A 805 -6.32 -19.11 -0.24
CA GLY A 805 -6.26 -19.96 -1.43
C GLY A 805 -5.97 -21.43 -1.11
N VAL A 806 -5.04 -21.68 -0.18
CA VAL A 806 -4.72 -23.06 0.26
C VAL A 806 -5.92 -23.74 0.90
N VAL A 807 -6.65 -23.05 1.77
CA VAL A 807 -7.85 -23.60 2.42
C VAL A 807 -8.96 -23.85 1.40
N GLU A 808 -9.20 -22.92 0.46
CA GLU A 808 -10.18 -23.09 -0.63
C GLU A 808 -9.87 -24.32 -1.51
N ALA A 809 -8.60 -24.57 -1.84
CA ALA A 809 -8.21 -25.71 -2.66
C ALA A 809 -8.10 -27.03 -1.88
N TRP A 810 -8.01 -26.98 -0.56
CA TRP A 810 -7.65 -28.12 0.29
C TRP A 810 -8.46 -29.40 0.02
N PRO A 811 -9.80 -29.35 -0.13
CA PRO A 811 -10.60 -30.56 -0.38
C PRO A 811 -10.28 -31.23 -1.73
N SER A 812 -9.75 -30.46 -2.70
CA SER A 812 -9.48 -30.91 -4.07
C SER A 812 -8.01 -31.33 -4.31
N CYS A 813 -7.12 -31.09 -3.36
CA CYS A 813 -5.69 -31.36 -3.49
C CYS A 813 -5.31 -32.80 -3.08
N ASP A 814 -4.35 -33.39 -3.81
CA ASP A 814 -3.70 -34.64 -3.42
C ASP A 814 -2.68 -34.44 -2.28
N HIS A 815 -2.14 -35.53 -1.75
CA HIS A 815 -1.19 -35.48 -0.63
C HIS A 815 0.08 -34.68 -0.98
N ARG A 816 0.66 -34.91 -2.17
CA ARG A 816 1.88 -34.23 -2.62
C ARG A 816 1.67 -32.72 -2.71
N ARG A 817 0.52 -32.28 -3.21
CA ARG A 817 0.15 -30.86 -3.29
C ARG A 817 -0.05 -30.27 -1.90
N ARG A 818 -0.77 -30.96 -1.01
CA ARG A 818 -0.95 -30.55 0.39
C ARG A 818 0.39 -30.36 1.10
N ASP A 819 1.34 -31.26 0.92
CA ASP A 819 2.70 -31.15 1.50
C ASP A 819 3.44 -29.91 1.00
N ALA A 820 3.39 -29.65 -0.31
CA ALA A 820 4.04 -28.49 -0.92
C ALA A 820 3.45 -27.16 -0.43
N LEU A 821 2.12 -27.07 -0.36
CA LEU A 821 1.41 -25.88 0.15
C LEU A 821 1.65 -25.66 1.64
N THR A 822 1.64 -26.73 2.43
CA THR A 822 1.91 -26.68 3.88
C THR A 822 3.35 -26.24 4.15
N SER A 823 4.32 -26.77 3.39
CA SER A 823 5.73 -26.37 3.49
C SER A 823 5.92 -24.89 3.14
N GLY A 824 5.22 -24.40 2.13
CA GLY A 824 5.23 -22.98 1.76
C GLY A 824 4.66 -22.07 2.85
N LEU A 825 3.51 -22.42 3.43
CA LEU A 825 2.91 -21.66 4.52
C LEU A 825 3.76 -21.70 5.80
N ARG A 826 4.45 -22.81 6.08
CA ARG A 826 5.43 -22.90 7.17
C ARG A 826 6.58 -21.92 6.99
N ALA A 827 7.14 -21.82 5.79
CA ALA A 827 8.20 -20.86 5.48
C ALA A 827 7.72 -19.40 5.66
N MET A 828 6.46 -19.10 5.32
CA MET A 828 5.88 -17.79 5.61
C MET A 828 5.71 -17.55 7.12
N ALA A 829 5.27 -18.56 7.88
CA ALA A 829 5.01 -18.48 9.32
C ALA A 829 6.26 -18.19 10.17
N ASP A 830 7.46 -18.43 9.64
CA ASP A 830 8.73 -18.07 10.29
C ASP A 830 8.94 -16.54 10.39
N SER A 831 8.09 -15.73 9.76
CA SER A 831 8.06 -14.26 9.93
C SER A 831 7.04 -13.83 11.01
N PRO A 832 7.41 -12.99 11.98
CA PRO A 832 6.49 -12.49 13.02
C PRO A 832 5.24 -11.78 12.48
N VAL A 833 5.40 -11.09 11.35
CA VAL A 833 4.28 -10.41 10.68
C VAL A 833 3.30 -11.40 10.07
N SER A 834 3.82 -12.42 9.40
CA SER A 834 2.98 -13.47 8.84
C SER A 834 2.31 -14.29 9.93
N ALA A 835 2.99 -14.53 11.07
CA ALA A 835 2.37 -15.14 12.25
C ALA A 835 1.18 -14.33 12.76
N ALA A 836 1.31 -13.00 12.89
CA ALA A 836 0.21 -12.11 13.26
C ALA A 836 -0.96 -12.14 12.26
N VAL A 837 -0.70 -12.37 10.96
CA VAL A 837 -1.76 -12.57 9.95
C VAL A 837 -2.43 -13.94 10.09
N LEU A 838 -1.63 -14.98 10.32
CA LEU A 838 -2.09 -16.37 10.34
C LEU A 838 -2.87 -16.70 11.61
N ILE A 839 -2.51 -16.14 12.77
CA ILE A 839 -3.20 -16.43 14.04
C ILE A 839 -4.70 -16.12 13.95
N ASP A 840 -5.08 -14.97 13.39
CA ASP A 840 -6.47 -14.55 13.19
C ASP A 840 -7.30 -15.51 12.31
N ARG A 841 -6.62 -16.34 11.51
CA ARG A 841 -7.24 -17.30 10.60
C ARG A 841 -7.23 -18.72 11.15
N LEU A 842 -6.14 -19.10 11.82
CA LEU A 842 -6.03 -20.42 12.44
C LEU A 842 -7.02 -20.58 13.60
N VAL A 843 -7.23 -19.53 14.41
CA VAL A 843 -8.18 -19.59 15.54
C VAL A 843 -9.65 -19.74 15.11
N VAL A 844 -9.96 -19.52 13.83
CA VAL A 844 -11.32 -19.73 13.29
C VAL A 844 -11.41 -20.89 12.30
N ILE A 845 -10.33 -21.66 12.10
CA ILE A 845 -10.26 -22.70 11.06
C ILE A 845 -11.29 -23.82 11.28
N ALA A 846 -11.66 -24.11 12.52
CA ALA A 846 -12.66 -25.14 12.85
C ALA A 846 -14.11 -24.73 12.55
N ARG A 847 -14.32 -23.53 11.99
CA ARG A 847 -15.64 -23.07 11.55
C ARG A 847 -15.81 -23.27 10.05
N ASP A 848 -16.96 -23.77 9.65
CA ASP A 848 -17.30 -24.06 8.25
C ASP A 848 -17.06 -22.87 7.31
N GLU A 849 -17.30 -21.63 7.77
CA GLU A 849 -17.14 -20.44 6.95
C GLU A 849 -15.67 -20.12 6.63
N PHE A 850 -14.73 -20.71 7.37
CA PHE A 850 -13.29 -20.41 7.30
C PHE A 850 -12.43 -21.62 6.93
N GLY A 851 -12.71 -22.80 7.47
CA GLY A 851 -12.00 -24.05 7.14
C GLY A 851 -12.71 -24.92 6.10
N GLY A 852 -13.94 -24.58 5.73
CA GLY A 852 -14.80 -25.45 4.93
C GLY A 852 -15.43 -26.57 5.76
N LYS A 853 -16.26 -27.40 5.10
CA LYS A 853 -17.01 -28.49 5.76
C LYS A 853 -16.13 -29.55 6.40
N ASP A 854 -14.98 -29.84 5.77
CA ASP A 854 -13.98 -30.76 6.29
C ASP A 854 -12.78 -29.93 6.75
N THR A 855 -12.70 -29.65 8.06
CA THR A 855 -11.66 -28.82 8.64
C THR A 855 -10.26 -29.37 8.31
N PRO A 856 -9.34 -28.55 7.76
CA PRO A 856 -7.99 -28.98 7.40
C PRO A 856 -7.07 -29.06 8.62
N TRP A 857 -7.30 -30.03 9.52
CA TRP A 857 -6.54 -30.19 10.77
C TRP A 857 -5.03 -30.29 10.57
N ALA A 858 -4.57 -30.91 9.48
CA ALA A 858 -3.15 -30.99 9.14
C ALA A 858 -2.50 -29.60 8.93
N LEU A 859 -3.25 -28.59 8.46
CA LEU A 859 -2.75 -27.22 8.38
C LEU A 859 -2.62 -26.60 9.78
N LEU A 860 -3.61 -26.78 10.64
CA LEU A 860 -3.54 -26.32 12.03
C LEU A 860 -2.33 -26.95 12.73
N GLU A 861 -2.18 -28.27 12.61
CA GLU A 861 -1.09 -29.04 13.19
C GLU A 861 0.29 -28.54 12.71
N ALA A 862 0.41 -28.24 11.42
CA ALA A 862 1.67 -27.82 10.84
C ALA A 862 2.05 -26.36 11.17
N LEU A 863 1.06 -25.47 11.31
CA LEU A 863 1.26 -24.02 11.39
C LEU A 863 1.13 -23.44 12.80
N MET A 864 0.19 -23.91 13.62
CA MET A 864 -0.11 -23.31 14.92
C MET A 864 1.11 -23.23 15.87
N PRO A 865 1.94 -24.29 16.03
CA PRO A 865 3.12 -24.19 16.89
C PRO A 865 4.10 -23.09 16.44
N ARG A 866 4.32 -22.99 15.12
CA ARG A 866 5.21 -21.97 14.52
C ARG A 866 4.64 -20.57 14.66
N VAL A 867 3.34 -20.41 14.45
CA VAL A 867 2.66 -19.13 14.57
C VAL A 867 2.70 -18.62 16.00
N LEU A 868 2.42 -19.46 17.00
CA LEU A 868 2.52 -19.06 18.41
C LEU A 868 3.96 -18.71 18.80
N GLN A 869 4.96 -19.46 18.31
CA GLN A 869 6.37 -19.18 18.57
C GLN A 869 6.83 -17.82 18.01
N GLN A 870 6.37 -17.47 16.80
CA GLN A 870 6.79 -16.25 16.11
C GLN A 870 5.90 -15.04 16.41
N LEU A 871 4.82 -15.21 17.18
CA LEU A 871 3.87 -14.15 17.45
C LEU A 871 4.56 -13.00 18.22
N PRO A 872 4.45 -11.74 17.75
CA PRO A 872 5.00 -10.60 18.47
C PRO A 872 4.43 -10.48 19.89
N ILE A 873 5.25 -9.99 20.82
CA ILE A 873 4.85 -9.82 22.22
C ILE A 873 3.67 -8.86 22.30
N GLY A 874 2.57 -9.32 22.88
CA GLY A 874 1.35 -8.54 23.04
C GLY A 874 0.51 -8.40 21.77
N ALA A 875 0.79 -9.15 20.70
CA ALA A 875 -0.07 -9.15 19.51
C ALA A 875 -1.51 -9.50 19.88
N SER A 876 -2.45 -8.65 19.47
CA SER A 876 -3.87 -8.86 19.73
C SER A 876 -4.44 -9.90 18.76
N PHE A 877 -5.11 -10.90 19.32
CA PHE A 877 -5.99 -11.83 18.63
C PHE A 877 -7.12 -12.23 19.60
N ARG A 878 -8.12 -12.95 19.09
CA ARG A 878 -9.25 -13.43 19.89
C ARG A 878 -8.90 -14.74 20.59
N ASP A 879 -8.55 -14.66 21.87
CA ASP A 879 -8.16 -15.80 22.69
C ASP A 879 -9.31 -16.77 22.97
N GLU A 880 -10.56 -16.30 23.00
CA GLU A 880 -11.75 -17.15 23.07
C GLU A 880 -11.84 -18.10 21.87
N ARG A 881 -11.33 -17.66 20.72
CA ARG A 881 -11.26 -18.47 19.50
C ARG A 881 -10.10 -19.45 19.53
N LEU A 882 -8.98 -19.09 20.17
CA LEU A 882 -7.87 -20.03 20.40
C LEU A 882 -8.34 -21.20 21.27
N TYR A 883 -9.04 -20.91 22.38
CA TYR A 883 -9.60 -21.97 23.22
C TYR A 883 -10.55 -22.89 22.44
N ASP A 884 -11.55 -22.33 21.75
CA ASP A 884 -12.54 -23.11 20.98
C ASP A 884 -11.91 -23.99 19.90
N VAL A 885 -10.92 -23.48 19.15
CA VAL A 885 -10.26 -24.28 18.11
C VAL A 885 -9.42 -25.41 18.71
N MET A 886 -8.75 -25.15 19.85
CA MET A 886 -7.88 -26.15 20.48
C MET A 886 -8.67 -27.25 21.16
N ASP A 887 -9.83 -26.93 21.76
CA ASP A 887 -10.75 -27.94 22.30
C ASP A 887 -11.23 -28.88 21.20
N LYS A 888 -11.64 -28.35 20.05
CA LYS A 888 -12.03 -29.14 18.87
C LYS A 888 -10.86 -29.89 18.22
N ALA A 889 -9.63 -29.43 18.39
CA ALA A 889 -8.45 -30.09 17.84
C ALA A 889 -8.11 -31.40 18.57
N ILE A 890 -8.59 -31.58 19.81
CA ILE A 890 -8.36 -32.81 20.58
C ILE A 890 -8.89 -34.02 19.79
N GLY A 891 -8.02 -35.01 19.55
CA GLY A 891 -8.31 -36.20 18.75
C GLY A 891 -8.27 -36.00 17.23
N ASN A 892 -8.16 -34.76 16.74
CA ASN A 892 -8.05 -34.42 15.31
C ASN A 892 -6.63 -34.09 14.85
N ILE A 893 -5.72 -33.77 15.77
CA ILE A 893 -4.28 -33.54 15.50
C ILE A 893 -3.42 -34.56 16.25
N SER A 894 -2.14 -34.70 15.85
CA SER A 894 -1.21 -35.56 16.58
C SER A 894 -0.92 -35.07 18.00
N LEU A 895 -0.68 -36.02 18.92
CA LEU A 895 -0.32 -35.73 20.32
C LEU A 895 0.96 -34.87 20.42
N GLN A 896 1.95 -35.14 19.57
CA GLN A 896 3.21 -34.38 19.57
C GLN A 896 2.97 -32.91 19.26
N SER A 897 2.15 -32.60 18.25
CA SER A 897 1.82 -31.22 17.91
C SER A 897 0.92 -30.56 18.93
N LEU A 898 -0.02 -31.29 19.55
CA LEU A 898 -0.80 -30.76 20.67
C LEU A 898 0.11 -30.31 21.81
N LEU A 899 1.09 -31.15 22.20
CA LEU A 899 2.05 -30.83 23.25
C LEU A 899 2.92 -29.62 22.87
N GLU A 900 3.39 -29.52 21.61
CA GLU A 900 4.16 -28.37 21.13
C GLU A 900 3.32 -27.08 21.17
N ILE A 901 2.04 -27.13 20.80
CA ILE A 901 1.13 -25.98 20.89
C ILE A 901 0.91 -25.57 22.34
N VAL A 902 0.69 -26.54 23.24
CA VAL A 902 0.54 -26.27 24.69
C VAL A 902 1.79 -25.58 25.24
N ASP A 903 2.99 -26.04 24.90
CA ASP A 903 4.24 -25.41 25.36
C ASP A 903 4.33 -23.94 24.93
N ARG A 904 4.04 -23.65 23.65
CA ARG A 904 4.04 -22.29 23.11
C ARG A 904 2.93 -21.43 23.70
N TRP A 905 1.77 -22.01 24.00
CA TRP A 905 0.68 -21.31 24.66
C TRP A 905 1.04 -20.98 26.12
N ILE A 906 1.71 -21.88 26.85
CA ILE A 906 2.22 -21.58 28.20
C ILE A 906 3.21 -20.41 28.16
N GLU A 907 4.16 -20.39 27.20
CA GLU A 907 5.08 -19.27 27.00
C GLU A 907 4.33 -17.95 26.73
N LEU A 908 3.28 -17.99 25.90
CA LEU A 908 2.43 -16.83 25.63
C LEU A 908 1.72 -16.33 26.90
N VAL A 909 1.15 -17.22 27.71
CA VAL A 909 0.49 -16.87 28.98
C VAL A 909 1.49 -16.24 29.95
N GLN A 910 2.72 -16.77 30.04
CA GLN A 910 3.78 -16.20 30.87
C GLN A 910 4.06 -14.74 30.50
N HIS A 911 4.16 -14.44 29.20
CA HIS A 911 4.35 -13.08 28.72
C HIS A 911 3.15 -12.17 28.99
N SER A 912 1.92 -12.64 28.73
CA SER A 912 0.70 -11.87 28.96
C SER A 912 0.55 -11.50 30.45
N SER A 913 0.82 -12.44 31.35
CA SER A 913 0.76 -12.24 32.81
C SER A 913 1.76 -11.20 33.35
N LEU A 914 2.87 -10.93 32.64
CA LEU A 914 3.81 -9.86 33.02
C LEU A 914 3.28 -8.46 32.66
N SER A 915 2.41 -8.36 31.65
CA SER A 915 1.91 -7.09 31.12
C SER A 915 0.56 -6.66 31.72
N GLY A 916 -0.22 -7.60 32.24
CA GLY A 916 -1.55 -7.38 32.78
C GLY A 916 -2.21 -8.67 33.29
N ILE A 917 -3.51 -8.62 33.53
CA ILE A 917 -4.31 -9.78 33.93
C ILE A 917 -4.75 -10.51 32.64
N PRO A 918 -4.34 -11.78 32.42
CA PRO A 918 -4.81 -12.55 31.27
C PRO A 918 -6.32 -12.82 31.36
N SER A 919 -6.97 -13.05 30.21
CA SER A 919 -8.35 -13.51 30.18
C SER A 919 -8.49 -14.94 30.74
N ASP A 920 -9.73 -15.33 31.06
CA ASP A 920 -10.05 -16.72 31.37
C ASP A 920 -9.79 -17.66 30.18
N TYR A 921 -10.08 -17.24 28.95
CA TYR A 921 -9.87 -18.05 27.74
C TYR A 921 -8.39 -18.35 27.49
N ILE A 922 -7.49 -17.37 27.62
CA ILE A 922 -6.06 -17.61 27.39
C ILE A 922 -5.47 -18.52 28.49
N LEU A 923 -6.05 -18.50 29.70
CA LEU A 923 -5.68 -19.40 30.79
C LEU A 923 -6.25 -20.81 30.64
N GLY A 924 -7.17 -21.04 29.69
CA GLY A 924 -7.77 -22.35 29.41
C GLY A 924 -6.80 -23.42 28.89
N VAL A 925 -5.52 -23.10 28.70
CA VAL A 925 -4.46 -24.06 28.35
C VAL A 925 -4.32 -25.22 29.36
N SER A 926 -4.61 -24.97 30.64
CA SER A 926 -4.69 -25.99 31.70
C SER A 926 -5.73 -27.06 31.37
N HIS A 927 -6.94 -26.64 31.03
CA HIS A 927 -8.03 -27.53 30.63
C HIS A 927 -7.64 -28.33 29.37
N ILE A 928 -7.10 -27.67 28.34
CA ILE A 928 -6.68 -28.34 27.10
C ILE A 928 -5.61 -29.41 27.36
N LEU A 929 -4.64 -29.14 28.24
CA LEU A 929 -3.62 -30.11 28.62
C LEU A 929 -4.23 -31.34 29.33
N ILE A 930 -5.16 -31.13 30.28
CA ILE A 930 -5.76 -32.24 31.04
C ILE A 930 -6.71 -33.06 30.17
N SER A 931 -7.57 -32.40 29.38
CA SER A 931 -8.57 -33.05 28.53
C SER A 931 -7.95 -33.71 27.30
N GLY A 932 -6.88 -33.15 26.74
CA GLY A 932 -6.27 -33.61 25.49
C GLY A 932 -5.15 -34.64 25.64
N VAL A 933 -4.54 -34.75 26.82
CA VAL A 933 -3.38 -35.62 27.05
C VAL A 933 -3.67 -36.62 28.17
N SER A 934 -3.44 -37.91 27.89
CA SER A 934 -3.62 -38.97 28.88
C SER A 934 -2.70 -38.79 30.10
N SER A 935 -3.24 -39.05 31.30
CA SER A 935 -2.52 -39.05 32.57
C SER A 935 -1.40 -40.09 32.65
N GLU A 936 -1.51 -41.15 31.85
CA GLU A 936 -0.54 -42.26 31.81
C GLU A 936 0.65 -41.99 30.87
N SER A 937 0.62 -40.90 30.08
CA SER A 937 1.66 -40.59 29.10
C SER A 937 2.99 -40.16 29.71
N GLY A 938 2.99 -39.65 30.95
CA GLY A 938 4.16 -39.03 31.58
C GLY A 938 4.51 -37.62 31.06
N GLU A 939 3.86 -37.15 30.00
CA GLU A 939 4.19 -35.88 29.31
C GLU A 939 3.61 -34.62 30.00
N ARG A 940 2.61 -34.79 30.88
CA ARG A 940 1.90 -33.65 31.50
C ARG A 940 2.63 -33.04 32.68
N ALA A 941 3.41 -33.83 33.43
CA ALA A 941 3.90 -33.44 34.75
C ALA A 941 4.73 -32.14 34.75
N SER A 942 5.70 -32.01 33.82
CA SER A 942 6.55 -30.82 33.67
C SER A 942 5.77 -29.57 33.21
N ARG A 943 4.70 -29.76 32.42
CA ARG A 943 3.82 -28.69 31.93
C ARG A 943 2.89 -28.20 33.03
N VAL A 944 2.35 -29.11 33.84
CA VAL A 944 1.59 -28.78 35.06
C VAL A 944 2.46 -27.97 36.03
N GLU A 945 3.71 -28.34 36.21
CA GLU A 945 4.66 -27.59 37.04
C GLU A 945 4.91 -26.17 36.49
N SER A 946 5.04 -26.05 35.16
CA SER A 946 5.21 -24.76 34.48
C SER A 946 3.96 -23.87 34.60
N LEU A 947 2.76 -24.45 34.55
CA LEU A 947 1.49 -23.76 34.76
C LEU A 947 1.34 -23.27 36.21
N LEU A 948 1.75 -24.08 37.19
CA LEU A 948 1.75 -23.68 38.61
C LEU A 948 2.79 -22.58 38.90
N ALA A 949 3.83 -22.47 38.07
CA ALA A 949 4.88 -21.46 38.18
C ALA A 949 4.59 -20.16 37.40
N LEU A 950 3.39 -19.99 36.81
CA LEU A 950 3.05 -18.78 36.07
C LEU A 950 3.19 -17.50 36.93
N PRO A 951 3.63 -16.37 36.34
CA PRO A 951 3.76 -15.13 37.09
C PRO A 951 2.37 -14.55 37.41
N GLY A 952 2.28 -13.91 38.58
CA GLY A 952 1.05 -13.31 39.07
C GLY A 952 0.11 -14.29 39.78
N THR A 953 -0.69 -13.78 40.71
CA THR A 953 -1.63 -14.56 41.51
C THR A 953 -2.89 -14.92 40.70
N ALA A 954 -3.37 -14.00 39.86
CA ALA A 954 -4.57 -14.18 39.03
C ALA A 954 -4.48 -15.43 38.12
N ALA A 955 -3.35 -15.62 37.44
CA ALA A 955 -3.14 -16.80 36.59
C ALA A 955 -3.07 -18.09 37.40
N ARG A 956 -2.34 -18.08 38.53
CA ARG A 956 -2.15 -19.27 39.37
C ARG A 956 -3.44 -19.72 40.06
N ILE A 957 -4.30 -18.80 40.52
CA ILE A 957 -5.60 -19.19 41.10
C ILE A 957 -6.49 -19.90 40.07
N ARG A 958 -6.44 -19.50 38.79
CA ARG A 958 -7.18 -20.17 37.72
C ARG A 958 -6.63 -21.57 37.46
N VAL A 959 -5.32 -21.72 37.32
CA VAL A 959 -4.67 -23.03 37.14
C VAL A 959 -4.99 -23.97 38.30
N VAL A 960 -4.89 -23.50 39.54
CA VAL A 960 -5.27 -24.30 40.72
C VAL A 960 -6.73 -24.72 40.64
N SER A 961 -7.62 -23.81 40.24
CA SER A 961 -9.04 -24.11 40.11
C SER A 961 -9.29 -25.23 39.10
N ASP A 962 -8.71 -25.12 37.90
CA ASP A 962 -8.86 -26.13 36.84
C ASP A 962 -8.32 -27.51 37.25
N LEU A 963 -7.16 -27.55 37.91
CA LEU A 963 -6.56 -28.82 38.36
C LEU A 963 -7.38 -29.48 39.48
N VAL A 964 -7.99 -28.71 40.38
CA VAL A 964 -8.85 -29.26 41.43
C VAL A 964 -10.19 -29.73 40.86
N ASP A 965 -10.79 -28.98 39.94
CA ASP A 965 -12.03 -29.40 39.28
C ASP A 965 -11.80 -30.68 38.43
N ALA A 966 -10.59 -30.88 37.87
CA ALA A 966 -10.18 -32.08 37.15
C ALA A 966 -9.44 -33.14 38.00
N TRP A 967 -9.57 -33.11 39.34
CA TRP A 967 -8.77 -33.96 40.25
C TRP A 967 -8.81 -35.46 39.90
N GLY A 968 -9.97 -35.95 39.45
CA GLY A 968 -10.18 -37.33 39.03
C GLY A 968 -9.27 -37.77 37.89
N ASP A 969 -8.93 -36.85 36.98
CA ASP A 969 -8.16 -37.10 35.77
C ASP A 969 -6.65 -36.87 35.96
N LEU A 970 -6.24 -36.37 37.13
CA LEU A 970 -4.83 -36.18 37.50
C LEU A 970 -4.18 -37.50 37.93
N SER A 971 -2.94 -37.71 37.51
CA SER A 971 -2.05 -38.76 38.01
C SER A 971 -1.63 -38.51 39.47
N THR A 972 -1.14 -39.55 40.14
CA THR A 972 -0.63 -39.43 41.51
C THR A 972 0.50 -38.42 41.64
N GLU A 973 1.36 -38.32 40.62
CA GLU A 973 2.47 -37.36 40.61
C GLU A 973 1.95 -35.91 40.50
N GLU A 974 1.01 -35.64 39.60
CA GLU A 974 0.40 -34.31 39.44
C GLU A 974 -0.36 -33.88 40.70
N ARG A 975 -1.13 -34.78 41.32
CA ARG A 975 -1.80 -34.53 42.61
C ARG A 975 -0.79 -34.17 43.70
N THR A 976 0.34 -34.88 43.74
CA THR A 976 1.41 -34.62 44.70
C THR A 976 2.04 -33.24 44.48
N ARG A 977 2.30 -32.87 43.22
CA ARG A 977 2.84 -31.55 42.84
C ARG A 977 1.88 -30.41 43.23
N LEU A 978 0.58 -30.58 42.97
CA LEU A 978 -0.42 -29.57 43.37
C LEU A 978 -0.48 -29.41 44.90
N LEU A 979 -0.50 -30.52 45.65
CA LEU A 979 -0.49 -30.47 47.12
C LEU A 979 0.77 -29.81 47.67
N GLN A 980 1.95 -30.12 47.10
CA GLN A 980 3.21 -29.46 47.45
C GLN A 980 3.17 -27.96 47.14
N HIS A 981 2.61 -27.58 45.99
CA HIS A 981 2.46 -26.18 45.61
C HIS A 981 1.57 -25.41 46.60
N LEU A 982 0.43 -25.99 46.98
CA LEU A 982 -0.50 -25.40 47.97
C LEU A 982 0.08 -25.34 49.40
N ALA A 983 1.02 -26.23 49.73
CA ALA A 983 1.71 -26.24 51.02
C ALA A 983 2.95 -25.33 51.08
N THR A 984 3.45 -24.88 49.92
CA THR A 984 4.65 -24.03 49.84
C THR A 984 4.34 -22.62 50.32
N LYS A 985 5.18 -22.09 51.23
CA LYS A 985 5.05 -20.71 51.72
C LYS A 985 5.47 -19.70 50.65
N ALA A 986 4.52 -19.31 49.81
CA ALA A 986 4.63 -18.19 48.89
C ALA A 986 3.92 -16.94 49.45
N LEU A 987 4.19 -15.76 48.90
CA LEU A 987 3.50 -14.52 49.27
C LEU A 987 1.98 -14.71 49.16
N ASP A 988 1.51 -15.27 48.06
CA ASP A 988 0.09 -15.42 47.73
C ASP A 988 -0.50 -16.78 48.09
N GLU A 989 0.13 -17.53 49.01
CA GLU A 989 -0.31 -18.87 49.38
C GLU A 989 -1.79 -18.93 49.81
N VAL A 990 -2.27 -17.86 50.46
CA VAL A 990 -3.63 -17.78 50.99
C VAL A 990 -4.65 -17.79 49.86
N TRP A 991 -4.36 -17.08 48.76
CA TRP A 991 -5.21 -17.01 47.57
C TRP A 991 -5.26 -18.35 46.83
N LEU A 992 -4.12 -19.04 46.72
CA LEU A 992 -4.05 -20.37 46.09
C LEU A 992 -4.83 -21.43 46.89
N LYS A 993 -4.69 -21.42 48.21
CA LYS A 993 -5.46 -22.30 49.12
C LYS A 993 -6.97 -22.01 49.01
N ALA A 994 -7.35 -20.73 48.98
CA ALA A 994 -8.73 -20.32 48.80
C ALA A 994 -9.32 -20.76 47.44
N ALA A 995 -8.55 -20.69 46.36
CA ALA A 995 -8.98 -21.17 45.04
C ALA A 995 -9.31 -22.68 45.08
N ALA A 996 -8.45 -23.48 45.71
CA ALA A 996 -8.66 -24.91 45.87
C ALA A 996 -9.89 -25.25 46.76
N LEU A 997 -10.05 -24.56 47.90
CA LEU A 997 -11.12 -24.83 48.87
C LEU A 997 -12.50 -24.38 48.40
N THR A 998 -12.57 -23.46 47.45
CA THR A 998 -13.83 -22.90 46.95
C THR A 998 -14.35 -23.61 45.71
N ARG A 999 -13.75 -24.73 45.29
CA ARG A 999 -14.19 -25.51 44.11
C ARG A 999 -15.48 -26.28 44.33
N SER A 1000 -16.10 -26.71 43.24
CA SER A 1000 -17.42 -27.37 43.27
C SER A 1000 -17.38 -28.69 44.05
N LEU A 1001 -16.32 -29.47 43.85
CA LEU A 1001 -15.97 -30.67 44.58
C LEU A 1001 -14.54 -30.52 45.09
N VAL A 1002 -14.35 -30.52 46.41
CA VAL A 1002 -13.01 -30.42 47.02
C VAL A 1002 -12.55 -31.80 47.48
N PRO A 1003 -11.49 -32.38 46.90
CA PRO A 1003 -10.96 -33.68 47.28
C PRO A 1003 -10.56 -33.78 48.76
N ALA A 1004 -10.74 -34.97 49.35
CA ALA A 1004 -10.45 -35.21 50.76
C ALA A 1004 -8.97 -34.97 51.10
N GLU A 1005 -8.06 -35.26 50.17
CA GLU A 1005 -6.63 -35.00 50.33
C GLU A 1005 -6.33 -33.50 50.46
N ILE A 1006 -7.03 -32.66 49.69
CA ILE A 1006 -6.89 -31.19 49.77
C ILE A 1006 -7.49 -30.66 51.07
N GLN A 1007 -8.66 -31.16 51.48
CA GLN A 1007 -9.26 -30.79 52.76
C GLN A 1007 -8.35 -31.16 53.92
N THR A 1008 -7.79 -32.38 53.94
CA THR A 1008 -6.85 -32.84 54.97
C THR A 1008 -5.57 -32.01 55.01
N ALA A 1009 -5.08 -31.56 53.85
CA ALA A 1009 -3.85 -30.78 53.75
C ALA A 1009 -4.02 -29.31 54.17
N LEU A 1010 -5.20 -28.72 53.92
CA LEU A 1010 -5.41 -27.27 54.07
C LEU A 1010 -6.28 -26.87 55.26
N LEU A 1011 -7.20 -27.73 55.71
CA LEU A 1011 -8.10 -27.44 56.81
C LEU A 1011 -7.47 -27.81 58.17
N PRO A 1012 -7.82 -27.11 59.25
CA PRO A 1012 -7.42 -27.50 60.61
C PRO A 1012 -7.96 -28.89 60.98
N GLY A 1013 -7.18 -29.65 61.75
CA GLY A 1013 -7.58 -31.00 62.17
C GLY A 1013 -8.94 -31.06 62.88
N GLY A 1014 -9.82 -31.95 62.40
CA GLY A 1014 -11.17 -32.16 62.94
C GLY A 1014 -12.25 -31.23 62.36
N VAL A 1015 -11.95 -30.51 61.28
CA VAL A 1015 -12.90 -29.65 60.56
C VAL A 1015 -12.85 -29.97 59.07
N ASP A 1016 -13.97 -30.44 58.53
CA ASP A 1016 -14.18 -30.63 57.09
C ASP A 1016 -15.12 -29.53 56.56
N LEU A 1017 -15.14 -29.29 55.24
CA LEU A 1017 -16.05 -28.30 54.65
C LEU A 1017 -17.53 -28.63 54.94
N GLU A 1018 -17.90 -29.91 55.02
CA GLU A 1018 -19.26 -30.37 55.35
C GLU A 1018 -19.63 -30.20 56.84
N SER A 1019 -18.71 -29.69 57.68
CA SER A 1019 -19.01 -29.35 59.08
C SER A 1019 -20.07 -28.25 59.17
N GLN A 1020 -20.65 -28.04 60.36
CA GLN A 1020 -21.57 -26.94 60.59
C GLN A 1020 -20.91 -25.59 60.20
N PRO A 1021 -21.62 -24.67 59.51
CA PRO A 1021 -21.04 -23.42 59.00
C PRO A 1021 -20.31 -22.60 60.06
N GLU A 1022 -20.86 -22.53 61.28
CA GLU A 1022 -20.24 -21.83 62.41
C GLU A 1022 -18.91 -22.47 62.82
N MET A 1023 -18.80 -23.79 62.73
CA MET A 1023 -17.55 -24.48 63.04
C MET A 1023 -16.48 -24.13 62.01
N VAL A 1024 -16.86 -24.09 60.72
CA VAL A 1024 -15.97 -23.71 59.61
C VAL A 1024 -15.52 -22.24 59.77
N ILE A 1025 -16.46 -21.31 59.95
CA ILE A 1025 -16.20 -19.87 60.13
C ILE A 1025 -15.26 -19.61 61.33
N ASN A 1026 -15.48 -20.28 62.46
CA ASN A 1026 -14.70 -20.02 63.68
C ASN A 1026 -13.32 -20.72 63.72
N ARG A 1027 -13.11 -21.76 62.90
CA ARG A 1027 -11.88 -22.57 62.94
C ARG A 1027 -10.91 -22.25 61.81
N LEU A 1028 -11.39 -21.78 60.66
CA LEU A 1028 -10.51 -21.36 59.58
C LEU A 1028 -9.69 -20.12 59.98
N PRO A 1029 -8.41 -20.04 59.58
CA PRO A 1029 -7.64 -18.81 59.74
C PRO A 1029 -8.37 -17.62 59.08
N PRO A 1030 -8.52 -16.46 59.76
CA PRO A 1030 -9.31 -15.34 59.24
C PRO A 1030 -8.90 -14.88 57.83
N GLN A 1031 -7.60 -14.78 57.55
CA GLN A 1031 -7.10 -14.40 56.23
C GLN A 1031 -7.48 -15.41 55.13
N LEU A 1032 -7.52 -16.70 55.45
CA LEU A 1032 -7.90 -17.74 54.50
C LEU A 1032 -9.42 -17.76 54.28
N LEU A 1033 -10.21 -17.56 55.34
CA LEU A 1033 -11.66 -17.43 55.21
C LEU A 1033 -12.03 -16.22 54.33
N ASP A 1034 -11.41 -15.07 54.59
CA ASP A 1034 -11.65 -13.84 53.82
C ASP A 1034 -11.27 -14.02 52.35
N ALA A 1035 -10.12 -14.66 52.07
CA ALA A 1035 -9.72 -15.01 50.71
C ALA A 1035 -10.69 -16.00 50.03
N CYS A 1036 -11.22 -16.99 50.77
CA CYS A 1036 -12.22 -17.91 50.24
C CYS A 1036 -13.52 -17.18 49.88
N VAL A 1037 -13.97 -16.26 50.73
CA VAL A 1037 -15.15 -15.45 50.44
C VAL A 1037 -14.91 -14.60 49.19
N GLN A 1038 -13.80 -13.87 49.12
CA GLN A 1038 -13.43 -13.05 47.96
C GLN A 1038 -13.35 -13.84 46.66
N ILE A 1039 -12.73 -15.03 46.68
CA ILE A 1039 -12.66 -15.91 45.50
C ILE A 1039 -14.05 -16.43 45.12
N PHE A 1040 -14.82 -16.93 46.07
CA PHE A 1040 -16.13 -17.50 45.79
C PHE A 1040 -17.10 -16.45 45.22
N THR A 1041 -17.13 -15.25 45.79
CA THR A 1041 -18.01 -14.16 45.34
C THR A 1041 -17.53 -13.50 44.05
N GLY A 1042 -16.23 -13.51 43.77
CA GLY A 1042 -15.64 -12.78 42.65
C GLY A 1042 -15.77 -11.26 42.80
N ASP A 1043 -15.79 -10.75 44.03
CA ASP A 1043 -16.04 -9.31 44.28
C ASP A 1043 -14.97 -8.41 43.69
N HIS A 1044 -13.71 -8.89 43.68
CA HIS A 1044 -12.59 -8.15 43.11
C HIS A 1044 -12.45 -8.38 41.59
N PRO A 1045 -12.29 -7.32 40.76
CA PRO A 1045 -12.19 -7.45 39.30
C PRO A 1045 -11.09 -8.43 38.85
N ALA A 1046 -9.91 -8.39 39.47
CA ALA A 1046 -8.81 -9.31 39.16
C ALA A 1046 -9.16 -10.80 39.31
N ILE A 1047 -10.08 -11.13 40.22
CA ILE A 1047 -10.55 -12.50 40.44
C ILE A 1047 -11.73 -12.81 39.51
N TYR A 1048 -12.61 -11.84 39.31
CA TYR A 1048 -13.76 -11.96 38.43
C TYR A 1048 -13.32 -12.30 36.99
N TYR A 1049 -12.38 -11.52 36.43
CA TYR A 1049 -11.97 -11.62 35.03
C TYR A 1049 -11.20 -12.90 34.67
N VAL A 1050 -10.52 -13.53 35.64
CA VAL A 1050 -9.87 -14.84 35.41
C VAL A 1050 -10.84 -16.02 35.55
N GLY A 1051 -12.13 -15.76 35.80
CA GLY A 1051 -13.15 -16.81 35.87
C GLY A 1051 -12.93 -17.83 36.98
N ALA A 1052 -12.22 -17.47 38.06
CA ALA A 1052 -12.00 -18.36 39.20
C ALA A 1052 -13.17 -18.37 40.19
N HIS A 1053 -14.10 -17.41 40.08
CA HIS A 1053 -15.23 -17.25 40.99
C HIS A 1053 -16.39 -18.21 40.69
N GLY A 1054 -17.32 -18.34 41.64
CA GLY A 1054 -18.63 -18.95 41.37
C GLY A 1054 -18.60 -20.44 41.01
N SER A 1055 -17.82 -21.25 41.73
CA SER A 1055 -18.11 -22.69 41.71
C SER A 1055 -19.50 -22.90 42.34
N ARG A 1056 -20.32 -23.80 41.78
CA ARG A 1056 -21.65 -24.15 42.33
C ARG A 1056 -21.55 -24.96 43.63
N ASN A 1057 -20.57 -24.68 44.48
CA ASN A 1057 -20.37 -25.37 45.73
C ASN A 1057 -21.52 -25.03 46.70
N ALA A 1058 -22.32 -26.04 47.03
CA ALA A 1058 -23.46 -25.91 47.92
C ALA A 1058 -23.05 -25.57 49.36
N VAL A 1059 -21.88 -26.04 49.80
CA VAL A 1059 -21.34 -25.78 51.15
C VAL A 1059 -20.99 -24.31 51.33
N TRP A 1060 -20.22 -23.72 50.42
CA TRP A 1060 -19.88 -22.29 50.48
C TRP A 1060 -21.11 -21.40 50.39
N ASN A 1061 -22.10 -21.78 49.58
CA ASN A 1061 -23.40 -21.13 49.55
C ASN A 1061 -24.08 -21.05 50.93
N VAL A 1062 -23.95 -22.06 51.77
CA VAL A 1062 -24.49 -22.07 53.14
C VAL A 1062 -23.61 -21.23 54.08
N ILE A 1063 -22.28 -21.33 53.96
CA ILE A 1063 -21.32 -20.55 54.76
C ILE A 1063 -21.52 -19.04 54.52
N LEU A 1064 -21.60 -18.60 53.26
CA LEU A 1064 -21.83 -17.19 52.93
C LEU A 1064 -23.18 -16.70 53.47
N ARG A 1065 -24.25 -17.47 53.30
CA ARG A 1065 -25.56 -17.13 53.90
C ARG A 1065 -25.50 -16.98 55.42
N ARG A 1066 -24.60 -17.71 56.10
CA ARG A 1066 -24.37 -17.54 57.53
C ARG A 1066 -23.59 -16.25 57.85
N ILE A 1067 -22.54 -15.95 57.09
CA ILE A 1067 -21.77 -14.69 57.22
C ILE A 1067 -22.66 -13.46 56.96
N ALA A 1068 -23.61 -13.56 56.03
CA ALA A 1068 -24.61 -12.51 55.76
C ALA A 1068 -25.47 -12.14 56.99
N ARG A 1069 -25.50 -12.98 58.02
CA ARG A 1069 -26.23 -12.76 59.29
C ARG A 1069 -25.30 -12.34 60.44
N MET A 1070 -24.04 -12.03 60.16
CA MET A 1070 -23.01 -11.68 61.13
C MET A 1070 -22.44 -10.27 60.81
N PRO A 1071 -23.10 -9.18 61.25
CA PRO A 1071 -22.75 -7.81 60.83
C PRO A 1071 -21.37 -7.35 61.31
N THR A 1072 -20.83 -8.01 62.33
CA THR A 1072 -19.49 -7.77 62.88
C THR A 1072 -18.37 -8.51 62.13
N HIS A 1073 -18.70 -9.38 61.17
CA HIS A 1073 -17.71 -10.11 60.38
C HIS A 1073 -17.04 -9.18 59.37
N SER A 1074 -15.71 -9.32 59.16
CA SER A 1074 -14.92 -8.49 58.24
C SER A 1074 -15.49 -8.48 56.82
N MET A 1075 -15.89 -9.64 56.30
CA MET A 1075 -16.44 -9.81 54.95
C MET A 1075 -17.96 -9.59 54.83
N PHE A 1076 -18.64 -9.06 55.84
CA PHE A 1076 -20.10 -8.87 55.80
C PHE A 1076 -20.57 -8.12 54.55
N ASP A 1077 -19.95 -6.97 54.21
CA ASP A 1077 -20.36 -6.14 53.07
C ASP A 1077 -20.15 -6.84 51.72
N VAL A 1078 -19.08 -7.65 51.60
CA VAL A 1078 -18.79 -8.45 50.40
C VAL A 1078 -19.87 -9.51 50.21
N VAL A 1079 -20.19 -10.23 51.27
CA VAL A 1079 -21.18 -11.30 51.26
C VAL A 1079 -22.59 -10.76 51.07
N TRP A 1080 -22.92 -9.61 51.66
CA TRP A 1080 -24.19 -8.93 51.43
C TRP A 1080 -24.37 -8.54 49.97
N ARG A 1081 -23.35 -7.93 49.34
CA ARG A 1081 -23.38 -7.60 47.90
C ARG A 1081 -23.51 -8.84 47.02
N TRP A 1082 -22.88 -9.95 47.39
CA TRP A 1082 -23.08 -11.24 46.72
C TRP A 1082 -24.53 -11.73 46.87
N LEU A 1083 -25.11 -11.68 48.07
CA LEU A 1083 -26.49 -12.07 48.32
C LEU A 1083 -27.48 -11.17 47.57
N LEU A 1084 -27.19 -9.88 47.43
CA LEU A 1084 -27.97 -8.96 46.58
C LEU A 1084 -27.97 -9.36 45.09
N SER A 1085 -26.92 -10.05 44.63
CA SER A 1085 -26.77 -10.46 43.23
C SER A 1085 -27.40 -11.82 42.93
N PHE A 1086 -27.42 -12.73 43.90
CA PHE A 1086 -27.77 -14.14 43.68
C PHE A 1086 -28.91 -14.65 44.59
N GLY A 1087 -29.26 -13.93 45.65
CA GLY A 1087 -30.38 -14.23 46.53
C GLY A 1087 -31.71 -13.79 45.93
N ASN A 1088 -32.81 -14.32 46.47
CA ASN A 1088 -34.14 -13.80 46.16
C ASN A 1088 -34.55 -12.71 47.16
N SER A 1089 -35.52 -11.88 46.79
CA SER A 1089 -36.00 -10.77 47.62
C SER A 1089 -36.46 -11.22 49.01
N LYS A 1090 -37.13 -12.37 49.12
CA LYS A 1090 -37.59 -12.95 50.38
C LYS A 1090 -36.44 -13.25 51.35
N GLU A 1091 -35.37 -13.86 50.86
CA GLU A 1091 -34.19 -14.20 51.64
C GLU A 1091 -33.47 -12.93 52.14
N LEU A 1092 -33.34 -11.91 51.29
CA LEU A 1092 -32.77 -10.61 51.66
C LEU A 1092 -33.61 -9.92 52.75
N THR A 1093 -34.92 -9.94 52.59
CA THR A 1093 -35.87 -9.40 53.55
C THR A 1093 -35.81 -10.13 54.90
N GLU A 1094 -35.71 -11.46 54.90
CA GLU A 1094 -35.53 -12.26 56.13
C GLU A 1094 -34.25 -11.87 56.87
N VAL A 1095 -33.12 -11.80 56.16
CA VAL A 1095 -31.83 -11.40 56.76
C VAL A 1095 -31.88 -9.96 57.28
N ALA A 1096 -32.49 -9.02 56.54
CA ALA A 1096 -32.65 -7.64 56.98
C ALA A 1096 -33.47 -7.54 58.29
N ARG A 1097 -34.54 -8.35 58.44
CA ARG A 1097 -35.31 -8.42 59.70
C ARG A 1097 -34.51 -9.01 60.85
N GLU A 1098 -33.72 -10.06 60.59
CA GLU A 1098 -32.88 -10.72 61.60
C GLU A 1098 -31.77 -9.79 62.13
N LEU A 1099 -31.17 -8.97 61.27
CA LEU A 1099 -30.14 -8.00 61.64
C LEU A 1099 -30.70 -6.79 62.44
N GLY A 1100 -31.96 -6.46 62.21
CA GLY A 1100 -32.68 -5.44 62.98
C GLY A 1100 -32.28 -3.99 62.69
N PRO A 1101 -32.83 -3.02 63.46
CA PRO A 1101 -32.72 -1.59 63.18
C PRO A 1101 -31.28 -1.04 63.28
N GLU A 1102 -30.43 -1.63 64.12
CA GLU A 1102 -29.04 -1.15 64.32
C GLU A 1102 -28.17 -1.22 63.06
N GLN A 1103 -28.52 -2.08 62.10
CA GLN A 1103 -27.77 -2.27 60.86
C GLN A 1103 -28.48 -1.68 59.63
N ALA A 1104 -29.68 -1.10 59.81
CA ALA A 1104 -30.54 -0.69 58.70
C ALA A 1104 -29.88 0.38 57.81
N GLU A 1105 -29.16 1.35 58.40
CA GLU A 1105 -28.41 2.38 57.67
C GLU A 1105 -27.35 1.78 56.76
N ARG A 1106 -26.55 0.84 57.29
CA ARG A 1106 -25.48 0.17 56.54
C ARG A 1106 -26.06 -0.65 55.38
N LEU A 1107 -27.17 -1.37 55.62
CA LEU A 1107 -27.86 -2.16 54.58
C LEU A 1107 -28.46 -1.27 53.48
N ALA A 1108 -29.09 -0.16 53.86
CA ALA A 1108 -29.61 0.85 52.93
C ALA A 1108 -28.49 1.45 52.09
N GLY A 1109 -27.35 1.81 52.71
CA GLY A 1109 -26.17 2.30 52.01
C GLY A 1109 -25.66 1.33 50.93
N LEU A 1110 -25.57 0.04 51.24
CA LEU A 1110 -25.14 -1.00 50.28
C LEU A 1110 -26.14 -1.18 49.12
N LEU A 1111 -27.45 -1.06 49.38
CA LEU A 1111 -28.49 -1.09 48.34
C LEU A 1111 -28.38 0.13 47.41
N LEU A 1112 -28.18 1.32 47.98
CA LEU A 1112 -28.01 2.56 47.20
C LEU A 1112 -26.74 2.50 46.36
N GLU A 1113 -25.63 2.02 46.92
CA GLU A 1113 -24.37 1.82 46.20
C GLU A 1113 -24.57 0.90 44.97
N ARG A 1114 -25.23 -0.25 45.16
CA ARG A 1114 -25.57 -1.16 44.04
C ARG A 1114 -26.43 -0.47 42.99
N LYS A 1115 -27.41 0.33 43.43
CA LYS A 1115 -28.33 1.04 42.53
C LYS A 1115 -27.61 2.06 41.65
N ARG A 1116 -26.49 2.65 42.08
CA ARG A 1116 -25.66 3.57 41.25
C ARG A 1116 -25.11 2.90 39.98
N HIS A 1117 -25.03 1.57 39.96
CA HIS A 1117 -24.45 0.80 38.86
C HIS A 1117 -25.47 -0.03 38.07
N THR A 1118 -26.76 0.04 38.42
CA THR A 1118 -27.82 -0.81 37.83
C THR A 1118 -29.04 0.03 37.44
N SER A 1119 -29.55 -0.18 36.23
CA SER A 1119 -30.92 0.23 35.85
C SER A 1119 -31.82 -0.99 36.03
N GLY A 1120 -32.97 -0.83 36.72
CA GLY A 1120 -33.77 -1.96 37.21
C GLY A 1120 -33.29 -2.54 38.55
N GLU A 1121 -33.65 -3.79 38.90
CA GLU A 1121 -33.39 -4.41 40.22
C GLU A 1121 -33.87 -3.53 41.40
N PHE A 1122 -35.14 -3.18 41.42
CA PHE A 1122 -35.66 -2.20 42.38
C PHE A 1122 -35.70 -2.69 43.84
N MET A 1123 -35.76 -4.00 44.08
CA MET A 1123 -35.74 -4.61 45.41
C MET A 1123 -36.78 -4.04 46.40
N GLN A 1124 -37.99 -3.75 45.92
CA GLN A 1124 -39.05 -3.08 46.68
C GLN A 1124 -39.33 -3.74 48.04
N GLU A 1125 -39.46 -5.08 48.09
CA GLU A 1125 -39.75 -5.83 49.32
C GLU A 1125 -38.67 -5.64 50.41
N VAL A 1126 -37.41 -5.44 49.99
CA VAL A 1126 -36.28 -5.21 50.90
C VAL A 1126 -36.31 -3.78 51.42
N TRP A 1127 -36.60 -2.81 50.55
CA TRP A 1127 -36.81 -1.41 50.95
C TRP A 1127 -38.01 -1.27 51.91
N GLU A 1128 -39.16 -1.86 51.60
CA GLU A 1128 -40.34 -1.89 52.49
C GLU A 1128 -40.00 -2.46 53.87
N THR A 1129 -39.15 -3.49 53.90
CA THR A 1129 -38.66 -4.07 55.16
C THR A 1129 -37.78 -3.10 55.94
N LEU A 1130 -36.82 -2.42 55.29
CA LEU A 1130 -35.93 -1.46 55.93
C LEU A 1130 -36.69 -0.22 56.45
N PHE A 1131 -37.61 0.33 55.66
CA PHE A 1131 -38.48 1.43 56.09
C PHE A 1131 -39.47 1.02 57.19
N GLY A 1132 -39.82 -0.26 57.28
CA GLY A 1132 -40.65 -0.86 58.33
C GLY A 1132 -39.92 -1.16 59.65
N LEU A 1133 -38.58 -1.06 59.69
CA LEU A 1133 -37.82 -1.19 60.94
C LEU A 1133 -38.00 0.07 61.82
N PRO A 1134 -37.87 -0.06 63.15
CA PRO A 1134 -38.01 1.07 64.08
C PRO A 1134 -36.73 1.95 64.08
N VAL A 1135 -36.47 2.60 62.95
CA VAL A 1135 -35.40 3.60 62.74
C VAL A 1135 -35.98 5.02 62.78
N ASP A 1136 -35.12 6.01 63.07
CA ASP A 1136 -35.52 7.41 63.16
C ASP A 1136 -36.07 7.93 61.82
N GLU A 1137 -37.05 8.84 61.88
CA GLU A 1137 -37.65 9.45 60.69
C GLU A 1137 -36.65 10.34 59.95
N GLU A 1138 -35.72 11.01 60.65
CA GLU A 1138 -34.63 11.76 60.00
C GLU A 1138 -33.78 10.89 59.06
N LEU A 1139 -33.51 9.64 59.47
CA LEU A 1139 -32.72 8.69 58.69
C LEU A 1139 -33.50 8.17 57.47
N LYS A 1140 -34.82 7.94 57.61
CA LYS A 1140 -35.69 7.56 56.48
C LYS A 1140 -35.75 8.68 55.43
N SER A 1141 -35.90 9.92 55.87
CA SER A 1141 -35.85 11.09 54.99
C SER A 1141 -34.48 11.23 54.29
N GLU A 1142 -33.38 10.92 54.99
CA GLU A 1142 -32.06 10.90 54.36
C GLU A 1142 -31.97 9.85 53.24
N TRP A 1143 -32.47 8.63 53.46
CA TRP A 1143 -32.50 7.60 52.40
C TRP A 1143 -33.31 8.07 51.19
N ILE A 1144 -34.48 8.68 51.40
CA ILE A 1144 -35.31 9.22 50.31
C ILE A 1144 -34.58 10.32 49.54
N SER A 1145 -33.88 11.22 50.23
CA SER A 1145 -33.06 12.25 49.60
C SER A 1145 -31.94 11.66 48.74
N GLN A 1146 -31.26 10.61 49.22
CA GLN A 1146 -30.23 9.90 48.44
C GLN A 1146 -30.83 9.14 47.24
N MET A 1147 -32.00 8.51 47.40
CA MET A 1147 -32.72 7.85 46.30
C MET A 1147 -33.11 8.87 45.23
N ALA A 1148 -33.61 10.05 45.62
CA ALA A 1148 -33.94 11.13 44.69
C ALA A 1148 -32.71 11.65 43.95
N ALA A 1149 -31.57 11.80 44.63
CA ALA A 1149 -30.32 12.19 43.98
C ALA A 1149 -29.85 11.17 42.92
N LEU A 1150 -30.12 9.88 43.11
CA LEU A 1150 -29.74 8.80 42.20
C LEU A 1150 -30.72 8.59 41.04
N ALA A 1151 -31.99 8.96 41.20
CA ALA A 1151 -33.06 8.63 40.25
C ALA A 1151 -32.75 9.01 38.79
N PRO A 1152 -32.16 10.18 38.46
CA PRO A 1152 -31.84 10.53 37.07
C PRO A 1152 -30.88 9.56 36.36
N SER A 1153 -30.08 8.80 37.12
CA SER A 1153 -29.14 7.78 36.62
C SER A 1153 -29.66 6.34 36.75
N ALA A 1154 -30.65 6.13 37.61
CA ALA A 1154 -31.08 4.81 38.06
C ALA A 1154 -32.48 4.41 37.56
N LEU A 1155 -33.29 5.39 37.14
CA LEU A 1155 -34.62 5.21 36.57
C LEU A 1155 -34.62 5.66 35.10
N ASP A 1156 -35.28 4.88 34.25
CA ASP A 1156 -35.50 5.27 32.84
C ASP A 1156 -36.66 6.28 32.75
N SER A 1157 -37.60 6.24 33.70
CA SER A 1157 -38.68 7.20 33.88
C SER A 1157 -38.99 7.40 35.37
N LEU A 1158 -39.40 8.60 35.75
CA LEU A 1158 -39.87 8.87 37.12
C LEU A 1158 -41.07 8.01 37.52
N GLU A 1159 -41.81 7.42 36.58
CA GLU A 1159 -42.91 6.47 36.90
C GLU A 1159 -42.39 5.18 37.53
N GLU A 1160 -41.15 4.80 37.26
CA GLU A 1160 -40.54 3.59 37.83
C GLU A 1160 -40.32 3.68 39.35
N HIS A 1161 -40.48 4.86 39.95
CA HIS A 1161 -40.40 5.04 41.40
C HIS A 1161 -41.41 4.14 42.13
N GLU A 1162 -42.55 3.79 41.52
CA GLU A 1162 -43.55 2.91 42.14
C GLU A 1162 -42.99 1.51 42.45
N ASN A 1163 -42.03 1.06 41.65
CA ASN A 1163 -41.38 -0.25 41.80
C ASN A 1163 -40.18 -0.19 42.77
N TRP A 1164 -39.73 1.00 43.18
CA TRP A 1164 -38.51 1.19 43.99
C TRP A 1164 -38.77 1.78 45.38
N ILE A 1165 -39.70 2.73 45.46
CA ILE A 1165 -40.01 3.50 46.66
C ILE A 1165 -41.27 2.92 47.32
N PRO A 1166 -41.22 2.59 48.63
CA PRO A 1166 -42.40 2.14 49.37
C PRO A 1166 -43.55 3.15 49.30
N GLU A 1167 -44.78 2.66 49.22
CA GLU A 1167 -45.99 3.49 49.03
C GLU A 1167 -46.09 4.66 50.02
N SER A 1168 -45.78 4.42 51.29
CA SER A 1168 -45.83 5.41 52.36
C SER A 1168 -44.81 6.56 52.24
N GLN A 1169 -43.83 6.45 51.35
CA GLN A 1169 -42.72 7.40 51.19
C GLN A 1169 -42.68 8.05 49.79
N ARG A 1170 -43.61 7.68 48.90
CA ARG A 1170 -43.62 8.17 47.51
C ARG A 1170 -43.85 9.68 47.43
N GLU A 1171 -44.71 10.23 48.28
CA GLU A 1171 -45.01 11.67 48.31
C GLU A 1171 -43.75 12.49 48.66
N GLU A 1172 -42.97 12.04 49.66
CA GLU A 1172 -41.71 12.67 50.03
C GLU A 1172 -40.67 12.57 48.90
N PHE A 1173 -40.49 11.38 48.30
CA PHE A 1173 -39.59 11.20 47.16
C PHE A 1173 -39.93 12.13 45.98
N LEU A 1174 -41.21 12.18 45.61
CA LEU A 1174 -41.70 12.99 44.50
C LEU A 1174 -41.55 14.50 44.77
N SER A 1175 -41.53 14.93 46.03
CA SER A 1175 -41.30 16.34 46.40
C SER A 1175 -39.93 16.87 45.93
N HIS A 1176 -38.93 16.00 45.76
CA HIS A 1176 -37.61 16.36 45.21
C HIS A 1176 -37.63 16.66 43.70
N PHE A 1177 -38.71 16.27 43.00
CA PHE A 1177 -38.91 16.44 41.56
C PHE A 1177 -40.08 17.38 41.26
N ALA A 1178 -40.34 18.36 42.13
CA ALA A 1178 -41.42 19.33 41.97
C ALA A 1178 -41.40 20.02 40.59
N GLU A 1179 -40.22 20.32 40.05
CA GLU A 1179 -40.05 20.93 38.73
C GLU A 1179 -40.52 20.00 37.59
N ASP A 1180 -40.20 18.71 37.67
CA ASP A 1180 -40.64 17.69 36.71
C ASP A 1180 -42.17 17.45 36.80
N LEU A 1181 -42.72 17.43 38.02
CA LEU A 1181 -44.16 17.26 38.25
C LEU A 1181 -44.98 18.42 37.70
N VAL A 1182 -44.53 19.66 37.90
CA VAL A 1182 -45.17 20.86 37.33
C VAL A 1182 -45.24 20.79 35.81
N VAL A 1183 -44.16 20.32 35.17
CA VAL A 1183 -44.15 20.11 33.71
C VAL A 1183 -45.12 19.02 33.30
N ARG A 1184 -45.14 17.88 34.02
CA ARG A 1184 -46.08 16.79 33.72
C ARG A 1184 -47.54 17.20 33.88
N GLU A 1185 -47.88 17.95 34.94
CA GLU A 1185 -49.21 18.50 35.17
C GLU A 1185 -49.60 19.51 34.08
N LEU A 1186 -48.67 20.34 33.62
CA LEU A 1186 -48.90 21.26 32.51
C LEU A 1186 -49.19 20.50 31.21
N LEU A 1187 -48.37 19.50 30.88
CA LEU A 1187 -48.54 18.68 29.68
C LEU A 1187 -49.86 17.90 29.72
N SER A 1188 -50.24 17.33 30.88
CA SER A 1188 -51.49 16.58 31.03
C SER A 1188 -52.72 17.50 30.99
N ALA A 1189 -52.67 18.68 31.61
CA ALA A 1189 -53.73 19.68 31.51
C ALA A 1189 -53.95 20.13 30.06
N TRP A 1190 -52.88 20.24 29.27
CA TRP A 1190 -52.96 20.61 27.85
C TRP A 1190 -53.45 19.48 26.95
N LEU A 1191 -53.04 18.24 27.20
CA LEU A 1191 -53.61 17.07 26.52
C LEU A 1191 -55.12 16.96 26.78
N ASN A 1192 -55.55 17.12 28.04
CA ASN A 1192 -56.97 17.14 28.41
C ASN A 1192 -57.74 18.32 27.77
N LEU A 1193 -57.10 19.48 27.64
CA LEU A 1193 -57.72 20.64 26.98
C LEU A 1193 -57.88 20.43 25.47
N MET A 1194 -56.93 19.73 24.84
CA MET A 1194 -57.00 19.37 23.41
C MET A 1194 -58.00 18.24 23.12
N GLU A 1195 -58.13 17.23 23.98
CA GLU A 1195 -59.12 16.15 23.82
C GLU A 1195 -60.57 16.66 23.94
N ASN A 1196 -60.80 17.75 24.68
CA ASN A 1196 -62.12 18.37 24.83
C ASN A 1196 -62.47 19.39 23.72
N LEU A 1197 -61.60 19.60 22.73
CA LEU A 1197 -61.84 20.49 21.58
C LEU A 1197 -62.25 19.67 20.34
N GLU A 1198 -63.56 19.43 20.17
CA GLU A 1198 -64.10 18.65 19.03
C GLU A 1198 -64.06 19.35 17.65
N ASP A 1199 -63.57 20.59 17.53
CA ASP A 1199 -63.53 21.28 16.23
C ASP A 1199 -62.33 22.25 16.09
N PRO A 1200 -61.30 21.91 15.28
CA PRO A 1200 -60.10 22.75 15.11
C PRO A 1200 -60.33 24.07 14.35
N ALA A 1201 -61.55 24.35 13.85
CA ALA A 1201 -61.82 25.45 12.93
C ALA A 1201 -62.59 26.64 13.52
N SER A 1202 -62.82 26.71 14.84
CA SER A 1202 -63.51 27.86 15.46
C SER A 1202 -62.54 28.99 15.85
N GLU A 1203 -62.94 30.25 15.59
CA GLU A 1203 -62.15 31.48 15.85
C GLU A 1203 -61.78 31.71 17.34
N HIS A 1204 -62.31 30.89 18.27
CA HIS A 1204 -61.95 30.92 19.69
C HIS A 1204 -60.60 30.26 20.00
N SER A 1205 -59.98 29.58 19.02
CA SER A 1205 -58.64 28.96 19.12
C SER A 1205 -57.46 29.96 19.13
N ARG A 1206 -57.72 31.26 18.94
CA ARG A 1206 -56.68 32.33 18.96
C ARG A 1206 -56.30 32.84 20.35
N GLN A 1207 -56.91 32.33 21.43
CA GLN A 1207 -56.56 32.69 22.81
C GLN A 1207 -55.78 31.61 23.56
N ILE A 1208 -55.30 30.57 22.86
CA ILE A 1208 -54.35 29.63 23.46
C ILE A 1208 -52.96 30.30 23.41
N PRO A 1209 -52.32 30.59 24.55
CA PRO A 1209 -50.97 31.13 24.56
C PRO A 1209 -50.03 30.21 23.76
N ASN A 1210 -49.06 30.79 23.05
CA ASN A 1210 -48.14 30.03 22.19
C ASN A 1210 -47.52 28.89 23.00
N VAL A 1211 -47.88 27.66 22.63
CA VAL A 1211 -47.53 26.42 23.34
C VAL A 1211 -46.02 26.32 23.58
N ALA A 1212 -45.24 26.73 22.58
CA ALA A 1212 -43.79 26.78 22.64
C ALA A 1212 -43.27 27.82 23.65
N GLU A 1213 -43.85 29.02 23.71
CA GLU A 1213 -43.41 30.09 24.62
C GLU A 1213 -43.67 29.74 26.09
N VAL A 1214 -44.79 29.09 26.40
CA VAL A 1214 -45.10 28.65 27.76
C VAL A 1214 -44.16 27.52 28.17
N ILE A 1215 -43.91 26.54 27.30
CA ILE A 1215 -42.97 25.45 27.56
C ILE A 1215 -41.55 26.00 27.76
N ASP A 1216 -41.08 26.92 26.91
CA ASP A 1216 -39.76 27.53 27.06
C ASP A 1216 -39.65 28.32 28.37
N LEU A 1217 -40.67 29.12 28.72
CA LEU A 1217 -40.71 29.87 29.98
C LEU A 1217 -40.68 28.95 31.22
N VAL A 1218 -41.42 27.85 31.19
CA VAL A 1218 -41.47 26.88 32.29
C VAL A 1218 -40.14 26.14 32.41
N VAL A 1219 -39.56 25.67 31.31
CA VAL A 1219 -38.25 24.99 31.30
C VAL A 1219 -37.09 25.93 31.70
N GLU A 1220 -37.22 27.24 31.46
CA GLU A 1220 -36.26 28.24 31.95
C GLU A 1220 -36.42 28.55 33.45
N ARG A 1221 -37.66 28.62 33.95
CA ARG A 1221 -37.92 28.95 35.37
C ARG A 1221 -37.79 27.75 36.31
N ALA A 1222 -38.13 26.57 35.84
CA ALA A 1222 -38.17 25.32 36.59
C ALA A 1222 -37.66 24.18 35.68
N PRO A 1223 -36.34 24.12 35.42
CA PRO A 1223 -35.77 23.11 34.53
C PRO A 1223 -35.98 21.70 35.12
N PRO A 1224 -36.54 20.74 34.35
CA PRO A 1224 -36.67 19.36 34.80
C PRO A 1224 -35.33 18.75 35.24
N LYS A 1225 -35.35 18.00 36.34
CA LYS A 1225 -34.17 17.29 36.88
C LYS A 1225 -33.96 15.95 36.19
N HIS A 1226 -35.04 15.28 35.75
CA HIS A 1226 -34.96 14.00 35.05
C HIS A 1226 -34.90 14.17 33.54
N TRP A 1227 -33.97 13.47 32.86
CA TRP A 1227 -33.77 13.62 31.41
C TRP A 1227 -34.99 13.18 30.59
N HIS A 1228 -35.71 12.14 31.05
CA HIS A 1228 -36.93 11.66 30.42
C HIS A 1228 -38.06 12.71 30.35
N THR A 1229 -38.10 13.66 31.30
CA THR A 1229 -39.09 14.75 31.27
C THR A 1229 -38.90 15.65 30.04
N TYR A 1230 -37.65 15.88 29.60
CA TYR A 1230 -37.38 16.59 28.34
C TYR A 1230 -37.84 15.79 27.11
N GLU A 1231 -37.75 14.47 27.16
CA GLU A 1231 -38.26 13.58 26.11
C GLU A 1231 -39.80 13.62 26.03
N MET A 1232 -40.49 13.66 27.17
CA MET A 1232 -41.94 13.86 27.23
C MET A 1232 -42.34 15.19 26.57
N ILE A 1233 -41.62 16.30 26.84
CA ILE A 1233 -41.85 17.59 26.19
C ILE A 1233 -41.63 17.50 24.68
N LEU A 1234 -40.53 16.89 24.23
CA LEU A 1234 -40.22 16.73 22.81
C LEU A 1234 -41.28 15.89 22.08
N ASN A 1235 -41.76 14.82 22.71
CA ASN A 1235 -42.82 13.98 22.17
C ASN A 1235 -44.16 14.72 22.13
N PHE A 1236 -44.47 15.52 23.15
CA PHE A 1236 -45.64 16.40 23.14
C PHE A 1236 -45.58 17.42 21.98
N LEU A 1237 -44.45 18.12 21.80
CA LEU A 1237 -44.26 19.08 20.69
C LEU A 1237 -44.39 18.42 19.30
N LYS A 1238 -43.96 17.16 19.17
CA LYS A 1238 -44.17 16.36 17.95
C LYS A 1238 -45.65 16.02 17.75
N LEU A 1239 -46.34 15.59 18.80
CA LEU A 1239 -47.76 15.25 18.78
C LEU A 1239 -48.63 16.45 18.39
N THR A 1240 -48.31 17.65 18.91
CA THR A 1240 -49.00 18.91 18.62
C THR A 1240 -48.58 19.59 17.32
N LYS A 1241 -47.64 19.00 16.56
CA LYS A 1241 -47.06 19.55 15.33
C LYS A 1241 -46.52 20.98 15.50
N THR A 1242 -45.99 21.31 16.68
CA THR A 1242 -45.46 22.65 16.95
C THR A 1242 -44.16 22.87 16.18
N SER A 1243 -44.13 23.94 15.37
CA SER A 1243 -43.02 24.30 14.49
C SER A 1243 -42.11 25.36 15.12
N ASP A 1244 -41.38 24.98 16.17
CA ASP A 1244 -40.30 25.77 16.78
C ASP A 1244 -39.03 24.90 16.89
N GLU A 1245 -38.16 24.99 15.87
CA GLU A 1245 -36.93 24.20 15.80
C GLU A 1245 -35.85 24.69 16.78
N ALA A 1246 -35.89 25.96 17.19
CA ALA A 1246 -34.93 26.50 18.15
C ALA A 1246 -35.18 25.92 19.55
N LEU A 1247 -36.44 25.89 19.99
CA LEU A 1247 -36.84 25.26 21.24
C LEU A 1247 -36.54 23.75 21.24
N LYS A 1248 -36.87 23.03 20.15
CA LYS A 1248 -36.56 21.59 20.03
C LYS A 1248 -35.06 21.31 20.15
N SER A 1249 -34.23 22.08 19.46
CA SER A 1249 -32.76 21.93 19.53
C SER A 1249 -32.24 22.14 20.95
N LYS A 1250 -32.74 23.17 21.64
CA LYS A 1250 -32.37 23.49 23.04
C LYS A 1250 -32.79 22.38 24.00
N LEU A 1251 -33.99 21.81 23.82
CA LEU A 1251 -34.49 20.69 24.63
C LEU A 1251 -33.68 19.41 24.38
N GLU A 1252 -33.31 19.12 23.13
CA GLU A 1252 -32.48 17.96 22.79
C GLU A 1252 -31.06 18.08 23.36
N GLU A 1253 -30.48 19.29 23.37
CA GLU A 1253 -29.19 19.55 24.01
C GLU A 1253 -29.26 19.28 25.52
N ARG A 1254 -30.29 19.79 26.21
CA ARG A 1254 -30.49 19.54 27.65
C ARG A 1254 -30.77 18.07 27.95
N ARG A 1255 -31.56 17.39 27.13
CA ARG A 1255 -31.79 15.93 27.22
C ARG A 1255 -30.48 15.16 27.09
N THR A 1256 -29.67 15.48 26.08
CA THR A 1256 -28.39 14.82 25.82
C THR A 1256 -27.40 15.05 26.97
N LEU A 1257 -27.36 16.27 27.53
CA LEU A 1257 -26.54 16.56 28.71
C LEU A 1257 -27.01 15.78 29.94
N GLY A 1258 -28.33 15.67 30.14
CA GLY A 1258 -28.93 14.86 31.19
C GLY A 1258 -28.57 13.36 31.05
N ILE A 1259 -28.66 12.82 29.83
CA ILE A 1259 -28.27 11.43 29.53
C ILE A 1259 -26.76 11.22 29.80
N LYS A 1260 -25.90 12.15 29.38
CA LYS A 1260 -24.45 12.07 29.64
C LYS A 1260 -24.17 12.01 31.14
N ARG A 1261 -24.77 12.90 31.94
CA ARG A 1261 -24.65 12.89 33.40
C ARG A 1261 -25.22 11.62 34.02
N ALA A 1262 -26.32 11.09 33.49
CA ALA A 1262 -26.89 9.82 33.94
C ALA A 1262 -25.97 8.60 33.66
N HIS A 1263 -25.15 8.66 32.61
CA HIS A 1263 -24.18 7.61 32.25
C HIS A 1263 -22.80 7.77 32.92
N GLU A 1264 -22.54 8.90 33.58
CA GLU A 1264 -21.34 9.10 34.41
C GLU A 1264 -21.47 8.29 35.71
N ARG A 1265 -21.07 7.02 35.66
CA ARG A 1265 -21.03 6.15 36.83
C ARG A 1265 -19.70 6.34 37.58
N PRO A 1266 -19.72 6.57 38.91
CA PRO A 1266 -18.48 6.63 39.69
C PRO A 1266 -17.71 5.31 39.61
N GLU A 1267 -16.39 5.33 39.76
CA GLU A 1267 -15.61 4.10 39.86
C GLU A 1267 -15.99 3.33 41.14
N ARG A 1268 -16.20 2.02 41.04
CA ARG A 1268 -16.49 1.17 42.19
C ARG A 1268 -15.24 1.12 43.07
N HIS A 1269 -15.36 1.51 44.34
CA HIS A 1269 -14.25 1.41 45.27
C HIS A 1269 -13.96 -0.07 45.55
N THR A 1270 -12.78 -0.54 45.17
CA THR A 1270 -12.35 -1.93 45.36
C THR A 1270 -11.21 -1.97 46.37
N SER A 1271 -11.33 -2.86 47.35
CA SER A 1271 -10.31 -3.04 48.39
C SER A 1271 -9.04 -3.64 47.77
N SER A 1272 -7.87 -3.12 48.12
CA SER A 1272 -6.59 -3.69 47.69
C SER A 1272 -6.43 -5.13 48.21
N LEU A 1273 -6.03 -6.05 47.34
CA LEU A 1273 -5.74 -7.43 47.72
C LEU A 1273 -4.37 -7.51 48.43
N GLU A 1274 -4.36 -7.82 49.73
CA GLU A 1274 -3.13 -8.06 50.47
C GLU A 1274 -2.44 -9.35 49.99
N ASN A 1275 -1.11 -9.37 50.06
CA ASN A 1275 -0.30 -10.53 49.69
C ASN A 1275 -0.57 -11.06 48.26
N TRP A 1276 -0.95 -10.17 47.34
CA TRP A 1276 -1.20 -10.46 45.93
C TRP A 1276 0.03 -10.14 45.09
N ASN A 1277 0.39 -11.04 44.17
CA ASN A 1277 1.50 -10.82 43.22
C ASN A 1277 0.94 -10.41 41.85
N GLY A 1278 1.43 -9.29 41.30
CA GLY A 1278 0.97 -8.71 40.03
C GLY A 1278 0.02 -7.52 40.22
N ARG A 1279 -0.56 -7.00 39.12
CA ARG A 1279 -1.57 -5.93 39.20
C ARG A 1279 -2.85 -6.51 39.82
N SER A 1280 -3.29 -5.92 40.93
CA SER A 1280 -4.61 -6.12 41.54
C SER A 1280 -5.57 -5.11 40.97
#